data_AF-A0A7S1XKM7-F1
#
_entry.id   AF-A0A7S1XKM7-F1
#
_cell.length_a   1.000
_cell.length_b   1.000
_cell.length_c   1.000
_cell.angle_alpha   90.00
_cell.angle_beta   90.00
_cell.angle_gamma   90.00
#
_symmetry.space_group_name_H-M   'P 1'
#
loop_
_entity.id
_entity.type
_entity.pdbx_description
1 polymer ?
#
loop_
_entity_poly.entity_id
_entity_poly.type
_entity_poly.pdbx_seq_one_letter_code
_entity_poly.pdbx_strand_id
1 'polypeptide(L)'
;MEAQLERVFEKVDFTMLNRLLRLIVDHNIADYMTAKNNVELSFKDMLHTNSYGMVRGLQFASFMYQYYGLILDLLLLGLTRASELAGAPTQPNVYLGFKDKDTEARHPIRLYTRYIDRIFVLFRFDAEESSELIQRFLTVHPDPNNENVVGYNNKKCWPRDCRMRLMKHDVNLGRAVFWDMKNRLPRSLTTLDWDNSFVSVYSKDNPNLLFNMCGFEVRIKPKCRMLDETFEHRDGVWNLQNDATKEMTAQAFLRVDDEAQAAFENRVRQILMSSGSTTFTKIANKWNTVLISLMVYFREAVISTQEVLDLLVKCENKIQTRIKIGLNSKMPSRFPPAVFYSPKELGGLGMLSMGHVLIPQSDLRYSKQTDAGVTHFRSGMSHDEDQLIPILFRYIQPWESEFVDSDRVWAEYALKRQEAAAQNRRLGLEDLEDSWDRGIPRINTLFQKDRHTLAYDKGWRVRTEFKKFTLMRHNAFWWTNQRHDGKLWNLNNYRTDMIQALGGIEGLLEHTLFKGTYFPTWEGLFWEKASGFEESMKFKKLTNAQRSGLNQIPNRRFTLWWSPTINRANVYVGFQVQLDLTGIFMHGKIPTLKISYIQAFRAHLWQKIHESIVMDLAQIYDQELDALEIENVQKESIHPRKSYKMNSSCADLLLMAAYKWQVSKPSLLHDTRDAYDGATSNRFWIDVQLRWGDFDSHDIERYCRAKFLDYTTDSMSIYPSPTGVLVGVDLAYNLYSGYGNWFAGCKPLMQQGMAKIIKANPALYVLRERIRKGLQLYSSEPTEPYLSSQNYGELFSNQIIWFVDDTNVYRVTIHKTMEGNLTTKPINGAIFVFNPRTGQLFLKIIHTSVWAGQKRLSQLAKWKTAEEVAALIRTMPVEEQPKQIIVTRKGMLDPLEVHCLDFPNIVIKGSELQLPFQACLKVEKFGDLILRATEPKMVLFNIYDDWLTTISSYTAFSRLILILRALHVDQEKTKIILRPDKSVVTEPHYVWPSLSDEAWIQVEVALKDLILADYGRKNNVNVASLTQSEVRDIILGMEISPPSLQRQQVAEIEKQAREQSQLTATTTKTTNVHGDEIIVTTTSAYEQQSFNSKTDWRVRAISATNLGLRTSHIYVNSDDVRDDGFTYVLPKNILSRFIKVSDLRTQIAGYLYGASPPDNSSVKEIRAIVMVPQVGSHQSVTLPRQLPEHDYLAELEPLGWIHTQPNELTQLPPQDVVSHAKTLDASPAWERDKTIIMTCSFTPGSCSLTAYKLTPEGVAWGVAQA
;
A
#
# COMPACT_ATOMS: atom_id res chain seq x y z
N MET A 1 -23.61 31.14 -22.90
CA MET A 1 -24.09 30.13 -23.88
C MET A 1 -23.25 28.87 -23.70
N GLU A 2 -23.93 27.73 -23.62
CA GLU A 2 -23.38 26.38 -23.64
C GLU A 2 -23.98 25.65 -24.85
N ALA A 3 -23.15 25.02 -25.69
CA ALA A 3 -23.63 24.25 -26.82
C ALA A 3 -22.65 23.12 -27.18
N GLN A 4 -23.14 22.11 -27.91
CA GLN A 4 -22.33 21.03 -28.44
C GLN A 4 -22.10 21.20 -29.95
N LEU A 5 -20.89 20.94 -30.40
CA LEU A 5 -20.54 20.88 -31.83
C LEU A 5 -21.00 19.54 -32.40
N GLU A 6 -22.12 19.56 -33.12
CA GLU A 6 -22.79 18.34 -33.56
C GLU A 6 -22.07 17.64 -34.71
N ARG A 7 -21.90 16.32 -34.56
CA ARG A 7 -21.40 15.40 -35.61
C ARG A 7 -20.05 15.78 -36.22
N VAL A 8 -19.18 16.45 -35.46
CA VAL A 8 -17.83 16.83 -35.95
C VAL A 8 -17.04 15.60 -36.39
N PHE A 9 -16.99 14.54 -35.57
CA PHE A 9 -16.24 13.31 -35.91
C PHE A 9 -16.73 12.66 -37.20
N GLU A 10 -18.03 12.68 -37.44
CA GLU A 10 -18.66 12.03 -38.59
C GLU A 10 -18.49 12.85 -39.87
N LYS A 11 -18.27 14.16 -39.76
CA LYS A 11 -18.23 15.10 -40.87
C LYS A 11 -16.81 15.49 -41.35
N VAL A 12 -15.78 14.83 -40.85
CA VAL A 12 -14.40 15.14 -41.26
C VAL A 12 -14.13 14.60 -42.66
N ASP A 13 -13.95 15.50 -43.62
CA ASP A 13 -13.45 15.17 -44.95
C ASP A 13 -11.93 14.99 -44.91
N PHE A 14 -11.46 13.86 -45.45
CA PHE A 14 -10.04 13.51 -45.51
C PHE A 14 -9.24 14.43 -46.42
N THR A 15 -9.82 14.94 -47.51
CA THR A 15 -9.08 15.83 -48.42
C THR A 15 -8.76 17.16 -47.74
N MET A 16 -9.75 17.72 -47.03
CA MET A 16 -9.58 18.91 -46.20
C MET A 16 -8.66 18.63 -45.01
N LEU A 17 -8.87 17.53 -44.28
CA LEU A 17 -8.02 17.15 -43.14
C LEU A 17 -6.55 17.03 -43.53
N ASN A 18 -6.25 16.40 -44.67
CA ASN A 18 -4.88 16.25 -45.14
C ASN A 18 -4.21 17.61 -45.40
N ARG A 19 -4.91 18.52 -46.09
CA ARG A 19 -4.41 19.87 -46.36
C ARG A 19 -4.17 20.66 -45.08
N LEU A 20 -5.08 20.53 -44.10
CA LEU A 20 -4.95 21.18 -42.80
C LEU A 20 -3.75 20.62 -42.02
N LEU A 21 -3.59 19.29 -41.97
CA LEU A 21 -2.47 18.66 -41.27
C LEU A 21 -1.11 19.07 -41.88
N ARG A 22 -1.01 19.21 -43.20
CA ARG A 22 0.20 19.71 -43.87
C ARG A 22 0.63 21.11 -43.45
N LEU A 23 -0.25 21.91 -42.83
CA LEU A 23 0.12 23.22 -42.29
C LEU A 23 0.92 23.13 -40.99
N ILE A 24 0.84 22.01 -40.26
CA ILE A 24 1.39 21.88 -38.91
C ILE A 24 2.35 20.70 -38.73
N VAL A 25 2.27 19.67 -39.58
CA VAL A 25 3.15 18.49 -39.54
C VAL A 25 3.75 18.23 -40.91
N ASP A 26 4.82 17.42 -40.93
CA ASP A 26 5.42 16.97 -42.18
C ASP A 26 4.38 16.27 -43.09
N HIS A 27 4.54 16.46 -44.39
CA HIS A 27 3.65 15.91 -45.40
C HIS A 27 3.45 14.39 -45.28
N ASN A 28 4.51 13.63 -44.96
CA ASN A 28 4.39 12.18 -44.80
C ASN A 28 3.54 11.81 -43.58
N ILE A 29 3.66 12.57 -42.51
CA ILE A 29 2.86 12.37 -41.29
C ILE A 29 1.40 12.72 -41.56
N ALA A 30 1.13 13.82 -42.27
CA ALA A 30 -0.21 14.20 -42.68
C ALA A 30 -0.88 13.12 -43.55
N ASP A 31 -0.14 12.57 -44.52
CA ASP A 31 -0.60 11.49 -45.39
C ASP A 31 -0.87 10.21 -44.60
N TYR A 32 0.04 9.83 -43.71
CA TYR A 32 -0.15 8.68 -42.82
C TYR A 32 -1.40 8.83 -41.95
N MET A 33 -1.55 9.97 -41.27
CA MET A 33 -2.69 10.22 -40.37
C MET A 33 -4.01 10.20 -41.12
N THR A 34 -4.04 10.78 -42.33
CA THR A 34 -5.24 10.79 -43.19
C THR A 34 -5.57 9.38 -43.69
N ALA A 35 -4.59 8.70 -44.29
CA ALA A 35 -4.76 7.34 -44.83
C ALA A 35 -5.18 6.35 -43.74
N LYS A 36 -4.72 6.53 -42.49
CA LYS A 36 -5.09 5.65 -41.38
C LYS A 36 -6.56 5.75 -40.96
N ASN A 37 -7.25 6.84 -41.31
CA ASN A 37 -8.70 6.91 -41.13
C ASN A 37 -9.45 6.18 -42.27
N ASN A 38 -8.84 6.05 -43.45
CA ASN A 38 -9.39 5.34 -44.60
C ASN A 38 -9.08 3.84 -44.54
N VAL A 39 -9.72 3.16 -43.60
CA VAL A 39 -9.56 1.70 -43.36
C VAL A 39 -10.89 0.98 -43.46
N GLU A 40 -10.83 -0.32 -43.75
CA GLU A 40 -11.99 -1.19 -43.68
C GLU A 40 -12.40 -1.44 -42.23
N LEU A 41 -13.64 -1.08 -41.89
CA LEU A 41 -14.24 -1.32 -40.59
C LEU A 41 -15.00 -2.64 -40.65
N SER A 42 -14.60 -3.58 -39.79
CA SER A 42 -15.25 -4.88 -39.65
C SER A 42 -16.12 -4.94 -38.40
N PHE A 43 -17.39 -5.30 -38.54
CA PHE A 43 -18.24 -5.66 -37.42
C PHE A 43 -19.02 -6.95 -37.74
N LYS A 44 -18.61 -8.05 -37.09
CA LYS A 44 -19.04 -9.41 -37.44
C LYS A 44 -18.76 -9.69 -38.92
N ASP A 45 -19.79 -9.91 -39.73
CA ASP A 45 -19.69 -10.21 -41.16
C ASP A 45 -19.77 -8.95 -42.04
N MET A 46 -20.09 -7.78 -41.46
CA MET A 46 -20.20 -6.53 -42.20
C MET A 46 -18.83 -5.88 -42.34
N LEU A 47 -18.47 -5.55 -43.58
CA LEU A 47 -17.26 -4.82 -43.95
C LEU A 47 -17.65 -3.53 -44.68
N HIS A 48 -17.05 -2.41 -44.27
CA HIS A 48 -17.27 -1.11 -44.90
C HIS A 48 -15.98 -0.30 -44.87
N THR A 49 -15.53 0.19 -46.03
CA THR A 49 -14.38 1.10 -46.10
C THR A 49 -14.77 2.49 -45.61
N ASN A 50 -14.13 2.97 -44.55
CA ASN A 50 -14.40 4.29 -43.98
C ASN A 50 -13.81 5.40 -44.85
N SER A 51 -14.55 5.85 -45.86
CA SER A 51 -14.11 6.92 -46.78
C SER A 51 -14.40 8.34 -46.29
N TYR A 52 -15.14 8.50 -45.18
CA TYR A 52 -15.55 9.79 -44.63
C TYR A 52 -15.73 9.70 -43.12
N GLY A 53 -15.28 10.71 -42.38
CA GLY A 53 -15.37 10.74 -40.93
C GLY A 53 -14.15 10.13 -40.23
N MET A 54 -13.83 10.66 -39.05
CA MET A 54 -12.64 10.33 -38.27
C MET A 54 -12.85 9.07 -37.41
N VAL A 55 -11.87 8.16 -37.43
CA VAL A 55 -11.84 6.97 -36.59
C VAL A 55 -11.36 7.34 -35.17
N ARG A 56 -12.30 7.41 -34.23
CA ARG A 56 -12.06 7.78 -32.82
C ARG A 56 -11.12 6.83 -32.06
N GLY A 57 -10.97 5.59 -32.53
CA GLY A 57 -10.14 4.55 -31.91
C GLY A 57 -8.64 4.66 -32.22
N LEU A 58 -8.22 5.61 -33.05
CA LEU A 58 -6.80 5.84 -33.33
C LEU A 58 -6.12 6.57 -32.17
N GLN A 59 -4.86 6.23 -31.87
CA GLN A 59 -4.13 6.82 -30.74
C GLN A 59 -3.93 8.35 -30.89
N PHE A 60 -3.73 8.82 -32.12
CA PHE A 60 -3.58 10.24 -32.45
C PHE A 60 -4.92 10.92 -32.85
N ALA A 61 -6.07 10.25 -32.70
CA ALA A 61 -7.38 10.86 -32.95
C ALA A 61 -7.64 12.08 -32.06
N SER A 62 -7.15 12.03 -30.81
CA SER A 62 -7.23 13.16 -29.89
C SER A 62 -6.56 14.42 -30.44
N PHE A 63 -5.36 14.29 -31.03
CA PHE A 63 -4.65 15.40 -31.64
C PHE A 63 -5.38 15.95 -32.87
N MET A 64 -5.77 15.06 -33.80
CA MET A 64 -6.50 15.49 -35.01
C MET A 64 -7.79 16.21 -34.66
N TYR A 65 -8.54 15.71 -33.68
CA TYR A 65 -9.79 16.31 -33.26
C TYR A 65 -9.60 17.69 -32.63
N GLN A 66 -8.63 17.85 -31.71
CA GLN A 66 -8.39 19.13 -31.07
C GLN A 66 -7.92 20.20 -32.07
N TYR A 67 -7.10 19.79 -33.05
CA TYR A 67 -6.67 20.68 -34.12
C TYR A 67 -7.82 21.06 -35.06
N TYR A 68 -8.68 20.10 -35.45
CA TYR A 68 -9.87 20.40 -36.24
C TYR A 68 -10.85 21.29 -35.46
N GLY A 69 -11.00 21.06 -34.16
CA GLY A 69 -11.77 21.90 -33.25
C GLY A 69 -11.26 23.35 -33.21
N LEU A 70 -9.94 23.56 -33.20
CA LEU A 70 -9.35 24.91 -33.25
C LEU A 70 -9.83 25.70 -34.48
N ILE A 71 -10.00 25.04 -35.63
CA ILE A 71 -10.51 25.70 -36.84
C ILE A 71 -11.95 26.16 -36.64
N LEU A 72 -12.77 25.33 -35.99
CA LEU A 72 -14.15 25.69 -35.65
C LEU A 72 -14.17 26.85 -34.63
N ASP A 73 -13.24 26.89 -33.69
CA ASP A 73 -13.11 27.96 -32.71
C ASP A 73 -12.77 29.29 -33.40
N LEU A 74 -11.87 29.26 -34.39
CA LEU A 74 -11.51 30.44 -35.19
C LEU A 74 -12.70 30.96 -36.01
N LEU A 75 -13.56 30.08 -36.53
CA LEU A 75 -14.80 30.48 -37.22
C LEU A 75 -15.80 31.13 -36.26
N LEU A 76 -15.92 30.60 -35.04
CA LEU A 76 -16.83 31.13 -34.03
C LEU A 76 -16.37 32.49 -33.48
N LEU A 77 -15.08 32.64 -33.18
CA LEU A 77 -14.53 33.84 -32.56
C LEU A 77 -14.20 34.93 -33.59
N GLY A 78 -13.77 34.55 -34.79
CA GLY A 78 -13.09 35.43 -35.73
C GLY A 78 -11.62 35.65 -35.32
N LEU A 79 -10.77 35.96 -36.31
CA LEU A 79 -9.31 36.07 -36.10
C LEU A 79 -8.94 37.16 -35.08
N THR A 80 -9.59 38.32 -35.14
CA THR A 80 -9.33 39.45 -34.24
C THR A 80 -9.57 39.04 -32.79
N ARG A 81 -10.77 38.52 -32.46
CA ARG A 81 -11.09 38.17 -31.07
C ARG A 81 -10.30 36.95 -30.59
N ALA A 82 -10.05 35.98 -31.46
CA ALA A 82 -9.20 34.84 -31.11
C ALA A 82 -7.78 35.26 -30.75
N SER A 83 -7.21 36.23 -31.47
CA SER A 83 -5.87 36.77 -31.17
C SER A 83 -5.83 37.56 -29.85
N GLU A 84 -6.89 38.32 -29.53
CA GLU A 84 -7.01 39.03 -28.25
C GLU A 84 -7.12 38.08 -27.06
N LEU A 85 -7.88 36.97 -27.21
CA LEU A 85 -8.01 35.94 -26.19
C LEU A 85 -6.71 35.15 -25.99
N ALA A 86 -6.05 34.74 -27.09
CA ALA A 86 -4.81 33.97 -27.02
C ALA A 86 -3.61 34.82 -26.56
N GLY A 87 -3.63 36.13 -26.80
CA GLY A 87 -2.51 37.02 -26.57
C GLY A 87 -1.47 36.97 -27.69
N ALA A 88 -0.40 37.75 -27.54
CA ALA A 88 0.69 37.76 -28.52
C ALA A 88 1.43 36.41 -28.50
N PRO A 89 1.86 35.85 -29.65
CA PRO A 89 2.57 34.56 -29.67
C PRO A 89 3.85 34.53 -28.82
N THR A 90 4.51 35.68 -28.65
CA THR A 90 5.70 35.83 -27.80
C THR A 90 5.38 35.82 -26.30
N GLN A 91 4.16 36.23 -25.94
CA GLN A 91 3.68 36.30 -24.55
C GLN A 91 2.18 35.97 -24.55
N PRO A 92 1.82 34.68 -24.60
CA PRO A 92 0.43 34.26 -24.65
C PRO A 92 -0.26 34.57 -23.31
N ASN A 93 -1.57 34.82 -23.37
CA ASN A 93 -2.37 35.04 -22.18
C ASN A 93 -2.55 33.73 -21.40
N VAL A 94 -2.70 33.86 -20.08
CA VAL A 94 -3.15 32.75 -19.22
C VAL A 94 -4.62 32.47 -19.50
N TYR A 95 -5.08 31.23 -19.23
CA TYR A 95 -6.48 30.84 -19.38
C TYR A 95 -7.43 31.84 -18.69
N LEU A 96 -8.41 32.34 -19.45
CA LEU A 96 -9.38 33.38 -19.04
C LEU A 96 -8.77 34.73 -18.61
N GLY A 97 -7.50 34.98 -18.92
CA GLY A 97 -6.83 36.27 -18.71
C GLY A 97 -6.76 37.11 -19.98
N PHE A 98 -6.66 38.43 -19.78
CA PHE A 98 -6.38 39.42 -20.83
C PHE A 98 -5.14 40.23 -20.46
N LYS A 99 -4.56 40.91 -21.46
CA LYS A 99 -3.44 41.83 -21.24
C LYS A 99 -3.86 43.07 -20.44
N ASP A 100 -5.05 43.59 -20.73
CA ASP A 100 -5.56 44.85 -20.20
C ASP A 100 -7.09 44.86 -20.21
N LYS A 101 -7.70 45.75 -19.42
CA LYS A 101 -9.16 45.87 -19.32
C LYS A 101 -9.81 46.41 -20.59
N ASP A 102 -9.10 47.22 -21.37
CA ASP A 102 -9.66 47.82 -22.59
C ASP A 102 -9.81 46.78 -23.70
N THR A 103 -8.84 45.88 -23.86
CA THR A 103 -8.96 44.73 -24.77
C THR A 103 -10.05 43.74 -24.33
N GLU A 104 -10.25 43.57 -23.03
CA GLU A 104 -11.40 42.81 -22.52
C GLU A 104 -12.72 43.50 -22.92
N ALA A 105 -12.82 44.82 -22.69
CA ALA A 105 -13.97 45.70 -22.93
C ALA A 105 -14.43 45.79 -24.39
N ARG A 106 -13.49 45.70 -25.33
CA ARG A 106 -13.72 46.02 -26.75
C ARG A 106 -14.75 45.16 -27.48
N HIS A 107 -14.96 43.91 -27.05
CA HIS A 107 -15.77 42.94 -27.79
C HIS A 107 -16.83 42.28 -26.90
N PRO A 108 -18.04 41.95 -27.42
CA PRO A 108 -19.08 41.33 -26.61
C PRO A 108 -18.72 39.94 -26.05
N ILE A 109 -18.01 39.10 -26.82
CA ILE A 109 -17.49 37.81 -26.34
C ILE A 109 -16.38 38.06 -25.32
N ARG A 110 -16.62 37.74 -24.05
CA ARG A 110 -15.66 37.92 -22.95
C ARG A 110 -14.82 36.69 -22.71
N LEU A 111 -15.45 35.54 -22.51
CA LEU A 111 -14.75 34.31 -22.21
C LEU A 111 -15.17 33.23 -23.21
N TYR A 112 -14.21 32.40 -23.60
CA TYR A 112 -14.42 31.27 -24.48
C TYR A 112 -13.63 30.07 -23.97
N THR A 113 -14.28 28.92 -23.89
CA THR A 113 -13.59 27.65 -23.65
C THR A 113 -14.29 26.52 -24.38
N ARG A 114 -13.49 25.56 -24.87
CA ARG A 114 -13.99 24.35 -25.53
C ARG A 114 -13.45 23.13 -24.80
N TYR A 115 -14.36 22.32 -24.30
CA TYR A 115 -14.07 21.01 -23.73
C TYR A 115 -14.41 19.94 -24.77
N ILE A 116 -13.42 19.51 -25.55
CA ILE A 116 -13.57 18.59 -26.68
C ILE A 116 -14.60 19.12 -27.69
N ASP A 117 -15.86 18.69 -27.60
CA ASP A 117 -16.97 19.03 -28.48
C ASP A 117 -17.95 20.04 -27.87
N ARG A 118 -17.90 20.29 -26.55
CA ARG A 118 -18.75 21.28 -25.87
C ARG A 118 -18.06 22.64 -25.82
N ILE A 119 -18.79 23.68 -26.22
CA ILE A 119 -18.34 25.08 -26.21
C ILE A 119 -19.07 25.88 -25.14
N PHE A 120 -18.34 26.78 -24.51
CA PHE A 120 -18.83 27.70 -23.49
C PHE A 120 -18.40 29.11 -23.87
N VAL A 121 -19.37 29.99 -24.00
CA VAL A 121 -19.14 31.38 -24.43
C VAL A 121 -19.88 32.32 -23.48
N LEU A 122 -19.13 33.22 -22.85
CA LEU A 122 -19.68 34.28 -22.02
C LEU A 122 -19.72 35.57 -22.83
N PHE A 123 -20.90 36.18 -22.93
CA PHE A 123 -21.11 37.45 -23.61
C PHE A 123 -21.42 38.53 -22.58
N ARG A 124 -20.96 39.75 -22.86
CA ARG A 124 -21.36 40.97 -22.17
C ARG A 124 -21.80 41.97 -23.21
N PHE A 125 -23.07 42.34 -23.16
CA PHE A 125 -23.68 43.32 -24.06
C PHE A 125 -24.07 44.57 -23.29
N ASP A 126 -23.99 45.70 -23.95
CA ASP A 126 -24.65 46.93 -23.52
C ASP A 126 -26.11 46.98 -24.03
N ALA A 127 -26.88 47.97 -23.56
CA ALA A 127 -28.31 48.07 -23.88
C ALA A 127 -28.58 48.28 -25.38
N GLU A 128 -27.70 49.03 -26.06
CA GLU A 128 -27.79 49.29 -27.50
C GLU A 128 -27.46 48.01 -28.30
N GLU A 129 -26.32 47.38 -28.01
CA GLU A 129 -25.87 46.16 -28.69
C GLU A 129 -26.90 45.01 -28.57
N SER A 130 -27.45 44.81 -27.37
CA SER A 130 -28.46 43.78 -27.14
C SER A 130 -29.76 44.06 -27.89
N SER A 131 -30.19 45.32 -27.95
CA SER A 131 -31.40 45.72 -28.68
C SER A 131 -31.22 45.55 -30.20
N GLU A 132 -30.06 45.95 -30.74
CA GLU A 132 -29.72 45.79 -32.14
C GLU A 132 -29.68 44.30 -32.56
N LEU A 133 -29.03 43.45 -31.76
CA LEU A 133 -28.93 42.02 -32.03
C LEU A 133 -30.31 41.35 -32.01
N ILE A 134 -31.16 41.68 -31.04
CA ILE A 134 -32.55 41.20 -30.97
C ILE A 134 -33.34 41.66 -32.20
N GLN A 135 -33.22 42.92 -32.59
CA GLN A 135 -33.94 43.46 -33.74
C GLN A 135 -33.54 42.74 -35.04
N ARG A 136 -32.23 42.50 -35.25
CA ARG A 136 -31.73 41.73 -36.39
C ARG A 136 -32.29 40.30 -36.40
N PHE A 137 -32.31 39.63 -35.26
CA PHE A 137 -32.88 38.29 -35.13
C PHE A 137 -34.39 38.27 -35.44
N LEU A 138 -35.17 39.17 -34.84
CA LEU A 138 -36.64 39.23 -35.05
C LEU A 138 -37.02 39.69 -36.46
N THR A 139 -36.13 40.39 -37.16
CA THR A 139 -36.34 40.74 -38.58
C THR A 139 -36.31 39.49 -39.47
N VAL A 140 -35.43 38.54 -39.17
CA VAL A 140 -35.29 37.28 -39.93
C VAL A 140 -36.28 36.21 -39.43
N HIS A 141 -36.52 36.17 -38.12
CA HIS A 141 -37.42 35.24 -37.46
C HIS A 141 -38.46 36.00 -36.63
N PRO A 142 -39.52 36.55 -37.26
CA PRO A 142 -40.53 37.33 -36.57
C PRO A 142 -41.35 36.46 -35.60
N ASP A 143 -41.56 36.97 -34.39
CA ASP A 143 -42.39 36.35 -33.35
C ASP A 143 -43.53 37.30 -32.93
N PRO A 144 -44.59 37.42 -33.73
CA PRO A 144 -45.73 38.30 -33.42
C PRO A 144 -46.57 37.77 -32.25
N ASN A 145 -46.54 36.46 -31.98
CA ASN A 145 -47.36 35.80 -30.97
C ASN A 145 -46.68 35.70 -29.59
N ASN A 146 -45.42 36.13 -29.46
CA ASN A 146 -44.59 35.96 -28.26
C ASN A 146 -44.36 34.49 -27.87
N GLU A 147 -44.25 33.61 -28.87
CA GLU A 147 -44.07 32.17 -28.70
C GLU A 147 -42.60 31.78 -28.45
N ASN A 148 -41.64 32.71 -28.57
CA ASN A 148 -40.23 32.41 -28.33
C ASN A 148 -39.91 31.85 -26.93
N VAL A 149 -40.80 32.07 -25.95
CA VAL A 149 -40.71 31.49 -24.60
C VAL A 149 -40.94 29.98 -24.63
N VAL A 150 -41.79 29.50 -25.54
CA VAL A 150 -42.08 28.08 -25.73
C VAL A 150 -40.84 27.41 -26.34
N GLY A 151 -40.46 26.25 -25.79
CA GLY A 151 -39.26 25.53 -26.23
C GLY A 151 -37.93 26.21 -25.86
N TYR A 152 -37.92 27.16 -24.92
CA TYR A 152 -36.67 27.67 -24.35
C TYR A 152 -36.14 26.71 -23.27
N ASN A 153 -34.96 26.12 -23.51
CA ASN A 153 -34.34 25.18 -22.58
C ASN A 153 -34.00 25.87 -21.25
N ASN A 154 -34.34 25.24 -20.12
CA ASN A 154 -34.09 25.77 -18.79
C ASN A 154 -33.66 24.67 -17.82
N LYS A 155 -32.83 25.01 -16.84
CA LYS A 155 -32.25 24.08 -15.87
C LYS A 155 -33.25 23.77 -14.77
N LYS A 156 -33.95 22.64 -14.89
CA LYS A 156 -35.02 22.21 -13.97
C LYS A 156 -34.50 21.62 -12.65
N CYS A 157 -33.21 21.31 -12.57
CA CYS A 157 -32.54 20.89 -11.34
C CYS A 157 -32.56 21.99 -10.26
N TRP A 158 -32.66 23.27 -10.66
CA TRP A 158 -32.78 24.40 -9.74
C TRP A 158 -34.25 24.73 -9.41
N PRO A 159 -34.52 25.20 -8.19
CA PRO A 159 -35.83 25.75 -7.80
C PRO A 159 -36.32 26.88 -8.73
N ARG A 160 -37.63 27.16 -8.72
CA ARG A 160 -38.26 28.07 -9.70
C ARG A 160 -37.80 29.52 -9.63
N ASP A 161 -37.48 29.99 -8.44
CA ASP A 161 -36.89 31.31 -8.15
C ASP A 161 -35.42 31.41 -8.55
N CYS A 162 -34.73 30.26 -8.56
CA CYS A 162 -33.29 30.14 -8.78
C CYS A 162 -32.91 29.92 -10.25
N ARG A 163 -33.80 29.36 -11.06
CA ARG A 163 -33.59 29.20 -12.51
C ARG A 163 -33.78 30.52 -13.26
N MET A 164 -33.41 30.53 -14.54
CA MET A 164 -33.61 31.69 -15.40
C MET A 164 -35.11 32.00 -15.55
N ARG A 165 -35.48 33.25 -15.28
CA ARG A 165 -36.81 33.82 -15.52
C ARG A 165 -36.95 34.13 -17.00
N LEU A 166 -38.07 33.71 -17.58
CA LEU A 166 -38.31 33.81 -19.02
C LEU A 166 -39.00 35.13 -19.37
N MET A 167 -38.24 36.22 -19.29
CA MET A 167 -38.69 37.55 -19.74
C MET A 167 -38.52 37.67 -21.26
N LYS A 168 -39.46 38.33 -21.95
CA LYS A 168 -39.45 38.46 -23.41
C LYS A 168 -38.11 38.98 -23.95
N HIS A 169 -37.56 40.03 -23.35
CA HIS A 169 -36.29 40.62 -23.75
C HIS A 169 -35.13 39.60 -23.63
N ASP A 170 -34.97 38.98 -22.46
CA ASP A 170 -33.88 38.02 -22.20
C ASP A 170 -34.00 36.75 -23.05
N VAL A 171 -35.21 36.25 -23.27
CA VAL A 171 -35.48 35.08 -24.14
C VAL A 171 -35.11 35.39 -25.59
N ASN A 172 -35.52 36.55 -26.10
CA ASN A 172 -35.16 36.97 -27.44
C ASN A 172 -33.65 37.20 -27.58
N LEU A 173 -32.99 37.77 -26.57
CA LEU A 173 -31.53 37.92 -26.56
C LEU A 173 -30.84 36.56 -26.62
N GLY A 174 -31.29 35.59 -25.80
CA GLY A 174 -30.72 34.25 -25.79
C GLY A 174 -30.84 33.54 -27.14
N ARG A 175 -32.00 33.63 -27.79
CA ARG A 175 -32.21 33.09 -29.14
C ARG A 175 -31.39 33.83 -30.20
N ALA A 176 -31.28 35.15 -30.11
CA ALA A 176 -30.51 35.96 -31.04
C ALA A 176 -29.00 35.65 -30.97
N VAL A 177 -28.45 35.50 -29.76
CA VAL A 177 -27.05 35.08 -29.54
C VAL A 177 -26.79 33.69 -30.13
N PHE A 178 -27.68 32.73 -29.87
CA PHE A 178 -27.55 31.40 -30.43
C PHE A 178 -27.62 31.40 -31.97
N TRP A 179 -28.57 32.16 -32.53
CA TRP A 179 -28.73 32.32 -33.97
C TRP A 179 -27.47 32.91 -34.62
N ASP A 180 -26.90 33.98 -34.04
CA ASP A 180 -25.66 34.59 -34.52
C ASP A 180 -24.50 33.58 -34.52
N MET A 181 -24.31 32.87 -33.40
CA MET A 181 -23.25 31.87 -33.28
C MET A 181 -23.44 30.68 -34.22
N LYS A 182 -24.68 30.23 -34.42
CA LYS A 182 -25.01 29.15 -35.35
C LYS A 182 -24.69 29.53 -36.80
N ASN A 183 -24.92 30.79 -37.19
CA ASN A 183 -24.67 31.26 -38.54
C ASN A 183 -23.18 31.41 -38.88
N ARG A 184 -22.30 31.48 -37.89
CA ARG A 184 -20.83 31.50 -38.09
C ARG A 184 -20.26 30.16 -38.53
N LEU A 185 -21.02 29.06 -38.39
CA LEU A 185 -20.57 27.70 -38.67
C LEU A 185 -21.16 27.15 -39.99
N PRO A 186 -20.33 26.72 -40.94
CA PRO A 186 -20.79 25.98 -42.11
C PRO A 186 -21.36 24.61 -41.71
N ARG A 187 -22.59 24.33 -42.15
CA ARG A 187 -23.29 23.06 -41.85
C ARG A 187 -22.56 21.80 -42.33
N SER A 188 -21.68 21.94 -43.32
CA SER A 188 -20.82 20.87 -43.85
C SER A 188 -19.79 20.40 -42.82
N LEU A 189 -19.27 21.30 -41.98
CA LEU A 189 -18.28 20.97 -40.96
C LEU A 189 -18.96 20.51 -39.66
N THR A 190 -19.94 21.27 -39.19
CA THR A 190 -20.66 21.04 -37.93
C THR A 190 -21.94 21.89 -37.88
N THR A 191 -22.78 21.70 -36.87
CA THR A 191 -23.92 22.58 -36.57
C THR A 191 -24.06 22.74 -35.06
N LEU A 192 -24.77 23.79 -34.65
CA LEU A 192 -25.28 23.94 -33.29
C LEU A 192 -26.78 23.70 -33.32
N ASP A 193 -27.26 22.80 -32.49
CA ASP A 193 -28.69 22.50 -32.38
C ASP A 193 -29.26 23.08 -31.09
N TRP A 194 -30.43 23.72 -31.18
CA TRP A 194 -31.02 24.46 -30.06
C TRP A 194 -31.37 23.51 -28.92
N ASP A 195 -31.91 22.33 -29.24
CA ASP A 195 -32.36 21.33 -28.27
C ASP A 195 -31.24 20.82 -27.36
N ASN A 196 -30.00 20.76 -27.88
CA ASN A 196 -28.81 20.34 -27.13
C ASN A 196 -27.99 21.51 -26.57
N SER A 197 -28.55 22.73 -26.61
CA SER A 197 -27.88 23.95 -26.16
C SER A 197 -28.64 24.62 -25.02
N PHE A 198 -27.92 25.43 -24.25
CA PHE A 198 -28.49 26.22 -23.16
C PHE A 198 -27.90 27.64 -23.16
N VAL A 199 -28.79 28.63 -23.05
CA VAL A 199 -28.39 30.03 -22.94
C VAL A 199 -28.98 30.62 -21.67
N SER A 200 -28.11 30.96 -20.72
CA SER A 200 -28.47 31.74 -19.53
C SER A 200 -28.18 33.22 -19.78
N VAL A 201 -29.14 34.08 -19.41
CA VAL A 201 -28.99 35.54 -19.46
C VAL A 201 -29.04 36.09 -18.04
N TYR A 202 -27.97 36.77 -17.62
CA TYR A 202 -27.93 37.57 -16.39
C TYR A 202 -28.32 39.01 -16.74
N SER A 203 -29.35 39.54 -16.09
CA SER A 203 -29.94 40.85 -16.42
C SER A 203 -30.49 41.55 -15.18
N LYS A 204 -31.10 42.74 -15.36
CA LYS A 204 -31.81 43.44 -14.29
C LYS A 204 -32.98 42.62 -13.70
N ASP A 205 -33.53 41.68 -14.47
CA ASP A 205 -34.66 40.83 -14.06
C ASP A 205 -34.18 39.43 -13.62
N ASN A 206 -33.03 38.98 -14.16
CA ASN A 206 -32.42 37.68 -13.91
C ASN A 206 -31.16 37.78 -13.02
N PRO A 207 -31.22 37.43 -11.72
CA PRO A 207 -30.11 37.59 -10.79
C PRO A 207 -29.05 36.47 -10.85
N ASN A 208 -29.35 35.34 -11.50
CA ASN A 208 -28.48 34.15 -11.50
C ASN A 208 -27.89 33.91 -12.89
N LEU A 209 -26.62 33.51 -12.93
CA LEU A 209 -25.95 33.01 -14.13
C LEU A 209 -25.79 31.49 -14.01
N LEU A 210 -26.27 30.75 -15.01
CA LEU A 210 -26.36 29.29 -14.99
C LEU A 210 -25.53 28.67 -16.13
N PHE A 211 -24.83 27.58 -15.85
CA PHE A 211 -24.14 26.77 -16.86
C PHE A 211 -23.85 25.36 -16.32
N ASN A 212 -23.58 24.40 -17.21
CA ASN A 212 -23.16 23.05 -16.84
C ASN A 212 -21.80 22.73 -17.46
N MET A 213 -20.79 22.46 -16.64
CA MET A 213 -19.45 22.14 -17.12
C MET A 213 -18.95 20.83 -16.51
N CYS A 214 -18.49 19.91 -17.37
CA CYS A 214 -17.90 18.63 -16.97
C CYS A 214 -18.77 17.81 -15.99
N GLY A 215 -20.10 17.92 -16.09
CA GLY A 215 -21.07 17.23 -15.24
C GLY A 215 -21.44 17.97 -13.94
N PHE A 216 -20.92 19.18 -13.73
CA PHE A 216 -21.33 20.07 -12.64
C PHE A 216 -22.33 21.09 -13.15
N GLU A 217 -23.52 21.14 -12.54
CA GLU A 217 -24.46 22.24 -12.68
C GLU A 217 -24.06 23.37 -11.73
N VAL A 218 -23.78 24.55 -12.29
CA VAL A 218 -23.27 25.70 -11.53
C VAL A 218 -24.24 26.87 -11.63
N ARG A 219 -24.56 27.45 -10.48
CA ARG A 219 -25.33 28.70 -10.36
C ARG A 219 -24.48 29.75 -9.66
N ILE A 220 -24.17 30.84 -10.37
CA ILE A 220 -23.48 31.99 -9.80
C ILE A 220 -24.50 33.05 -9.41
N LYS A 221 -24.46 33.49 -8.14
CA LYS A 221 -25.27 34.60 -7.60
C LYS A 221 -24.33 35.69 -7.06
N PRO A 222 -24.28 36.88 -7.69
CA PRO A 222 -23.46 37.99 -7.21
C PRO A 222 -23.99 38.61 -5.92
N LYS A 223 -23.08 39.04 -5.03
CA LYS A 223 -23.39 39.70 -3.75
C LYS A 223 -24.28 40.92 -3.90
N CYS A 224 -24.08 41.72 -4.95
CA CYS A 224 -24.87 42.92 -5.23
C CYS A 224 -26.37 42.64 -5.49
N ARG A 225 -26.75 41.36 -5.66
CA ARG A 225 -28.13 40.91 -5.87
C ARG A 225 -28.66 40.08 -4.70
N MET A 226 -27.91 40.02 -3.59
CA MET A 226 -28.27 39.35 -2.34
C MET A 226 -28.55 40.42 -1.28
N LEU A 227 -29.74 41.03 -1.34
CA LEU A 227 -30.10 42.17 -0.49
C LEU A 227 -30.39 41.79 0.98
N ASP A 228 -30.82 40.54 1.24
CA ASP A 228 -31.29 40.07 2.56
C ASP A 228 -30.49 38.87 3.14
N GLU A 229 -29.53 38.30 2.39
CA GLU A 229 -28.81 37.07 2.77
C GLU A 229 -27.34 37.35 3.16
N THR A 230 -26.92 36.95 4.36
CA THR A 230 -25.51 36.94 4.78
C THR A 230 -24.74 35.79 4.15
N PHE A 231 -23.45 35.99 3.83
CA PHE A 231 -22.58 34.91 3.36
C PHE A 231 -22.38 33.88 4.47
N GLU A 232 -23.06 32.74 4.36
CA GLU A 232 -22.76 31.58 5.20
C GLU A 232 -21.85 30.61 4.45
N HIS A 233 -20.79 30.15 5.12
CA HIS A 233 -19.94 29.08 4.61
C HIS A 233 -20.69 27.76 4.73
N ARG A 234 -21.21 27.25 3.63
CA ARG A 234 -21.94 25.97 3.56
C ARG A 234 -21.23 25.01 2.63
N ASP A 235 -21.19 23.74 2.99
CA ASP A 235 -20.64 22.69 2.13
C ASP A 235 -21.45 22.60 0.82
N GLY A 236 -20.75 22.57 -0.32
CA GLY A 236 -21.36 22.54 -1.66
C GLY A 236 -21.57 23.92 -2.32
N VAL A 237 -21.05 24.99 -1.71
CA VAL A 237 -21.04 26.34 -2.26
C VAL A 237 -19.60 26.85 -2.29
N TRP A 238 -19.14 27.27 -3.47
CA TRP A 238 -17.85 27.94 -3.61
C TRP A 238 -17.99 29.43 -3.43
N ASN A 239 -17.06 29.98 -2.68
CA ASN A 239 -16.96 31.40 -2.39
C ASN A 239 -16.04 32.05 -3.44
N LEU A 240 -16.60 32.88 -4.32
CA LEU A 240 -15.84 33.52 -5.41
C LEU A 240 -15.21 34.84 -4.97
N GLN A 241 -13.89 34.80 -4.76
CA GLN A 241 -13.09 35.96 -4.40
C GLN A 241 -12.65 36.73 -5.65
N ASN A 242 -12.78 38.05 -5.63
CA ASN A 242 -12.20 38.89 -6.67
C ASN A 242 -10.68 39.02 -6.44
N ASP A 243 -9.87 38.70 -7.45
CA ASP A 243 -8.42 38.72 -7.31
C ASP A 243 -7.83 40.11 -7.02
N ALA A 244 -8.42 41.17 -7.57
CA ALA A 244 -7.91 42.54 -7.41
C ALA A 244 -8.26 43.16 -6.05
N THR A 245 -9.50 42.98 -5.59
CA THR A 245 -9.97 43.56 -4.32
C THR A 245 -9.84 42.61 -3.13
N LYS A 246 -9.63 41.32 -3.40
CA LYS A 246 -9.68 40.22 -2.42
C LYS A 246 -11.02 40.10 -1.66
N GLU A 247 -12.06 40.78 -2.14
CA GLU A 247 -13.40 40.69 -1.56
C GLU A 247 -14.16 39.49 -2.10
N MET A 248 -15.03 38.93 -1.26
CA MET A 248 -16.01 37.93 -1.66
C MET A 248 -17.15 38.58 -2.44
N THR A 249 -17.18 38.37 -3.76
CA THR A 249 -18.08 39.10 -4.66
C THR A 249 -19.26 38.27 -5.16
N ALA A 250 -19.16 36.94 -5.12
CA ALA A 250 -20.24 36.06 -5.54
C ALA A 250 -20.15 34.68 -4.86
N GLN A 251 -21.23 33.92 -4.91
CA GLN A 251 -21.27 32.51 -4.55
C GLN A 251 -21.61 31.65 -5.77
N ALA A 252 -20.92 30.53 -5.92
CA ALA A 252 -21.21 29.50 -6.91
C ALA A 252 -21.78 28.26 -6.21
N PHE A 253 -23.05 27.97 -6.47
CA PHE A 253 -23.73 26.78 -5.96
C PHE A 253 -23.54 25.64 -6.95
N LEU A 254 -23.16 24.46 -6.44
CA LEU A 254 -22.86 23.30 -7.26
C LEU A 254 -23.93 22.24 -7.11
N ARG A 255 -24.26 21.53 -8.19
CA ARG A 255 -25.05 20.30 -8.20
C ARG A 255 -24.47 19.31 -9.21
N VAL A 256 -24.80 18.03 -9.06
CA VAL A 256 -24.44 16.99 -10.03
C VAL A 256 -25.48 16.97 -11.16
N ASP A 257 -25.00 17.00 -12.40
CA ASP A 257 -25.83 16.95 -13.60
C ASP A 257 -26.62 15.65 -13.76
N ASP A 258 -27.84 15.74 -14.27
CA ASP A 258 -28.77 14.62 -14.48
C ASP A 258 -28.17 13.53 -15.39
N GLU A 259 -27.38 13.91 -16.40
CA GLU A 259 -26.68 12.95 -17.28
C GLU A 259 -25.68 12.09 -16.48
N ALA A 260 -24.92 12.73 -15.58
CA ALA A 260 -23.96 12.05 -14.71
C ALA A 260 -24.67 11.14 -13.69
N GLN A 261 -25.82 11.56 -13.16
CA GLN A 261 -26.66 10.75 -12.28
C GLN A 261 -27.16 9.48 -13.00
N ALA A 262 -27.68 9.64 -14.21
CA ALA A 262 -28.14 8.52 -15.03
C ALA A 262 -27.00 7.58 -15.43
N ALA A 263 -25.81 8.13 -15.76
CA ALA A 263 -24.62 7.33 -16.05
C ALA A 263 -24.19 6.49 -14.84
N PHE A 264 -24.22 7.05 -13.63
CA PHE A 264 -23.96 6.33 -12.40
C PHE A 264 -24.98 5.21 -12.18
N GLU A 265 -26.29 5.48 -12.30
CA GLU A 265 -27.32 4.45 -12.15
C GLU A 265 -27.12 3.32 -13.18
N ASN A 266 -26.90 3.66 -14.45
CA ASN A 266 -26.67 2.69 -15.51
C ASN A 266 -25.43 1.84 -15.24
N ARG A 267 -24.38 2.43 -14.67
CA ARG A 267 -23.17 1.69 -14.29
C ARG A 267 -23.45 0.69 -13.16
N VAL A 268 -24.20 1.08 -12.13
CA VAL A 268 -24.63 0.17 -11.06
C VAL A 268 -25.53 -0.93 -11.63
N ARG A 269 -26.46 -0.59 -12.53
CA ARG A 269 -27.31 -1.57 -13.23
C ARG A 269 -26.48 -2.57 -14.04
N GLN A 270 -25.44 -2.11 -14.74
CA GLN A 270 -24.50 -2.97 -15.46
C GLN A 270 -23.74 -3.91 -14.51
N ILE A 271 -23.36 -3.46 -13.31
CA ILE A 271 -22.76 -4.33 -12.29
C ILE A 271 -23.75 -5.44 -11.93
N LEU A 272 -25.01 -5.09 -11.64
CA LEU A 272 -26.05 -6.06 -11.26
C LEU A 272 -26.35 -7.06 -12.38
N MET A 273 -26.45 -6.60 -13.64
CA MET A 273 -26.71 -7.46 -14.81
C MET A 273 -25.52 -8.35 -15.17
N SER A 274 -24.28 -7.85 -15.06
CA SER A 274 -23.07 -8.64 -15.32
C SER A 274 -22.76 -9.65 -14.21
N SER A 275 -23.46 -9.58 -13.08
CA SER A 275 -23.26 -10.43 -11.92
C SER A 275 -24.14 -11.68 -12.00
N GLY A 276 -23.85 -12.59 -12.94
CA GLY A 276 -24.53 -13.89 -13.06
C GLY A 276 -24.18 -14.84 -11.92
N SER A 277 -23.00 -15.47 -12.00
CA SER A 277 -22.41 -16.35 -10.97
C SER A 277 -21.11 -15.78 -10.37
N THR A 278 -20.99 -14.45 -10.32
CA THR A 278 -19.80 -13.77 -9.79
C THR A 278 -19.67 -13.88 -8.27
N THR A 279 -18.46 -13.71 -7.74
CA THR A 279 -18.23 -13.72 -6.29
C THR A 279 -18.80 -12.45 -5.62
N PHE A 280 -19.28 -12.56 -4.38
CA PHE A 280 -19.79 -11.40 -3.62
C PHE A 280 -18.75 -10.30 -3.46
N THR A 281 -17.49 -10.67 -3.21
CA THR A 281 -16.36 -9.74 -3.13
C THR A 281 -16.12 -8.96 -4.43
N LYS A 282 -16.30 -9.58 -5.60
CA LYS A 282 -16.18 -8.89 -6.90
C LYS A 282 -17.30 -7.88 -7.10
N ILE A 283 -18.52 -8.19 -6.64
CA ILE A 283 -19.66 -7.26 -6.69
C ILE A 283 -19.36 -6.04 -5.81
N ALA A 284 -18.95 -6.26 -4.56
CA ALA A 284 -18.57 -5.19 -3.63
C ALA A 284 -17.40 -4.34 -4.17
N ASN A 285 -16.38 -4.95 -4.77
CA ASN A 285 -15.25 -4.22 -5.38
C ASN A 285 -15.67 -3.32 -6.55
N LYS A 286 -16.57 -3.81 -7.41
CA LYS A 286 -17.11 -3.02 -8.51
C LYS A 286 -17.94 -1.85 -7.98
N TRP A 287 -18.75 -2.07 -6.94
CA TRP A 287 -19.48 -1.02 -6.24
C TRP A 287 -18.51 0.04 -5.67
N ASN A 288 -17.52 -0.37 -4.88
CA ASN A 288 -16.55 0.55 -4.28
C ASN A 288 -15.83 1.39 -5.34
N THR A 289 -15.43 0.80 -6.47
CA THR A 289 -14.76 1.54 -7.55
C THR A 289 -15.67 2.62 -8.13
N VAL A 290 -16.95 2.31 -8.35
CA VAL A 290 -17.92 3.25 -8.92
C VAL A 290 -18.32 4.32 -7.90
N LEU A 291 -18.48 3.96 -6.64
CA LEU A 291 -18.77 4.90 -5.55
C LEU A 291 -17.61 5.88 -5.33
N ILE A 292 -16.37 5.39 -5.21
CA ILE A 292 -15.18 6.24 -5.07
C ILE A 292 -15.07 7.17 -6.29
N SER A 293 -15.29 6.65 -7.50
CA SER A 293 -15.22 7.44 -8.73
C SER A 293 -16.21 8.61 -8.74
N LEU A 294 -17.44 8.40 -8.24
CA LEU A 294 -18.44 9.46 -8.11
C LEU A 294 -18.03 10.47 -7.03
N MET A 295 -17.72 9.97 -5.83
CA MET A 295 -17.47 10.81 -4.65
C MET A 295 -16.19 11.62 -4.76
N VAL A 296 -15.11 11.07 -5.31
CA VAL A 296 -13.83 11.79 -5.45
C VAL A 296 -13.87 12.83 -6.58
N TYR A 297 -14.67 12.58 -7.63
CA TYR A 297 -14.83 13.53 -8.72
C TYR A 297 -15.75 14.69 -8.33
N PHE A 298 -16.97 14.41 -7.83
CA PHE A 298 -17.97 15.44 -7.53
C PHE A 298 -17.88 16.02 -6.11
N ARG A 299 -17.31 15.28 -5.16
CA ARG A 299 -17.05 15.72 -3.77
C ARG A 299 -18.24 16.43 -3.12
N GLU A 300 -18.13 17.73 -2.84
CA GLU A 300 -19.15 18.56 -2.20
C GLU A 300 -20.45 18.69 -2.99
N ALA A 301 -20.43 18.59 -4.33
CA ALA A 301 -21.63 18.71 -5.16
C ALA A 301 -22.63 17.55 -4.95
N VAL A 302 -22.17 16.42 -4.39
CA VAL A 302 -23.05 15.28 -4.07
C VAL A 302 -23.99 15.61 -2.92
N ILE A 303 -23.56 16.41 -1.95
CA ILE A 303 -24.37 16.74 -0.77
C ILE A 303 -25.50 17.70 -1.11
N SER A 304 -25.21 18.70 -1.94
CA SER A 304 -26.22 19.65 -2.42
C SER A 304 -27.26 18.99 -3.32
N THR A 305 -26.96 17.81 -3.87
CA THR A 305 -27.84 17.09 -4.81
C THR A 305 -28.59 15.95 -4.11
N GLN A 306 -29.77 16.27 -3.54
CA GLN A 306 -30.62 15.30 -2.82
C GLN A 306 -30.99 14.07 -3.67
N GLU A 307 -31.19 14.25 -4.97
CA GLU A 307 -31.53 13.15 -5.91
C GLU A 307 -30.42 12.09 -5.98
N VAL A 308 -29.16 12.53 -5.92
CA VAL A 308 -27.99 11.63 -5.88
C VAL A 308 -27.93 10.89 -4.55
N LEU A 309 -28.22 11.54 -3.42
CA LEU A 309 -28.26 10.87 -2.11
C LEU A 309 -29.32 9.77 -2.09
N ASP A 310 -30.52 10.05 -2.61
CA ASP A 310 -31.59 9.06 -2.78
C ASP A 310 -31.17 7.92 -3.71
N LEU A 311 -30.47 8.24 -4.81
CA LEU A 311 -29.97 7.26 -5.76
C LEU A 311 -28.89 6.36 -5.14
N LEU A 312 -27.98 6.92 -4.33
CA LEU A 312 -26.92 6.20 -3.61
C LEU A 312 -27.53 5.19 -2.64
N VAL A 313 -28.50 5.60 -1.83
CA VAL A 313 -29.23 4.71 -0.92
C VAL A 313 -29.89 3.56 -1.68
N LYS A 314 -30.61 3.87 -2.77
CA LYS A 314 -31.28 2.85 -3.60
C LYS A 314 -30.27 1.88 -4.21
N CYS A 315 -29.15 2.39 -4.72
CA CYS A 315 -28.12 1.58 -5.37
C CYS A 315 -27.38 0.67 -4.38
N GLU A 316 -27.01 1.19 -3.21
CA GLU A 316 -26.38 0.42 -2.15
C GLU A 316 -27.29 -0.71 -1.67
N ASN A 317 -28.58 -0.42 -1.46
CA ASN A 317 -29.57 -1.44 -1.09
C ASN A 317 -29.75 -2.50 -2.20
N LYS A 318 -29.75 -2.11 -3.48
CA LYS A 318 -29.81 -3.06 -4.61
C LYS A 318 -28.59 -3.99 -4.63
N ILE A 319 -27.39 -3.47 -4.36
CA ILE A 319 -26.16 -4.27 -4.29
C ILE A 319 -26.21 -5.25 -3.12
N GLN A 320 -26.56 -4.79 -1.91
CA GLN A 320 -26.76 -5.67 -0.77
C GLN A 320 -27.82 -6.74 -1.06
N THR A 321 -28.95 -6.34 -1.66
CA THR A 321 -30.04 -7.25 -2.03
C THR A 321 -29.58 -8.31 -3.04
N ARG A 322 -28.69 -7.96 -3.98
CA ARG A 322 -28.11 -8.95 -4.90
C ARG A 322 -27.28 -10.01 -4.17
N ILE A 323 -26.51 -9.61 -3.15
CA ILE A 323 -25.75 -10.53 -2.30
C ILE A 323 -26.68 -11.40 -1.45
N LYS A 324 -27.70 -10.79 -0.83
CA LYS A 324 -28.77 -11.46 -0.07
C LYS A 324 -29.46 -12.56 -0.90
N ILE A 325 -29.86 -12.23 -2.14
CA ILE A 325 -30.45 -13.20 -3.10
C ILE A 325 -29.48 -14.35 -3.40
N GLY A 326 -28.18 -14.09 -3.52
CA GLY A 326 -27.17 -15.13 -3.74
C GLY A 326 -27.05 -16.14 -2.59
N LEU A 327 -27.50 -15.78 -1.39
CA LEU A 327 -27.56 -16.63 -0.20
C LEU A 327 -28.96 -17.18 0.08
N ASN A 328 -29.91 -16.93 -0.83
CA ASN A 328 -31.30 -17.38 -0.76
C ASN A 328 -32.05 -16.90 0.50
N SER A 329 -31.74 -15.70 0.98
CA SER A 329 -32.51 -15.04 2.05
C SER A 329 -32.50 -13.53 1.87
N LYS A 330 -33.62 -12.86 2.17
CA LYS A 330 -33.71 -11.39 2.21
C LYS A 330 -33.87 -10.84 3.63
N MET A 331 -33.87 -11.72 4.64
CA MET A 331 -34.22 -11.35 6.01
C MET A 331 -33.14 -10.47 6.66
N PRO A 332 -33.46 -9.26 7.13
CA PRO A 332 -32.48 -8.33 7.69
C PRO A 332 -31.67 -8.90 8.86
N SER A 333 -32.28 -9.71 9.75
CA SER A 333 -31.60 -10.27 10.93
C SER A 333 -30.40 -11.18 10.59
N ARG A 334 -30.38 -11.80 9.40
CA ARG A 334 -29.25 -12.63 8.93
C ARG A 334 -28.11 -11.82 8.31
N PHE A 335 -28.36 -10.54 8.05
CA PHE A 335 -27.46 -9.66 7.31
C PHE A 335 -27.22 -8.36 8.07
N PRO A 336 -26.62 -8.42 9.26
CA PRO A 336 -26.21 -7.20 9.97
C PRO A 336 -25.17 -6.44 9.14
N PRO A 337 -25.00 -5.12 9.38
CA PRO A 337 -24.04 -4.28 8.66
C PRO A 337 -22.62 -4.86 8.63
N ALA A 338 -22.20 -5.54 9.71
CA ALA A 338 -20.91 -6.20 9.83
C ALA A 338 -20.60 -7.11 8.61
N VAL A 339 -21.57 -7.86 8.09
CA VAL A 339 -21.35 -8.78 6.95
C VAL A 339 -20.93 -8.04 5.67
N PHE A 340 -21.42 -6.80 5.48
CA PHE A 340 -21.13 -6.00 4.29
C PHE A 340 -19.91 -5.09 4.46
N TYR A 341 -19.81 -4.40 5.59
CA TYR A 341 -18.84 -3.31 5.77
C TYR A 341 -17.53 -3.75 6.44
N SER A 342 -17.49 -4.93 7.07
CA SER A 342 -16.25 -5.45 7.64
C SER A 342 -15.16 -5.53 6.55
N PRO A 343 -13.93 -5.10 6.86
CA PRO A 343 -12.81 -5.19 5.91
C PRO A 343 -12.56 -6.62 5.44
N LYS A 344 -11.91 -6.75 4.27
CA LYS A 344 -11.67 -8.06 3.64
C LYS A 344 -10.65 -8.88 4.40
N GLU A 345 -9.76 -8.21 5.11
CA GLU A 345 -8.75 -8.78 5.99
C GLU A 345 -9.42 -9.61 7.10
N LEU A 346 -10.58 -9.16 7.59
CA LEU A 346 -11.40 -9.85 8.59
C LEU A 346 -12.51 -10.74 7.96
N GLY A 347 -12.38 -11.07 6.68
CA GLY A 347 -13.32 -11.96 5.96
C GLY A 347 -14.67 -11.32 5.56
N GLY A 348 -14.81 -10.00 5.71
CA GLY A 348 -15.96 -9.25 5.23
C GLY A 348 -15.89 -8.92 3.73
N LEU A 349 -16.90 -8.21 3.22
CA LEU A 349 -16.92 -7.76 1.82
C LEU A 349 -16.11 -6.46 1.60
N GLY A 350 -15.86 -5.69 2.67
CA GLY A 350 -15.21 -4.39 2.62
C GLY A 350 -15.96 -3.41 1.74
N MET A 351 -17.30 -3.45 1.76
CA MET A 351 -18.12 -2.50 1.01
C MET A 351 -17.98 -1.11 1.62
N LEU A 352 -17.88 -0.07 0.79
CA LEU A 352 -17.89 1.32 1.27
C LEU A 352 -19.33 1.82 1.31
N SER A 353 -19.67 2.56 2.38
CA SER A 353 -21.02 3.07 2.61
C SER A 353 -21.16 4.55 2.30
N MET A 354 -22.27 4.89 1.65
CA MET A 354 -22.81 6.25 1.54
C MET A 354 -24.33 6.28 1.74
N GLY A 355 -24.95 5.14 2.09
CA GLY A 355 -26.39 4.98 2.28
C GLY A 355 -26.90 5.25 3.69
N HIS A 356 -26.04 5.24 4.71
CA HIS A 356 -26.39 5.57 6.11
C HIS A 356 -26.34 7.08 6.37
N VAL A 357 -26.82 7.87 5.40
CA VAL A 357 -26.87 9.33 5.48
C VAL A 357 -28.29 9.75 5.87
N LEU A 358 -28.40 10.74 6.74
CA LEU A 358 -29.65 11.44 6.99
C LEU A 358 -29.93 12.35 5.79
N ILE A 359 -30.98 12.04 5.03
CA ILE A 359 -31.36 12.80 3.85
C ILE A 359 -32.20 14.00 4.31
N PRO A 360 -31.75 15.24 4.07
CA PRO A 360 -32.53 16.42 4.42
C PRO A 360 -33.84 16.42 3.63
N GLN A 361 -34.96 16.60 4.33
CA GLN A 361 -36.28 16.83 3.75
C GLN A 361 -36.83 18.18 4.20
N SER A 362 -37.14 19.01 3.21
CA SER A 362 -37.98 20.20 3.35
C SER A 362 -39.40 19.87 2.85
N ASP A 363 -40.39 20.67 3.22
CA ASP A 363 -41.76 20.52 2.71
C ASP A 363 -41.77 20.48 1.16
N LEU A 364 -42.19 19.34 0.59
CA LEU A 364 -42.19 19.05 -0.86
C LEU A 364 -43.04 20.04 -1.66
N ARG A 365 -43.98 20.73 -1.00
CA ARG A 365 -44.84 21.75 -1.62
C ARG A 365 -44.08 23.06 -1.90
N TYR A 366 -43.25 23.51 -0.96
CA TYR A 366 -42.52 24.78 -1.05
C TYR A 366 -41.10 24.64 -1.63
N SER A 367 -40.44 23.50 -1.43
CA SER A 367 -39.08 23.21 -1.96
C SER A 367 -38.98 23.22 -3.50
N LYS A 368 -40.09 23.03 -4.21
CA LYS A 368 -40.15 23.22 -5.66
C LYS A 368 -40.14 24.70 -6.05
N GLN A 369 -40.52 25.60 -5.15
CA GLN A 369 -40.83 27.00 -5.43
C GLN A 369 -39.74 27.95 -4.90
N THR A 370 -39.20 27.67 -3.71
CA THR A 370 -38.09 28.37 -3.06
C THR A 370 -37.12 27.38 -2.43
N ASP A 371 -35.86 27.80 -2.26
CA ASP A 371 -34.84 27.05 -1.51
C ASP A 371 -35.11 27.17 0.00
N ALA A 372 -36.19 26.55 0.48
CA ALA A 372 -36.49 26.47 1.90
C ALA A 372 -35.44 25.58 2.58
N GLY A 373 -34.81 26.08 3.65
CA GLY A 373 -33.80 25.33 4.41
C GLY A 373 -34.30 23.97 4.92
N VAL A 374 -33.38 23.18 5.46
CA VAL A 374 -33.70 21.82 5.96
C VAL A 374 -34.61 21.90 7.18
N THR A 375 -35.83 21.36 7.10
CA THR A 375 -36.79 21.34 8.22
C THR A 375 -36.83 19.99 8.94
N HIS A 376 -36.61 18.89 8.22
CA HIS A 376 -36.60 17.52 8.77
C HIS A 376 -35.49 16.67 8.14
N PHE A 377 -35.21 15.51 8.74
CA PHE A 377 -34.30 14.51 8.18
C PHE A 377 -35.00 13.16 8.02
N ARG A 378 -34.78 12.48 6.90
CA ARG A 378 -35.21 11.10 6.66
C ARG A 378 -34.01 10.18 6.74
N SER A 379 -34.09 9.10 7.52
CA SER A 379 -33.04 8.08 7.54
C SER A 379 -32.94 7.37 6.19
N GLY A 380 -31.73 7.28 5.63
CA GLY A 380 -31.47 6.58 4.36
C GLY A 380 -31.60 5.05 4.47
N MET A 381 -30.98 4.45 5.50
CA MET A 381 -31.01 3.00 5.78
C MET A 381 -31.26 2.74 7.27
N SER A 382 -31.86 1.60 7.60
CA SER A 382 -32.10 1.17 8.99
C SER A 382 -30.81 0.72 9.69
N HIS A 383 -30.63 1.12 10.94
CA HIS A 383 -29.58 0.65 11.86
C HIS A 383 -30.23 0.19 13.17
N ASP A 384 -29.54 -0.66 13.93
CA ASP A 384 -29.89 -0.93 15.33
C ASP A 384 -29.56 0.33 16.15
N GLU A 385 -30.39 0.65 17.14
CA GLU A 385 -30.31 1.90 17.91
C GLU A 385 -28.88 2.09 18.48
N ASP A 386 -28.24 3.22 18.18
CA ASP A 386 -26.89 3.70 18.57
C ASP A 386 -25.66 3.37 17.69
N GLN A 387 -25.75 2.52 16.65
CA GLN A 387 -24.58 2.23 15.80
C GLN A 387 -24.48 3.12 14.54
N LEU A 388 -23.50 4.02 14.50
CA LEU A 388 -23.23 4.91 13.36
C LEU A 388 -22.18 4.33 12.41
N ILE A 389 -22.57 4.01 11.18
CA ILE A 389 -21.66 3.56 10.12
C ILE A 389 -20.94 4.78 9.50
N PRO A 390 -19.59 4.80 9.45
CA PRO A 390 -18.84 5.86 8.81
C PRO A 390 -19.21 6.06 7.33
N ILE A 391 -19.43 7.32 6.95
CA ILE A 391 -19.80 7.73 5.60
C ILE A 391 -18.57 8.18 4.80
N LEU A 392 -18.50 7.79 3.53
CA LEU A 392 -17.32 8.05 2.70
C LEU A 392 -17.00 9.54 2.52
N PHE A 393 -18.01 10.40 2.47
CA PHE A 393 -17.84 11.84 2.27
C PHE A 393 -16.88 12.50 3.27
N ARG A 394 -16.95 12.13 4.56
CA ARG A 394 -16.10 12.73 5.61
C ARG A 394 -14.61 12.48 5.44
N TYR A 395 -14.24 11.51 4.61
CA TYR A 395 -12.85 11.11 4.36
C TYR A 395 -12.32 11.64 3.03
N ILE A 396 -13.11 12.46 2.34
CA ILE A 396 -12.73 13.12 1.10
C ILE A 396 -12.77 14.63 1.35
N GLN A 397 -11.62 15.29 1.21
CA GLN A 397 -11.53 16.74 1.35
C GLN A 397 -12.30 17.44 0.22
N PRO A 398 -13.08 18.49 0.44
CA PRO A 398 -13.75 19.24 -0.64
C PRO A 398 -12.77 19.87 -1.65
N TRP A 399 -13.20 20.13 -2.89
CA TRP A 399 -12.34 20.75 -3.91
C TRP A 399 -11.90 22.16 -3.52
N GLU A 400 -12.79 22.98 -2.97
CA GLU A 400 -12.45 24.34 -2.53
C GLU A 400 -11.29 24.35 -1.53
N SER A 401 -11.35 23.46 -0.53
CA SER A 401 -10.28 23.33 0.46
C SER A 401 -8.96 22.86 -0.17
N GLU A 402 -9.02 21.96 -1.15
CA GLU A 402 -7.83 21.49 -1.87
C GLU A 402 -7.20 22.55 -2.77
N PHE A 403 -8.01 23.42 -3.40
CA PHE A 403 -7.50 24.51 -4.21
C PHE A 403 -6.83 25.59 -3.34
N VAL A 404 -7.49 25.98 -2.24
CA VAL A 404 -6.91 26.93 -1.27
C VAL A 404 -5.62 26.39 -0.66
N ASP A 405 -5.61 25.11 -0.27
CA ASP A 405 -4.40 24.48 0.26
C ASP A 405 -3.30 24.37 -0.80
N SER A 406 -3.67 24.08 -2.06
CA SER A 406 -2.73 24.02 -3.18
C SER A 406 -2.05 25.35 -3.44
N ASP A 407 -2.80 26.46 -3.48
CA ASP A 407 -2.22 27.79 -3.71
C ASP A 407 -1.22 28.15 -2.61
N ARG A 408 -1.58 27.87 -1.34
CA ARG A 408 -0.67 28.07 -0.21
C ARG A 408 0.59 27.22 -0.34
N VAL A 409 0.43 25.91 -0.52
CA VAL A 409 1.53 24.94 -0.52
C VAL A 409 2.50 25.19 -1.68
N TRP A 410 2.00 25.55 -2.86
CA TRP A 410 2.85 25.89 -4.01
C TRP A 410 3.53 27.26 -3.87
N ALA A 411 2.89 28.23 -3.20
CA ALA A 411 3.52 29.50 -2.86
C ALA A 411 4.67 29.30 -1.84
N GLU A 412 4.44 28.51 -0.78
CA GLU A 412 5.47 28.15 0.20
C GLU A 412 6.63 27.41 -0.47
N TYR A 413 6.35 26.46 -1.36
CA TYR A 413 7.37 25.78 -2.16
C TYR A 413 8.19 26.77 -3.01
N ALA A 414 7.54 27.74 -3.65
CA ALA A 414 8.23 28.75 -4.46
C ALA A 414 9.16 29.63 -3.61
N LEU A 415 8.73 30.03 -2.41
CA LEU A 415 9.54 30.78 -1.46
C LEU A 415 10.73 29.94 -0.96
N LYS A 416 10.48 28.72 -0.48
CA LYS A 416 11.53 27.78 -0.04
C LYS A 416 12.56 27.52 -1.15
N ARG A 417 12.11 27.44 -2.41
CA ARG A 417 12.98 27.30 -3.59
C ARG A 417 13.82 28.55 -3.85
N GLN A 418 13.25 29.74 -3.71
CA GLN A 418 13.99 31.00 -3.85
C GLN A 418 15.02 31.18 -2.73
N GLU A 419 14.67 30.86 -1.48
CA GLU A 419 15.59 30.87 -0.34
C GLU A 419 16.75 29.88 -0.54
N ALA A 420 16.45 28.68 -1.02
CA ALA A 420 17.47 27.69 -1.35
C ALA A 420 18.41 28.21 -2.45
N ALA A 421 17.87 28.81 -3.51
CA ALA A 421 18.66 29.41 -4.58
C ALA A 421 19.52 30.59 -4.10
N ALA A 422 18.98 31.47 -3.24
CA ALA A 422 19.72 32.59 -2.65
C ALA A 422 20.90 32.12 -1.77
N GLN A 423 20.73 30.97 -1.10
CA GLN A 423 21.78 30.32 -0.31
C GLN A 423 22.69 29.40 -1.16
N ASN A 424 22.49 29.35 -2.49
CA ASN A 424 23.16 28.41 -3.40
C ASN A 424 23.06 26.94 -2.95
N ARG A 425 21.98 26.57 -2.24
CA ARG A 425 21.66 25.20 -1.83
C ARG A 425 20.54 24.63 -2.69
N ARG A 426 20.48 23.30 -2.75
CA ARG A 426 19.36 22.58 -3.35
C ARG A 426 18.32 22.28 -2.27
N LEU A 427 17.05 22.41 -2.62
CA LEU A 427 15.94 22.06 -1.74
C LEU A 427 15.90 20.55 -1.48
N GLY A 428 15.87 20.15 -0.21
CA GLY A 428 15.83 18.77 0.22
C GLY A 428 14.40 18.21 0.34
N LEU A 429 14.31 16.90 0.65
CA LEU A 429 13.04 16.25 1.00
C LEU A 429 12.53 16.74 2.37
N GLU A 430 13.45 16.89 3.32
CA GLU A 430 13.18 17.27 4.72
C GLU A 430 12.51 18.65 4.80
N ASP A 431 12.84 19.57 3.88
CA ASP A 431 12.26 20.91 3.84
C ASP A 431 10.76 20.92 3.46
N LEU A 432 10.22 19.81 2.91
CA LEU A 432 8.87 19.69 2.34
C LEU A 432 8.04 18.53 2.94
N GLU A 433 8.46 17.98 4.07
CA GLU A 433 7.79 16.84 4.70
C GLU A 433 6.37 17.17 5.19
N ASP A 434 6.19 18.40 5.69
CA ASP A 434 4.91 18.97 6.14
C ASP A 434 3.80 18.98 5.07
N SER A 435 4.20 19.07 3.80
CA SER A 435 3.35 19.35 2.65
C SER A 435 3.38 18.23 1.60
N TRP A 436 3.99 17.09 1.92
CA TRP A 436 4.28 15.99 0.99
C TRP A 436 3.06 15.49 0.18
N ASP A 437 1.96 15.23 0.86
CA ASP A 437 0.71 14.71 0.29
C ASP A 437 -0.33 15.81 -0.03
N ARG A 438 0.10 17.07 -0.11
CA ARG A 438 -0.76 18.24 -0.36
C ARG A 438 -0.49 18.88 -1.72
N GLY A 439 -1.45 19.72 -2.15
CA GLY A 439 -1.40 20.48 -3.40
C GLY A 439 -1.87 19.74 -4.65
N ILE A 440 -2.26 20.48 -5.68
CA ILE A 440 -2.66 19.96 -6.99
C ILE A 440 -1.83 20.69 -8.07
N PRO A 441 -0.82 20.03 -8.67
CA PRO A 441 -0.37 18.66 -8.43
C PRO A 441 0.21 18.43 -7.02
N ARG A 442 0.22 17.18 -6.55
CA ARG A 442 0.81 16.83 -5.24
C ARG A 442 2.31 17.11 -5.21
N ILE A 443 2.82 17.70 -4.12
CA ILE A 443 4.26 18.04 -4.00
C ILE A 443 5.18 16.83 -4.19
N ASN A 444 4.78 15.65 -3.68
CA ASN A 444 5.56 14.42 -3.82
C ASN A 444 5.87 14.02 -5.28
N THR A 445 5.13 14.55 -6.27
CA THR A 445 5.39 14.33 -7.70
C THR A 445 6.75 14.90 -8.15
N LEU A 446 7.26 15.92 -7.45
CA LEU A 446 8.56 16.54 -7.72
C LEU A 446 9.75 15.60 -7.44
N PHE A 447 9.54 14.56 -6.64
CA PHE A 447 10.58 13.63 -6.17
C PHE A 447 10.39 12.21 -6.71
N GLN A 448 9.50 12.02 -7.70
CA GLN A 448 9.35 10.74 -8.39
C GLN A 448 10.58 10.41 -9.22
N LYS A 449 10.93 9.12 -9.28
CA LYS A 449 12.04 8.61 -10.11
C LYS A 449 11.85 8.91 -11.60
N ASP A 450 10.63 8.81 -12.09
CA ASP A 450 10.30 8.94 -13.52
C ASP A 450 10.02 10.39 -13.97
N ARG A 451 10.25 11.39 -13.10
CA ARG A 451 9.88 12.80 -13.37
C ARG A 451 10.44 13.33 -14.69
N HIS A 452 11.69 12.98 -15.00
CA HIS A 452 12.37 13.42 -16.22
C HIS A 452 11.69 12.89 -17.49
N THR A 453 11.22 11.64 -17.47
CA THR A 453 10.49 11.03 -18.59
C THR A 453 9.07 11.60 -18.70
N LEU A 454 8.40 11.80 -17.57
CA LEU A 454 7.03 12.35 -17.53
C LEU A 454 6.95 13.78 -18.06
N ALA A 455 8.06 14.53 -18.03
CA ALA A 455 8.12 15.86 -18.63
C ALA A 455 7.78 15.84 -20.14
N TYR A 456 8.02 14.74 -20.85
CA TYR A 456 7.71 14.59 -22.28
C TYR A 456 6.30 14.03 -22.55
N ASP A 457 5.60 13.53 -21.53
CA ASP A 457 4.25 12.95 -21.65
C ASP A 457 3.18 14.06 -21.75
N LYS A 458 3.13 14.79 -22.87
CA LYS A 458 2.14 15.86 -23.12
C LYS A 458 0.82 15.32 -23.63
N GLY A 459 -0.30 16.01 -23.38
CA GLY A 459 -1.63 15.61 -23.86
C GLY A 459 -2.20 14.35 -23.18
N TRP A 460 -1.70 13.98 -22.00
CA TRP A 460 -2.09 12.76 -21.30
C TRP A 460 -3.56 12.77 -20.82
N ARG A 461 -4.13 13.95 -20.50
CA ARG A 461 -5.55 14.09 -20.08
C ARG A 461 -6.50 13.68 -21.21
N VAL A 462 -6.36 14.33 -22.38
CA VAL A 462 -7.20 14.02 -23.56
C VAL A 462 -7.00 12.58 -24.05
N ARG A 463 -5.77 12.05 -23.99
CA ARG A 463 -5.52 10.63 -24.28
C ARG A 463 -6.30 9.72 -23.34
N THR A 464 -6.30 10.02 -22.04
CA THR A 464 -6.99 9.19 -21.05
C THR A 464 -8.50 9.22 -21.25
N GLU A 465 -9.06 10.36 -21.63
CA GLU A 465 -10.48 10.44 -21.98
C GLU A 465 -10.81 9.65 -23.25
N PHE A 466 -10.00 9.76 -24.30
CA PHE A 466 -10.21 9.05 -25.58
C PHE A 466 -10.01 7.53 -25.46
N LYS A 467 -9.45 7.02 -24.35
CA LYS A 467 -9.40 5.58 -24.10
C LYS A 467 -10.77 4.92 -24.11
N LYS A 468 -11.86 5.68 -23.87
CA LYS A 468 -13.25 5.19 -24.00
C LYS A 468 -13.58 4.60 -25.38
N PHE A 469 -12.86 5.03 -26.43
CA PHE A 469 -13.04 4.52 -27.80
C PHE A 469 -12.11 3.37 -28.17
N THR A 470 -11.05 3.14 -27.40
CA THR A 470 -10.03 2.10 -27.67
C THR A 470 -10.18 0.88 -26.76
N LEU A 471 -10.64 1.08 -25.53
CA LEU A 471 -10.77 0.05 -24.52
C LEU A 471 -12.26 -0.17 -24.20
N MET A 472 -12.72 -1.42 -24.29
CA MET A 472 -14.07 -1.78 -23.87
C MET A 472 -14.28 -1.67 -22.35
N ARG A 473 -13.20 -1.80 -21.56
CA ARG A 473 -13.27 -1.65 -20.11
C ARG A 473 -13.32 -0.17 -19.75
N HIS A 474 -14.45 0.25 -19.20
CA HIS A 474 -14.63 1.60 -18.67
C HIS A 474 -13.58 1.92 -17.59
N ASN A 475 -12.85 3.02 -17.79
CA ASN A 475 -11.97 3.62 -16.79
C ASN A 475 -12.78 4.61 -15.93
N ALA A 476 -12.93 4.30 -14.64
CA ALA A 476 -13.66 5.16 -13.72
C ALA A 476 -12.90 6.46 -13.40
N PHE A 477 -11.56 6.39 -13.34
CA PHE A 477 -10.68 7.53 -13.06
C PHE A 477 -10.07 8.07 -14.35
N TRP A 478 -10.92 8.47 -15.29
CA TRP A 478 -10.47 8.97 -16.60
C TRP A 478 -9.91 10.40 -16.56
N TRP A 479 -10.23 11.16 -15.51
CA TRP A 479 -9.93 12.58 -15.34
C TRP A 479 -8.57 12.86 -14.66
N THR A 480 -7.96 11.86 -13.99
CA THR A 480 -6.69 12.01 -13.25
C THR A 480 -5.67 10.94 -13.62
N ASN A 481 -4.38 11.25 -13.43
CA ASN A 481 -3.28 10.29 -13.53
C ASN A 481 -2.36 10.42 -12.32
N GLN A 482 -2.22 9.34 -11.55
CA GLN A 482 -1.41 9.32 -10.32
C GLN A 482 0.06 9.68 -10.54
N ARG A 483 0.59 9.49 -11.75
CA ARG A 483 1.97 9.88 -12.07
C ARG A 483 2.13 11.40 -12.18
N HIS A 484 1.16 12.09 -12.77
CA HIS A 484 1.20 13.54 -13.00
C HIS A 484 0.58 14.33 -11.84
N ASP A 485 -0.60 13.92 -11.38
CA ASP A 485 -1.34 14.64 -10.34
C ASP A 485 -0.95 14.19 -8.92
N GLY A 486 -0.36 12.99 -8.78
CA GLY A 486 -0.26 12.29 -7.49
C GLY A 486 -1.57 11.61 -7.09
N LYS A 487 -1.61 11.01 -5.90
CA LYS A 487 -2.83 10.40 -5.36
C LYS A 487 -3.66 11.46 -4.63
N LEU A 488 -4.84 11.78 -5.16
CA LEU A 488 -5.67 12.88 -4.66
C LEU A 488 -6.60 12.51 -3.48
N TRP A 489 -6.57 11.27 -2.99
CA TRP A 489 -7.39 10.84 -1.85
C TRP A 489 -6.72 9.71 -1.05
N ASN A 490 -7.04 9.64 0.24
CA ASN A 490 -6.58 8.58 1.13
C ASN A 490 -7.74 8.07 2.02
N LEU A 491 -8.03 6.77 1.96
CA LEU A 491 -9.15 6.14 2.66
C LEU A 491 -8.69 5.14 3.74
N ASN A 492 -7.43 5.22 4.18
CA ASN A 492 -6.93 4.33 5.21
C ASN A 492 -7.67 4.52 6.55
N ASN A 493 -7.98 5.77 6.92
CA ASN A 493 -8.70 6.09 8.14
C ASN A 493 -10.14 5.54 8.13
N TYR A 494 -10.82 5.55 6.97
CA TYR A 494 -12.15 4.97 6.81
C TYR A 494 -12.19 3.50 7.26
N ARG A 495 -11.15 2.73 6.92
CA ARG A 495 -11.07 1.32 7.29
C ARG A 495 -10.94 1.15 8.81
N THR A 496 -10.09 1.94 9.45
CA THR A 496 -9.87 1.90 10.90
C THR A 496 -11.15 2.26 11.65
N ASP A 497 -11.80 3.36 11.25
CA ASP A 497 -13.01 3.84 11.89
C ASP A 497 -14.19 2.90 11.67
N MET A 498 -14.27 2.24 10.50
CA MET A 498 -15.28 1.21 10.24
C MET A 498 -15.15 0.03 11.20
N ILE A 499 -13.92 -0.43 11.50
CA ILE A 499 -13.71 -1.51 12.46
C ILE A 499 -14.19 -1.08 13.84
N GLN A 500 -13.88 0.14 14.27
CA GLN A 500 -14.30 0.66 15.58
C GLN A 500 -15.82 0.81 15.66
N ALA A 501 -16.43 1.38 14.61
CA ALA A 501 -17.89 1.53 14.51
C ALA A 501 -18.63 0.19 14.59
N LEU A 502 -18.00 -0.90 14.12
CA LEU A 502 -18.56 -2.25 14.15
C LEU A 502 -18.31 -3.02 15.47
N GLY A 503 -17.83 -2.35 16.52
CA GLY A 503 -17.57 -2.97 17.83
C GLY A 503 -16.16 -3.55 17.98
N GLY A 504 -15.20 -3.05 17.20
CA GLY A 504 -13.82 -3.52 17.22
C GLY A 504 -13.63 -4.88 16.53
N ILE A 505 -12.41 -5.42 16.59
CA ILE A 505 -12.09 -6.69 15.93
C ILE A 505 -12.73 -7.87 16.65
N GLU A 506 -12.70 -7.89 17.99
CA GLU A 506 -13.30 -8.97 18.78
C GLU A 506 -14.81 -9.07 18.57
N GLY A 507 -15.52 -7.94 18.65
CA GLY A 507 -16.97 -7.88 18.37
C GLY A 507 -17.31 -8.38 16.97
N LEU A 508 -16.49 -8.04 15.97
CA LEU A 508 -16.65 -8.56 14.61
C LEU A 508 -16.43 -10.08 14.52
N LEU A 509 -15.44 -10.62 15.22
CA LEU A 509 -15.11 -12.05 15.17
C LEU A 509 -16.15 -12.92 15.89
N GLU A 510 -16.90 -12.39 16.86
CA GLU A 510 -18.04 -13.09 17.47
C GLU A 510 -19.12 -13.47 16.44
N HIS A 511 -19.30 -12.65 15.40
CA HIS A 511 -20.24 -12.95 14.32
C HIS A 511 -19.80 -14.07 13.37
N THR A 512 -18.58 -14.60 13.56
CA THR A 512 -17.89 -15.47 12.60
C THR A 512 -17.51 -16.82 13.20
N LEU A 513 -17.09 -17.76 12.35
CA LEU A 513 -16.58 -19.06 12.76
C LEU A 513 -15.10 -19.02 13.23
N PHE A 514 -14.59 -17.85 13.62
CA PHE A 514 -13.22 -17.66 14.10
C PHE A 514 -12.90 -18.57 15.28
N LYS A 515 -13.72 -18.53 16.35
CA LYS A 515 -13.52 -19.39 17.53
C LYS A 515 -13.55 -20.88 17.18
N GLY A 516 -14.31 -21.29 16.17
CA GLY A 516 -14.35 -22.66 15.63
C GLY A 516 -13.02 -23.16 15.06
N THR A 517 -12.17 -22.26 14.58
CA THR A 517 -10.82 -22.59 14.10
C THR A 517 -9.82 -22.88 15.23
N TYR A 518 -10.14 -22.45 16.46
CA TYR A 518 -9.26 -22.55 17.63
C TYR A 518 -7.87 -21.94 17.39
N PHE A 519 -7.81 -20.80 16.71
CA PHE A 519 -6.61 -19.97 16.70
C PHE A 519 -6.51 -19.20 18.03
N PRO A 520 -5.32 -19.07 18.63
CA PRO A 520 -5.15 -18.32 19.88
C PRO A 520 -5.47 -16.83 19.73
N THR A 521 -5.08 -16.24 18.59
CA THR A 521 -5.28 -14.83 18.27
C THR A 521 -5.70 -14.68 16.80
N TRP A 522 -6.24 -13.52 16.46
CA TRP A 522 -6.60 -13.17 15.09
C TRP A 522 -5.42 -12.55 14.31
N GLU A 523 -4.38 -12.11 15.03
CA GLU A 523 -3.18 -11.50 14.49
C GLU A 523 -2.40 -12.53 13.64
N GLY A 524 -1.83 -12.10 12.52
CA GLY A 524 -1.09 -13.00 11.62
C GLY A 524 -1.96 -13.92 10.76
N LEU A 525 -3.28 -13.94 10.95
CA LEU A 525 -4.18 -14.67 10.06
C LEU A 525 -4.28 -14.00 8.70
N PHE A 526 -4.18 -14.81 7.64
CA PHE A 526 -4.43 -14.35 6.30
C PHE A 526 -5.28 -15.34 5.50
N TRP A 527 -6.15 -14.77 4.68
CA TRP A 527 -6.87 -15.51 3.67
C TRP A 527 -5.93 -15.78 2.49
N GLU A 528 -5.94 -17.00 1.99
CA GLU A 528 -5.26 -17.33 0.73
C GLU A 528 -5.86 -16.45 -0.39
N LYS A 529 -5.04 -15.51 -0.93
CA LYS A 529 -5.50 -14.47 -1.87
C LYS A 529 -5.86 -15.04 -3.26
N ALA A 530 -5.37 -16.23 -3.57
CA ALA A 530 -5.85 -17.13 -4.61
C ALA A 530 -5.27 -18.49 -4.29
N SER A 531 -6.10 -19.54 -4.19
CA SER A 531 -5.53 -20.86 -3.97
C SER A 531 -4.65 -21.25 -5.15
N GLY A 532 -3.49 -21.87 -4.90
CA GLY A 532 -2.66 -22.43 -5.98
C GLY A 532 -3.47 -23.33 -6.93
N PHE A 533 -4.55 -23.92 -6.40
CA PHE A 533 -5.58 -24.62 -7.17
C PHE A 533 -6.36 -23.72 -8.14
N GLU A 534 -6.92 -22.59 -7.70
CA GLU A 534 -7.63 -21.65 -8.57
C GLU A 534 -6.73 -21.09 -9.69
N GLU A 535 -5.48 -20.75 -9.38
CA GLU A 535 -4.54 -20.26 -10.40
C GLU A 535 -4.10 -21.34 -11.38
N SER A 536 -3.76 -22.54 -10.90
CA SER A 536 -3.45 -23.67 -11.78
C SER A 536 -4.63 -24.04 -12.69
N MET A 537 -5.87 -23.85 -12.22
CA MET A 537 -7.08 -24.13 -12.99
C MET A 537 -7.50 -22.98 -13.93
N LYS A 538 -7.09 -21.73 -13.66
CA LYS A 538 -7.36 -20.58 -14.56
C LYS A 538 -6.74 -20.77 -15.95
N PHE A 539 -5.52 -21.33 -16.01
CA PHE A 539 -4.78 -21.54 -17.25
C PHE A 539 -5.05 -22.90 -17.90
N LYS A 540 -5.75 -23.80 -17.21
CA LYS A 540 -6.22 -25.06 -17.80
C LYS A 540 -7.46 -24.82 -18.69
N LYS A 541 -7.59 -25.62 -19.74
CA LYS A 541 -8.74 -25.60 -20.65
C LYS A 541 -9.96 -26.20 -19.93
N LEU A 542 -10.80 -25.33 -19.37
CA LEU A 542 -12.02 -25.69 -18.65
C LEU A 542 -13.27 -25.36 -19.48
N THR A 543 -14.35 -26.11 -19.26
CA THR A 543 -15.67 -25.77 -19.79
C THR A 543 -16.26 -24.55 -19.09
N ASN A 544 -17.21 -23.86 -19.73
CA ASN A 544 -17.87 -22.70 -19.12
C ASN A 544 -18.62 -23.06 -17.81
N ALA A 545 -19.17 -24.27 -17.73
CA ALA A 545 -19.80 -24.79 -16.51
C ALA A 545 -18.78 -24.94 -15.37
N GLN A 546 -17.59 -25.49 -15.66
CA GLN A 546 -16.50 -25.62 -14.68
C GLN A 546 -16.01 -24.24 -14.19
N ARG A 547 -15.88 -23.25 -15.09
CA ARG A 547 -15.54 -21.87 -14.71
C ARG A 547 -16.59 -21.23 -13.81
N SER A 548 -17.87 -21.50 -14.05
CA SER A 548 -18.97 -21.05 -13.17
C SER A 548 -18.86 -21.70 -11.78
N GLY A 549 -18.56 -22.99 -11.71
CA GLY A 549 -18.32 -23.70 -10.45
C GLY A 549 -17.14 -23.14 -9.65
N LEU A 550 -16.04 -22.77 -10.32
CA LEU A 550 -14.88 -22.15 -9.66
C LEU A 550 -15.22 -20.82 -8.97
N ASN A 551 -16.12 -20.01 -9.55
CA ASN A 551 -16.56 -18.76 -8.93
C ASN A 551 -17.45 -18.98 -7.69
N GLN A 552 -17.95 -20.20 -7.43
CA GLN A 552 -18.73 -20.49 -6.23
C GLN A 552 -17.86 -20.75 -4.99
N ILE A 553 -16.59 -21.14 -5.17
CA ILE A 553 -15.69 -21.49 -4.06
C ILE A 553 -15.51 -20.31 -3.08
N PRO A 554 -15.22 -19.07 -3.55
CA PRO A 554 -15.09 -17.93 -2.63
C PRO A 554 -16.40 -17.55 -1.94
N ASN A 555 -17.55 -17.75 -2.59
CA ASN A 555 -18.86 -17.48 -1.98
C ASN A 555 -19.17 -18.50 -0.88
N ARG A 556 -18.80 -19.77 -1.09
CA ARG A 556 -18.92 -20.82 -0.08
C ARG A 556 -18.05 -20.53 1.13
N ARG A 557 -16.82 -20.07 0.90
CA ARG A 557 -15.89 -19.61 1.96
C ARG A 557 -16.50 -18.47 2.77
N PHE A 558 -17.01 -17.44 2.09
CA PHE A 558 -17.70 -16.32 2.73
C PHE A 558 -18.92 -16.77 3.56
N THR A 559 -19.72 -17.70 3.04
CA THR A 559 -20.91 -18.19 3.74
C THR A 559 -20.54 -19.01 4.97
N LEU A 560 -19.46 -19.80 4.90
CA LEU A 560 -18.96 -20.57 6.04
C LEU A 560 -18.37 -19.67 7.12
N TRP A 561 -17.65 -18.60 6.74
CA TRP A 561 -17.07 -17.66 7.69
C TRP A 561 -18.13 -16.96 8.53
N TRP A 562 -19.17 -16.43 7.88
CA TRP A 562 -20.28 -15.73 8.54
C TRP A 562 -21.42 -16.66 8.96
N SER A 563 -21.20 -17.97 9.01
CA SER A 563 -22.26 -18.94 9.23
C SER A 563 -22.98 -18.81 10.58
N PRO A 564 -22.33 -18.45 11.71
CA PRO A 564 -23.05 -18.28 12.98
C PRO A 564 -24.09 -17.15 12.94
N THR A 565 -23.82 -16.10 12.18
CA THR A 565 -24.75 -14.96 12.00
C THR A 565 -25.79 -15.22 10.90
N ILE A 566 -25.39 -15.87 9.80
CA ILE A 566 -26.28 -16.13 8.65
C ILE A 566 -27.29 -17.24 8.96
N ASN A 567 -26.88 -18.29 9.68
CA ASN A 567 -27.72 -19.43 10.07
C ASN A 567 -28.05 -19.38 11.56
N ARG A 568 -28.79 -18.34 11.95
CA ARG A 568 -29.17 -18.05 13.33
C ARG A 568 -30.63 -18.42 13.64
N ALA A 569 -30.93 -18.67 14.91
CA ALA A 569 -32.25 -19.03 15.41
C ALA A 569 -33.26 -17.87 15.42
N ASN A 570 -32.82 -16.61 15.61
CA ASN A 570 -33.69 -15.44 15.63
C ASN A 570 -34.15 -15.04 14.20
N VAL A 571 -35.09 -15.82 13.69
CA VAL A 571 -35.64 -15.74 12.33
C VAL A 571 -37.17 -15.73 12.44
N TYR A 572 -37.80 -14.66 11.92
CA TYR A 572 -39.24 -14.37 12.07
C TYR A 572 -40.16 -15.49 11.55
N VAL A 573 -39.70 -16.26 10.56
CA VAL A 573 -40.37 -17.45 10.00
C VAL A 573 -39.29 -18.40 9.47
N GLY A 574 -39.19 -19.63 9.98
CA GLY A 574 -38.16 -20.59 9.56
C GLY A 574 -38.53 -22.05 9.82
N PHE A 575 -38.29 -22.90 8.82
CA PHE A 575 -38.36 -24.35 8.96
C PHE A 575 -37.01 -24.84 9.50
N GLN A 576 -36.97 -25.24 10.78
CA GLN A 576 -35.76 -25.79 11.40
C GLN A 576 -35.57 -27.23 10.94
N VAL A 577 -34.43 -27.53 10.32
CA VAL A 577 -34.09 -28.87 9.84
C VAL A 577 -32.75 -29.30 10.42
N GLN A 578 -32.71 -30.46 11.06
CA GLN A 578 -31.46 -31.07 11.49
C GLN A 578 -30.74 -31.71 10.31
N LEU A 579 -29.42 -31.53 10.21
CA LEU A 579 -28.60 -32.19 9.20
C LEU A 579 -28.29 -33.63 9.57
N ASP A 580 -28.41 -34.54 8.59
CA ASP A 580 -28.18 -35.97 8.78
C ASP A 580 -26.81 -36.25 9.43
N LEU A 581 -26.80 -37.18 10.40
CA LEU A 581 -25.61 -37.63 11.15
C LEU A 581 -24.90 -36.55 11.97
N THR A 582 -25.52 -35.38 12.17
CA THR A 582 -24.96 -34.27 12.95
C THR A 582 -26.03 -33.63 13.84
N GLY A 583 -25.60 -32.89 14.85
CA GLY A 583 -26.49 -32.08 15.70
C GLY A 583 -26.78 -30.67 15.16
N ILE A 584 -26.44 -30.38 13.90
CA ILE A 584 -26.52 -29.03 13.34
C ILE A 584 -27.93 -28.73 12.87
N PHE A 585 -28.50 -27.61 13.32
CA PHE A 585 -29.76 -27.09 12.84
C PHE A 585 -29.57 -26.06 11.73
N MET A 586 -30.29 -26.24 10.62
CA MET A 586 -30.39 -25.27 9.54
C MET A 586 -31.70 -24.50 9.69
N HIS A 587 -31.59 -23.18 9.89
CA HIS A 587 -32.74 -22.29 10.05
C HIS A 587 -33.25 -21.75 8.70
N GLY A 588 -32.80 -22.31 7.58
CA GLY A 588 -33.31 -22.02 6.24
C GLY A 588 -32.57 -22.78 5.14
N LYS A 589 -33.10 -22.73 3.91
CA LYS A 589 -32.50 -23.40 2.75
C LYS A 589 -31.34 -22.58 2.19
N ILE A 590 -30.14 -22.77 2.75
CA ILE A 590 -28.88 -22.17 2.30
C ILE A 590 -27.96 -23.27 1.73
N PRO A 591 -28.01 -23.56 0.41
CA PRO A 591 -27.34 -24.72 -0.17
C PRO A 591 -25.81 -24.70 -0.04
N THR A 592 -25.19 -23.52 -0.21
CA THR A 592 -23.73 -23.34 -0.10
C THR A 592 -23.23 -23.69 1.30
N LEU A 593 -23.97 -23.28 2.33
CA LEU A 593 -23.64 -23.57 3.73
C LEU A 593 -23.83 -25.05 4.06
N LYS A 594 -24.95 -25.64 3.62
CA LYS A 594 -25.23 -27.08 3.80
C LYS A 594 -24.06 -27.94 3.29
N ILE A 595 -23.55 -27.63 2.09
CA ILE A 595 -22.41 -28.35 1.51
C ILE A 595 -21.15 -28.20 2.38
N SER A 596 -20.86 -27.00 2.88
CA SER A 596 -19.70 -26.76 3.76
C SER A 596 -19.78 -27.56 5.07
N TYR A 597 -20.95 -27.57 5.73
CA TYR A 597 -21.13 -28.35 6.97
C TYR A 597 -21.01 -29.85 6.74
N ILE A 598 -21.59 -30.38 5.66
CA ILE A 598 -21.43 -31.80 5.29
C ILE A 598 -19.95 -32.14 5.04
N GLN A 599 -19.21 -31.25 4.37
CA GLN A 599 -17.77 -31.46 4.13
C GLN A 599 -16.94 -31.41 5.41
N ALA A 600 -17.27 -30.52 6.35
CA ALA A 600 -16.60 -30.46 7.65
C ALA A 600 -16.83 -31.76 8.46
N PHE A 601 -18.08 -32.24 8.52
CA PHE A 601 -18.46 -33.39 9.35
C PHE A 601 -18.47 -34.75 8.64
N ARG A 602 -17.90 -34.84 7.43
CA ARG A 602 -17.83 -36.09 6.64
C ARG A 602 -17.17 -37.25 7.41
N ALA A 603 -17.50 -38.48 7.02
CA ALA A 603 -17.00 -39.71 7.63
C ALA A 603 -17.34 -39.83 9.12
N HIS A 604 -18.60 -39.52 9.46
CA HIS A 604 -19.18 -39.65 10.81
C HIS A 604 -18.40 -38.88 11.88
N LEU A 605 -17.83 -37.72 11.55
CA LEU A 605 -16.95 -37.00 12.46
C LEU A 605 -17.65 -36.59 13.77
N TRP A 606 -18.95 -36.26 13.72
CA TRP A 606 -19.73 -35.93 14.92
C TRP A 606 -19.74 -37.08 15.94
N GLN A 607 -20.01 -38.30 15.48
CA GLN A 607 -20.02 -39.50 16.32
C GLN A 607 -18.62 -39.79 16.88
N LYS A 608 -17.58 -39.65 16.04
CA LYS A 608 -16.18 -39.85 16.43
C LYS A 608 -15.71 -38.84 17.49
N ILE A 609 -16.15 -37.59 17.41
CA ILE A 609 -15.82 -36.59 18.43
C ILE A 609 -16.45 -36.98 19.77
N HIS A 610 -17.74 -37.36 19.77
CA HIS A 610 -18.44 -37.77 20.99
C HIS A 610 -17.75 -38.98 21.63
N GLU A 611 -17.50 -40.02 20.84
CA GLU A 611 -16.84 -41.23 21.32
C GLU A 611 -15.41 -40.97 21.82
N SER A 612 -14.64 -40.13 21.13
CA SER A 612 -13.28 -39.81 21.53
C SER A 612 -13.22 -39.06 22.85
N ILE A 613 -14.13 -38.10 23.08
CA ILE A 613 -14.19 -37.36 24.35
C ILE A 613 -14.59 -38.29 25.50
N VAL A 614 -15.58 -39.16 25.28
CA VAL A 614 -16.02 -40.14 26.28
C VAL A 614 -14.88 -41.10 26.64
N MET A 615 -14.09 -41.56 25.66
CA MET A 615 -12.94 -42.44 25.90
C MET A 615 -11.82 -41.73 26.66
N ASP A 616 -11.50 -40.48 26.31
CA ASP A 616 -10.48 -39.71 27.01
C ASP A 616 -10.87 -39.45 28.47
N LEU A 617 -12.16 -39.14 28.73
CA LEU A 617 -12.68 -39.00 30.09
C LEU A 617 -12.60 -40.33 30.87
N ALA A 618 -12.95 -41.45 30.24
CA ALA A 618 -12.83 -42.77 30.87
C ALA A 618 -11.38 -43.04 31.33
N GLN A 619 -10.39 -42.76 30.48
CA GLN A 619 -8.97 -42.93 30.81
C GLN A 619 -8.50 -42.01 31.94
N ILE A 620 -9.01 -40.77 31.99
CA ILE A 620 -8.67 -39.82 33.06
C ILE A 620 -9.20 -40.32 34.41
N TYR A 621 -10.45 -40.81 34.46
CA TYR A 621 -11.00 -41.36 35.69
C TYR A 621 -10.36 -42.69 36.09
N ASP A 622 -9.91 -43.51 35.13
CA ASP A 622 -9.19 -44.77 35.38
C ASP A 622 -7.79 -44.56 35.99
N GLN A 623 -7.18 -43.39 35.75
CA GLN A 623 -5.90 -43.02 36.38
C GLN A 623 -6.05 -42.54 37.83
N GLU A 624 -7.25 -42.12 38.23
CA GLU A 624 -7.55 -41.48 39.53
C GLU A 624 -8.48 -42.34 40.41
N LEU A 625 -8.49 -43.66 40.21
CA LEU A 625 -9.36 -44.60 40.94
C LEU A 625 -9.16 -44.51 42.46
N ASP A 626 -7.90 -44.58 42.91
CA ASP A 626 -7.55 -44.57 44.34
C ASP A 626 -7.83 -43.21 45.00
N ALA A 627 -7.50 -42.11 44.30
CA ALA A 627 -7.64 -40.75 44.84
C ALA A 627 -9.11 -40.32 44.99
N LEU A 628 -10.00 -40.83 44.14
CA LEU A 628 -11.43 -40.50 44.12
C LEU A 628 -12.33 -41.61 44.72
N GLU A 629 -11.74 -42.66 45.28
CA GLU A 629 -12.45 -43.82 45.85
C GLU A 629 -13.43 -44.48 44.85
N ILE A 630 -13.01 -44.62 43.59
CA ILE A 630 -13.78 -45.26 42.52
C ILE A 630 -13.43 -46.75 42.49
N GLU A 631 -14.44 -47.62 42.58
CA GLU A 631 -14.30 -49.08 42.43
C GLU A 631 -14.06 -49.46 40.97
N ASN A 632 -14.87 -48.89 40.07
CA ASN A 632 -14.81 -49.19 38.64
C ASN A 632 -15.39 -48.05 37.79
N VAL A 633 -14.76 -47.80 36.64
CA VAL A 633 -15.20 -46.86 35.60
C VAL A 633 -15.78 -47.66 34.44
N GLN A 634 -17.10 -47.72 34.35
CA GLN A 634 -17.78 -48.46 33.28
C GLN A 634 -18.18 -47.52 32.14
N LYS A 635 -17.68 -47.77 30.93
CA LYS A 635 -18.22 -47.17 29.71
C LYS A 635 -19.48 -47.89 29.26
N GLU A 636 -20.56 -47.14 29.12
CA GLU A 636 -21.86 -47.67 28.70
C GLU A 636 -21.88 -48.00 27.20
N SER A 637 -22.73 -48.95 26.80
CA SER A 637 -22.95 -49.26 25.40
C SER A 637 -23.84 -48.19 24.74
N ILE A 638 -23.20 -47.19 24.13
CA ILE A 638 -23.88 -46.02 23.57
C ILE A 638 -24.56 -46.35 22.24
N HIS A 639 -25.84 -45.96 22.09
CA HIS A 639 -26.55 -46.10 20.81
C HIS A 639 -25.88 -45.24 19.71
N PRO A 640 -25.67 -45.75 18.48
CA PRO A 640 -24.91 -45.04 17.43
C PRO A 640 -25.42 -43.64 17.06
N ARG A 641 -26.70 -43.37 17.32
CA ARG A 641 -27.35 -42.07 17.04
C ARG A 641 -27.43 -41.13 18.24
N LYS A 642 -27.03 -41.56 19.43
CA LYS A 642 -27.19 -40.79 20.68
C LYS A 642 -26.49 -39.44 20.60
N SER A 643 -25.27 -39.42 20.08
CA SER A 643 -24.42 -38.23 19.99
C SER A 643 -25.08 -37.03 19.28
N TYR A 644 -26.06 -37.27 18.39
CA TYR A 644 -26.80 -36.21 17.67
C TYR A 644 -28.32 -36.30 17.89
N LYS A 645 -28.77 -37.00 18.93
CA LYS A 645 -30.18 -37.00 19.34
C LYS A 645 -30.40 -35.88 20.35
N MET A 646 -31.00 -34.77 19.93
CA MET A 646 -31.12 -33.56 20.77
C MET A 646 -32.31 -33.54 21.73
N ASN A 647 -33.21 -34.52 21.63
CA ASN A 647 -34.48 -34.56 22.37
C ASN A 647 -34.43 -35.44 23.62
N SER A 648 -33.58 -36.47 23.66
CA SER A 648 -33.35 -37.29 24.85
C SER A 648 -31.96 -37.91 24.84
N SER A 649 -31.48 -38.32 26.01
CA SER A 649 -30.12 -38.83 26.21
C SER A 649 -30.07 -40.06 27.14
N CYS A 650 -28.88 -40.60 27.32
CA CYS A 650 -28.51 -41.67 28.26
C CYS A 650 -27.10 -41.41 28.80
N ALA A 651 -26.73 -42.08 29.90
CA ALA A 651 -25.37 -42.03 30.44
C ALA A 651 -24.35 -42.58 29.43
N ASP A 652 -23.16 -41.97 29.37
CA ASP A 652 -22.02 -42.45 28.58
C ASP A 652 -21.00 -43.19 29.44
N LEU A 653 -20.77 -42.71 30.67
CA LEU A 653 -19.92 -43.32 31.68
C LEU A 653 -20.68 -43.48 33.00
N LEU A 654 -20.40 -44.56 33.71
CA LEU A 654 -20.91 -44.85 35.04
C LEU A 654 -19.74 -45.14 35.98
N LEU A 655 -19.59 -44.32 37.01
CA LEU A 655 -18.63 -44.49 38.10
C LEU A 655 -19.31 -45.20 39.28
N MET A 656 -18.69 -46.25 39.79
CA MET A 656 -19.15 -46.96 41.00
C MET A 656 -18.23 -46.65 42.17
N ALA A 657 -18.79 -46.24 43.30
CA ALA A 657 -18.02 -45.86 44.48
C ALA A 657 -17.56 -47.10 45.26
N ALA A 658 -16.33 -47.09 45.77
CA ALA A 658 -15.83 -48.15 46.65
C ALA A 658 -16.61 -48.26 47.97
N TYR A 659 -17.18 -47.14 48.44
CA TYR A 659 -18.08 -47.10 49.60
C TYR A 659 -19.32 -46.23 49.35
N LYS A 660 -19.23 -44.91 49.56
CA LYS A 660 -20.30 -43.94 49.34
C LYS A 660 -19.71 -42.54 49.11
N TRP A 661 -20.17 -41.83 48.08
CA TRP A 661 -19.83 -40.42 47.91
C TRP A 661 -20.87 -39.52 48.58
N GLN A 662 -20.40 -38.48 49.27
CA GLN A 662 -21.23 -37.32 49.61
C GLN A 662 -21.27 -36.37 48.43
N VAL A 663 -22.47 -36.08 47.94
CA VAL A 663 -22.66 -35.39 46.66
C VAL A 663 -23.36 -34.06 46.88
N SER A 664 -22.86 -33.01 46.23
CA SER A 664 -23.43 -31.66 46.26
C SER A 664 -24.78 -31.59 45.55
N LYS A 665 -25.51 -30.49 45.80
CA LYS A 665 -26.59 -30.07 44.89
C LYS A 665 -26.02 -29.74 43.51
N PRO A 666 -26.83 -29.83 42.43
CA PRO A 666 -26.36 -29.51 41.10
C PRO A 666 -25.81 -28.08 41.00
N SER A 667 -24.58 -27.93 40.50
CA SER A 667 -23.91 -26.64 40.29
C SER A 667 -23.11 -26.65 38.97
N LEU A 668 -22.67 -25.48 38.51
CA LEU A 668 -21.85 -25.36 37.30
C LEU A 668 -20.42 -25.85 37.55
N LEU A 669 -19.74 -26.26 36.49
CA LEU A 669 -18.36 -26.75 36.53
C LEU A 669 -17.38 -25.75 37.18
N HIS A 670 -17.59 -24.44 36.98
CA HIS A 670 -16.68 -23.39 37.47
C HIS A 670 -17.15 -22.72 38.78
N ASP A 671 -18.27 -23.16 39.36
CA ASP A 671 -18.71 -22.68 40.67
C ASP A 671 -17.77 -23.16 41.77
N THR A 672 -17.34 -22.26 42.66
CA THR A 672 -16.35 -22.54 43.73
C THR A 672 -16.96 -22.87 45.09
N ARG A 673 -18.26 -22.66 45.30
CA ARG A 673 -18.96 -22.85 46.57
C ARG A 673 -19.90 -24.05 46.51
N ASP A 674 -19.35 -25.26 46.64
CA ASP A 674 -20.15 -26.47 46.81
C ASP A 674 -20.23 -26.87 48.29
N ALA A 675 -21.44 -27.14 48.76
CA ALA A 675 -21.67 -27.80 50.05
C ALA A 675 -21.98 -29.28 49.79
N TYR A 676 -21.24 -30.17 50.44
CA TYR A 676 -21.36 -31.63 50.29
C TYR A 676 -22.35 -32.26 51.29
N ASP A 677 -23.20 -31.45 51.91
CA ASP A 677 -24.19 -31.88 52.91
C ASP A 677 -25.44 -32.57 52.29
N GLY A 678 -25.34 -33.00 51.03
CA GLY A 678 -26.43 -33.52 50.21
C GLY A 678 -26.66 -35.03 50.34
N ALA A 679 -27.27 -35.62 49.31
CA ALA A 679 -27.55 -37.06 49.26
C ALA A 679 -26.26 -37.87 49.11
N THR A 680 -26.23 -39.07 49.72
CA THR A 680 -25.17 -40.06 49.48
C THR A 680 -25.52 -40.95 48.30
N SER A 681 -24.54 -41.23 47.43
CA SER A 681 -24.73 -42.08 46.25
C SER A 681 -23.57 -43.03 46.05
N ASN A 682 -23.88 -44.21 45.51
CA ASN A 682 -22.91 -45.25 45.16
C ASN A 682 -22.65 -45.29 43.64
N ARG A 683 -23.45 -44.57 42.84
CA ARG A 683 -23.39 -44.58 41.38
C ARG A 683 -23.44 -43.15 40.85
N PHE A 684 -22.49 -42.78 40.01
CA PHE A 684 -22.40 -41.45 39.44
C PHE A 684 -22.24 -41.53 37.92
N TRP A 685 -23.15 -40.94 37.16
CA TRP A 685 -23.10 -40.97 35.69
C TRP A 685 -22.53 -39.69 35.09
N ILE A 686 -21.95 -39.83 33.90
CA ILE A 686 -21.48 -38.71 33.07
C ILE A 686 -22.15 -38.83 31.69
N ASP A 687 -22.80 -37.75 31.25
CA ASP A 687 -23.38 -37.61 29.91
C ASP A 687 -22.63 -36.51 29.14
N VAL A 688 -22.03 -36.86 28.00
CA VAL A 688 -21.38 -35.91 27.09
C VAL A 688 -22.34 -35.52 25.97
N GLN A 689 -22.59 -34.21 25.85
CA GLN A 689 -23.43 -33.59 24.83
C GLN A 689 -22.60 -32.72 23.89
N LEU A 690 -22.80 -32.90 22.58
CA LEU A 690 -22.21 -32.05 21.56
C LEU A 690 -23.24 -31.05 21.04
N ARG A 691 -22.78 -29.84 20.73
CA ARG A 691 -23.59 -28.76 20.18
C ARG A 691 -22.88 -28.06 19.04
N TRP A 692 -23.64 -27.49 18.12
CA TRP A 692 -23.17 -26.50 17.16
C TRP A 692 -23.94 -25.19 17.37
N GLY A 693 -23.35 -24.24 18.10
CA GLY A 693 -23.97 -22.96 18.42
C GLY A 693 -24.08 -22.00 17.25
N ASP A 694 -24.93 -20.98 17.40
CA ASP A 694 -25.06 -19.84 16.48
C ASP A 694 -24.81 -18.52 17.22
N PHE A 695 -24.92 -17.38 16.54
CA PHE A 695 -24.68 -16.07 17.16
C PHE A 695 -25.67 -15.77 18.31
N ASP A 696 -26.93 -16.19 18.19
CA ASP A 696 -27.98 -15.93 19.18
C ASP A 696 -27.83 -16.81 20.43
N SER A 697 -27.37 -18.04 20.23
CA SER A 697 -27.32 -19.07 21.25
C SER A 697 -26.04 -19.88 21.11
N HIS A 698 -25.03 -19.47 21.87
CA HIS A 698 -23.76 -20.18 22.03
C HIS A 698 -23.25 -20.19 23.48
N ASP A 699 -24.02 -19.62 24.42
CA ASP A 699 -23.78 -19.82 25.86
C ASP A 699 -23.98 -21.31 26.20
N ILE A 700 -22.87 -21.96 26.54
CA ILE A 700 -22.82 -23.39 26.81
C ILE A 700 -23.27 -23.72 28.25
N GLU A 701 -23.09 -22.81 29.20
CA GLU A 701 -23.47 -23.05 30.60
C GLU A 701 -24.98 -23.12 30.75
N ARG A 702 -25.67 -22.13 30.16
CA ARG A 702 -27.13 -22.11 30.12
C ARG A 702 -27.69 -23.34 29.39
N TYR A 703 -27.02 -23.79 28.34
CA TYR A 703 -27.41 -25.00 27.61
C TYR A 703 -27.27 -26.26 28.45
N CYS A 704 -26.12 -26.48 29.11
CA CYS A 704 -25.88 -27.63 29.97
C CYS A 704 -26.90 -27.71 31.11
N ARG A 705 -27.16 -26.57 31.77
CA ARG A 705 -28.16 -26.50 32.85
C ARG A 705 -29.56 -26.83 32.36
N ALA A 706 -30.00 -26.23 31.25
CA ALA A 706 -31.31 -26.50 30.69
C ALA A 706 -31.47 -27.99 30.32
N LYS A 707 -30.50 -28.56 29.61
CA LYS A 707 -30.55 -29.97 29.19
C LYS A 707 -30.46 -30.95 30.35
N PHE A 708 -29.65 -30.67 31.37
CA PHE A 708 -29.58 -31.52 32.55
C PHE A 708 -30.95 -31.58 33.26
N LEU A 709 -31.59 -30.44 33.47
CA LEU A 709 -32.91 -30.37 34.11
C LEU A 709 -33.98 -31.02 33.24
N ASP A 710 -33.97 -30.77 31.93
CA ASP A 710 -34.90 -31.39 30.99
C ASP A 710 -34.75 -32.92 31.01
N TYR A 711 -33.53 -33.45 30.86
CA TYR A 711 -33.31 -34.90 30.74
C TYR A 711 -33.45 -35.66 32.05
N THR A 712 -33.19 -35.04 33.21
CA THR A 712 -33.36 -35.71 34.50
C THR A 712 -34.80 -35.71 35.00
N THR A 713 -35.65 -34.81 34.49
CA THR A 713 -37.08 -34.75 34.80
C THR A 713 -37.95 -35.44 33.75
N ASP A 714 -37.48 -35.55 32.50
CA ASP A 714 -38.20 -36.22 31.42
C ASP A 714 -38.13 -37.74 31.50
N SER A 715 -39.29 -38.38 31.44
CA SER A 715 -39.46 -39.84 31.45
C SER A 715 -38.86 -40.57 30.24
N MET A 716 -38.56 -39.86 29.14
CA MET A 716 -37.95 -40.47 27.94
C MET A 716 -36.44 -40.67 28.04
N SER A 717 -35.76 -39.98 28.97
CA SER A 717 -34.33 -40.14 29.25
C SER A 717 -34.16 -40.99 30.50
N ILE A 718 -33.35 -42.04 30.42
CA ILE A 718 -33.14 -42.98 31.54
C ILE A 718 -31.68 -42.90 31.97
N TYR A 719 -31.47 -42.55 33.24
CA TYR A 719 -30.15 -42.54 33.87
C TYR A 719 -30.06 -43.60 34.99
N PRO A 720 -28.89 -44.22 35.22
CA PRO A 720 -28.74 -45.29 36.20
C PRO A 720 -28.86 -44.86 37.68
N SER A 721 -28.76 -43.56 37.96
CA SER A 721 -28.90 -42.97 39.29
C SER A 721 -29.37 -41.51 39.18
N PRO A 722 -29.91 -40.90 40.26
CA PRO A 722 -30.31 -39.49 40.26
C PRO A 722 -29.12 -38.51 40.34
N THR A 723 -27.91 -39.01 40.62
CA THR A 723 -26.69 -38.20 40.78
C THR A 723 -25.76 -38.37 39.59
N GLY A 724 -25.45 -37.29 38.90
CA GLY A 724 -24.49 -37.30 37.80
C GLY A 724 -24.24 -35.91 37.23
N VAL A 725 -23.49 -35.85 36.13
CA VAL A 725 -23.10 -34.61 35.48
C VAL A 725 -23.30 -34.68 33.97
N LEU A 726 -23.83 -33.60 33.39
CA LEU A 726 -23.90 -33.41 31.95
C LEU A 726 -22.81 -32.42 31.53
N VAL A 727 -21.94 -32.86 30.63
CA VAL A 727 -20.84 -32.07 30.04
C VAL A 727 -21.22 -31.68 28.62
N GLY A 728 -21.27 -30.38 28.33
CA GLY A 728 -21.58 -29.86 26.99
C GLY A 728 -20.35 -29.29 26.31
N VAL A 729 -20.19 -29.58 25.02
CA VAL A 729 -19.14 -29.01 24.17
C VAL A 729 -19.76 -28.36 22.93
N ASP A 730 -19.54 -27.06 22.77
CA ASP A 730 -19.89 -26.32 21.56
C ASP A 730 -18.76 -26.38 20.54
N LEU A 731 -19.01 -27.10 19.45
CA LEU A 731 -18.05 -27.32 18.37
C LEU A 731 -17.86 -26.11 17.46
N ALA A 732 -18.82 -25.17 17.41
CA ALA A 732 -18.72 -23.97 16.59
C ALA A 732 -17.86 -22.89 17.25
N TYR A 733 -17.89 -22.81 18.58
CA TYR A 733 -17.18 -21.82 19.38
C TYR A 733 -16.02 -22.40 20.23
N ASN A 734 -15.80 -23.72 20.20
CA ASN A 734 -14.84 -24.44 21.05
C ASN A 734 -15.03 -24.14 22.56
N LEU A 735 -16.27 -23.94 22.99
CA LEU A 735 -16.62 -23.71 24.40
C LEU A 735 -17.03 -25.03 25.06
N TYR A 736 -16.79 -25.16 26.36
CA TYR A 736 -17.26 -26.30 27.14
C TYR A 736 -17.73 -25.84 28.51
N SER A 737 -18.67 -26.58 29.09
CA SER A 737 -19.05 -26.46 30.51
C SER A 737 -19.71 -27.76 30.96
N GLY A 738 -20.02 -27.83 32.25
CA GLY A 738 -20.75 -28.94 32.84
C GLY A 738 -21.74 -28.43 33.88
N TYR A 739 -22.87 -29.13 34.00
CA TYR A 739 -23.84 -28.88 35.07
C TYR A 739 -24.33 -30.21 35.62
N GLY A 740 -24.37 -30.31 36.94
CA GLY A 740 -24.82 -31.51 37.62
C GLY A 740 -24.27 -31.58 39.03
N ASN A 741 -24.40 -32.76 39.61
CA ASN A 741 -23.93 -33.06 40.95
C ASN A 741 -22.42 -33.24 41.00
N TRP A 742 -21.78 -32.96 42.13
CA TRP A 742 -20.32 -33.13 42.31
C TRP A 742 -20.01 -33.83 43.63
N PHE A 743 -19.05 -34.75 43.61
CA PHE A 743 -18.42 -35.29 44.81
C PHE A 743 -17.00 -34.70 44.98
N ALA A 744 -16.42 -34.83 46.17
CA ALA A 744 -15.11 -34.25 46.48
C ALA A 744 -14.04 -34.71 45.47
N GLY A 745 -13.22 -33.78 44.97
CA GLY A 745 -12.17 -34.06 43.98
C GLY A 745 -12.62 -34.17 42.51
N CYS A 746 -13.89 -34.51 42.24
CA CYS A 746 -14.41 -34.71 40.88
C CYS A 746 -14.39 -33.42 40.02
N LYS A 747 -14.79 -32.29 40.60
CA LYS A 747 -14.89 -31.01 39.88
C LYS A 747 -13.52 -30.47 39.41
N PRO A 748 -12.47 -30.40 40.25
CA PRO A 748 -11.12 -30.02 39.80
C PRO A 748 -10.55 -30.97 38.73
N LEU A 749 -10.78 -32.29 38.87
CA LEU A 749 -10.34 -33.26 37.86
C LEU A 749 -11.03 -33.03 36.53
N MET A 750 -12.35 -32.82 36.53
CA MET A 750 -13.12 -32.52 35.31
C MET A 750 -12.65 -31.22 34.64
N GLN A 751 -12.32 -30.18 35.41
CA GLN A 751 -11.78 -28.92 34.87
C GLN A 751 -10.44 -29.13 34.15
N GLN A 752 -9.50 -29.83 34.78
CA GLN A 752 -8.18 -30.12 34.19
C GLN A 752 -8.29 -31.08 33.01
N GLY A 753 -9.13 -32.11 33.14
CA GLY A 753 -9.40 -33.11 32.11
C GLY A 753 -9.99 -32.50 30.86
N MET A 754 -11.06 -31.71 30.99
CA MET A 754 -11.70 -31.05 29.84
C MET A 754 -10.78 -30.00 29.20
N ALA A 755 -10.01 -29.23 29.98
CA ALA A 755 -9.04 -28.30 29.41
C ALA A 755 -7.99 -29.03 28.54
N LYS A 756 -7.51 -30.19 28.99
CA LYS A 756 -6.57 -31.04 28.24
C LYS A 756 -7.22 -31.66 27.00
N ILE A 757 -8.43 -32.20 27.12
CA ILE A 757 -9.18 -32.80 26.00
C ILE A 757 -9.44 -31.75 24.91
N ILE A 758 -9.97 -30.57 25.27
CA ILE A 758 -10.23 -29.52 24.29
C ILE A 758 -8.95 -29.10 23.57
N LYS A 759 -7.80 -29.08 24.25
CA LYS A 759 -6.52 -28.72 23.62
C LYS A 759 -5.97 -29.83 22.71
N ALA A 760 -5.95 -31.07 23.17
CA ALA A 760 -5.14 -32.15 22.57
C ALA A 760 -5.94 -33.25 21.84
N ASN A 761 -7.27 -33.25 21.91
CA ASN A 761 -8.06 -34.33 21.32
C ASN A 761 -7.90 -34.41 19.78
N PRO A 762 -7.53 -35.58 19.22
CA PRO A 762 -7.30 -35.74 17.78
C PRO A 762 -8.55 -35.50 16.92
N ALA A 763 -9.74 -35.88 17.40
CA ALA A 763 -10.98 -35.71 16.64
C ALA A 763 -11.38 -34.22 16.54
N LEU A 764 -11.21 -33.46 17.62
CA LEU A 764 -11.37 -32.01 17.63
C LEU A 764 -10.33 -31.31 16.74
N TYR A 765 -9.08 -31.77 16.76
CA TYR A 765 -8.05 -31.28 15.86
C TYR A 765 -8.43 -31.48 14.38
N VAL A 766 -8.94 -32.66 14.01
CA VAL A 766 -9.43 -32.93 12.65
C VAL A 766 -10.58 -32.00 12.27
N LEU A 767 -11.51 -31.71 13.18
CA LEU A 767 -12.58 -30.73 12.93
C LEU A 767 -12.01 -29.34 12.65
N ARG A 768 -11.11 -28.85 13.52
CA ARG A 768 -10.45 -27.55 13.39
C ARG A 768 -9.72 -27.42 12.06
N GLU A 769 -8.92 -28.43 11.70
CA GLU A 769 -8.21 -28.46 10.42
C GLU A 769 -9.14 -28.46 9.21
N ARG A 770 -10.28 -29.16 9.28
CA ARG A 770 -11.29 -29.12 8.21
C ARG A 770 -11.96 -27.76 8.11
N ILE A 771 -12.26 -27.11 9.22
CA ILE A 771 -12.80 -25.75 9.24
C ILE A 771 -11.77 -24.77 8.65
N ARG A 772 -10.51 -24.81 9.10
CA ARG A 772 -9.41 -23.99 8.57
C ARG A 772 -9.25 -24.16 7.06
N LYS A 773 -9.21 -25.41 6.56
CA LYS A 773 -9.15 -25.71 5.12
C LYS A 773 -10.40 -25.26 4.36
N GLY A 774 -11.59 -25.40 4.95
CA GLY A 774 -12.84 -24.91 4.37
C GLY A 774 -12.89 -23.39 4.26
N LEU A 775 -12.31 -22.71 5.25
CA LEU A 775 -12.14 -21.26 5.28
C LEU A 775 -10.91 -20.81 4.47
N GLN A 776 -9.99 -21.70 4.10
CA GLN A 776 -8.70 -21.32 3.51
C GLN A 776 -7.97 -20.26 4.36
N LEU A 777 -8.13 -20.39 5.67
CA LEU A 777 -7.43 -19.58 6.65
C LEU A 777 -6.15 -20.30 7.03
N TYR A 778 -5.05 -19.62 6.81
CA TYR A 778 -3.75 -20.05 7.27
C TYR A 778 -3.29 -19.05 8.31
N SER A 779 -2.73 -19.59 9.38
CA SER A 779 -1.97 -18.76 10.29
C SER A 779 -0.57 -18.60 9.71
N SER A 780 0.01 -17.41 9.86
CA SER A 780 1.44 -17.22 9.68
C SER A 780 2.24 -18.07 10.67
N GLU A 781 1.62 -18.45 11.78
CA GLU A 781 2.14 -19.35 12.81
C GLU A 781 1.72 -20.81 12.54
N PRO A 782 2.66 -21.76 12.40
CA PRO A 782 2.32 -23.17 12.31
C PRO A 782 1.79 -23.74 13.63
N THR A 783 1.31 -24.99 13.57
CA THR A 783 0.85 -25.78 14.71
C THR A 783 1.88 -25.96 15.82
N GLU A 784 3.16 -25.75 15.49
CA GLU A 784 4.17 -25.39 16.48
C GLU A 784 4.54 -23.91 16.33
N PRO A 785 4.65 -23.16 17.44
CA PRO A 785 4.97 -21.75 17.36
C PRO A 785 6.33 -21.59 16.67
N TYR A 786 6.36 -20.77 15.61
CA TYR A 786 7.63 -20.32 15.05
C TYR A 786 8.47 -19.66 16.13
N LEU A 787 9.78 -19.63 15.91
CA LEU A 787 10.63 -18.83 16.76
C LEU A 787 10.24 -17.34 16.62
N SER A 788 9.72 -16.78 17.71
CA SER A 788 9.27 -15.41 17.91
C SER A 788 9.98 -14.79 19.12
N SER A 789 9.71 -13.52 19.43
CA SER A 789 10.28 -12.87 20.61
C SER A 789 9.74 -13.44 21.94
N GLN A 790 8.60 -14.14 21.92
CA GLN A 790 7.95 -14.71 23.11
C GLN A 790 8.57 -16.05 23.52
N ASN A 791 8.89 -16.93 22.58
CA ASN A 791 9.51 -18.24 22.83
C ASN A 791 11.02 -18.27 22.60
N TYR A 792 11.64 -17.09 22.44
CA TYR A 792 13.08 -16.92 22.20
C TYR A 792 13.98 -17.63 23.24
N GLY A 793 13.51 -17.78 24.48
CA GLY A 793 14.22 -18.50 25.54
C GLY A 793 14.41 -20.01 25.29
N GLU A 794 13.59 -20.64 24.46
CA GLU A 794 13.66 -22.07 24.15
C GLU A 794 14.99 -22.47 23.47
N LEU A 795 15.63 -21.52 22.77
CA LEU A 795 16.90 -21.69 22.07
C LEU A 795 18.05 -22.14 22.97
N PHE A 796 17.98 -21.82 24.26
CA PHE A 796 19.05 -22.06 25.23
C PHE A 796 18.75 -23.21 26.18
N SER A 797 17.76 -24.05 25.84
CA SER A 797 17.47 -25.27 26.57
C SER A 797 18.58 -26.33 26.40
N ASN A 798 18.46 -27.43 27.15
CA ASN A 798 19.38 -28.57 27.01
C ASN A 798 19.25 -29.30 25.66
N GLN A 799 18.23 -29.01 24.85
CA GLN A 799 18.08 -29.58 23.52
C GLN A 799 19.12 -29.00 22.54
N ILE A 800 19.62 -29.83 21.62
CA ILE A 800 20.49 -29.37 20.53
C ILE A 800 19.60 -28.77 19.43
N ILE A 801 19.80 -27.49 19.15
CA ILE A 801 19.02 -26.72 18.18
C ILE A 801 19.96 -26.15 17.14
N TRP A 802 19.63 -26.28 15.85
CA TRP A 802 20.40 -25.66 14.76
C TRP A 802 19.58 -24.62 14.01
N PHE A 803 20.21 -23.49 13.72
CA PHE A 803 19.75 -22.57 12.70
C PHE A 803 20.30 -22.98 11.34
N VAL A 804 19.46 -22.95 10.30
CA VAL A 804 19.86 -23.12 8.91
C VAL A 804 19.51 -21.85 8.13
N ASP A 805 20.53 -21.22 7.54
CA ASP A 805 20.38 -20.08 6.63
C ASP A 805 20.90 -20.44 5.23
N ASP A 806 19.99 -20.41 4.26
CA ASP A 806 20.26 -20.66 2.84
C ASP A 806 20.52 -19.36 2.05
N THR A 807 20.55 -18.20 2.71
CA THR A 807 20.65 -16.89 2.05
C THR A 807 21.82 -16.78 1.08
N ASN A 808 22.99 -17.25 1.49
CA ASN A 808 24.23 -17.08 0.76
C ASN A 808 24.67 -18.33 0.00
N VAL A 809 23.77 -19.28 -0.22
CA VAL A 809 24.08 -20.54 -0.93
C VAL A 809 24.23 -20.29 -2.42
N TYR A 810 23.26 -19.61 -3.06
CA TYR A 810 23.33 -19.24 -4.46
C TYR A 810 23.50 -17.73 -4.59
N ARG A 811 24.74 -17.31 -4.87
CA ARG A 811 25.12 -15.91 -5.01
C ARG A 811 25.49 -15.62 -6.46
N VAL A 812 25.09 -14.45 -6.95
CA VAL A 812 25.37 -14.01 -8.31
C VAL A 812 25.95 -12.61 -8.33
N THR A 813 26.85 -12.38 -9.28
CA THR A 813 27.23 -11.05 -9.73
C THR A 813 26.36 -10.68 -10.91
N ILE A 814 25.67 -9.54 -10.82
CA ILE A 814 24.74 -9.07 -11.85
C ILE A 814 25.51 -8.08 -12.73
N HIS A 815 25.53 -8.37 -14.02
CA HIS A 815 26.03 -7.49 -15.05
C HIS A 815 24.85 -7.04 -15.90
N LYS A 816 24.43 -5.78 -15.73
CA LYS A 816 23.46 -5.15 -16.61
C LYS A 816 24.19 -4.71 -17.88
N THR A 817 23.80 -5.29 -19.00
CA THR A 817 24.27 -4.88 -20.32
C THR A 817 23.63 -3.55 -20.72
N MET A 818 24.19 -2.92 -21.75
CA MET A 818 23.75 -1.62 -22.25
C MET A 818 22.28 -1.63 -22.74
N GLU A 819 21.84 -2.75 -23.31
CA GLU A 819 20.46 -3.00 -23.77
C GLU A 819 19.44 -3.16 -22.61
N GLY A 820 19.93 -3.14 -21.38
CA GLY A 820 19.13 -3.40 -20.19
C GLY A 820 19.00 -4.88 -19.83
N ASN A 821 19.59 -5.80 -20.61
CA ASN A 821 19.58 -7.23 -20.29
C ASN A 821 20.45 -7.50 -19.04
N LEU A 822 19.87 -8.20 -18.07
CA LEU A 822 20.54 -8.60 -16.84
C LEU A 822 21.17 -9.98 -17.05
N THR A 823 22.50 -10.01 -17.17
CA THR A 823 23.27 -11.26 -17.17
C THR A 823 23.76 -11.54 -15.76
N THR A 824 23.74 -12.81 -15.35
CA THR A 824 24.14 -13.21 -14.00
C THR A 824 25.23 -14.25 -14.06
N LYS A 825 26.30 -14.05 -13.29
CA LYS A 825 27.40 -15.01 -13.15
C LYS A 825 27.43 -15.53 -11.71
N PRO A 826 27.29 -16.85 -11.47
CA PRO A 826 27.33 -17.40 -10.12
C PRO A 826 28.73 -17.27 -9.53
N ILE A 827 28.78 -17.03 -8.22
CA ILE A 827 30.00 -17.05 -7.41
C ILE A 827 29.86 -18.09 -6.29
N ASN A 828 30.96 -18.38 -5.60
CA ASN A 828 30.94 -19.30 -4.47
C ASN A 828 29.95 -18.83 -3.39
N GLY A 829 29.19 -19.78 -2.88
CA GLY A 829 28.26 -19.58 -1.78
C GLY A 829 28.63 -20.41 -0.57
N ALA A 830 27.83 -20.28 0.49
CA ALA A 830 27.95 -21.13 1.66
C ALA A 830 26.59 -21.36 2.32
N ILE A 831 26.42 -22.56 2.88
CA ILE A 831 25.35 -22.91 3.80
C ILE A 831 25.84 -22.57 5.20
N PHE A 832 25.01 -21.89 5.97
CA PHE A 832 25.28 -21.51 7.34
C PHE A 832 24.42 -22.36 8.28
N VAL A 833 25.05 -23.28 9.02
CA VAL A 833 24.39 -24.09 10.05
C VAL A 833 24.99 -23.76 11.40
N PHE A 834 24.17 -23.32 12.36
CA PHE A 834 24.67 -22.69 13.59
C PHE A 834 23.94 -23.17 14.84
N ASN A 835 24.70 -23.50 15.89
CA ASN A 835 24.17 -23.83 17.22
C ASN A 835 24.20 -22.60 18.16
N PRO A 836 23.04 -22.03 18.54
CA PRO A 836 22.97 -20.80 19.33
C PRO A 836 23.44 -20.97 20.77
N ARG A 837 23.44 -22.20 21.31
CA ARG A 837 23.88 -22.47 22.68
C ARG A 837 25.40 -22.52 22.78
N THR A 838 26.05 -23.24 21.87
CA THR A 838 27.50 -23.50 21.93
C THR A 838 28.33 -22.51 21.11
N GLY A 839 27.73 -21.78 20.16
CA GLY A 839 28.45 -20.91 19.23
C GLY A 839 29.04 -21.64 18.02
N GLN A 840 28.84 -22.95 17.92
CA GLN A 840 29.42 -23.78 16.87
C GLN A 840 28.76 -23.48 15.51
N LEU A 841 29.57 -23.14 14.52
CA LEU A 841 29.20 -22.82 13.16
C LEU A 841 29.78 -23.88 12.21
N PHE A 842 28.89 -24.60 11.53
CA PHE A 842 29.23 -25.45 10.39
C PHE A 842 29.01 -24.65 9.10
N LEU A 843 30.10 -24.20 8.50
CA LEU A 843 30.10 -23.43 7.27
C LEU A 843 30.44 -24.33 6.09
N LYS A 844 29.43 -24.75 5.33
CA LYS A 844 29.64 -25.57 4.12
C LYS A 844 29.77 -24.67 2.90
N ILE A 845 30.95 -24.66 2.29
CA ILE A 845 31.21 -23.88 1.08
C ILE A 845 30.67 -24.63 -0.14
N ILE A 846 29.88 -23.93 -0.96
CA ILE A 846 29.32 -24.43 -2.22
C ILE A 846 30.05 -23.75 -3.37
N HIS A 847 30.87 -24.53 -4.08
CA HIS A 847 31.66 -24.05 -5.21
C HIS A 847 30.80 -23.87 -6.47
N THR A 848 31.21 -22.96 -7.36
CA THR A 848 30.50 -22.67 -8.61
C THR A 848 30.27 -23.87 -9.53
N SER A 849 31.08 -24.92 -9.42
CA SER A 849 30.93 -26.17 -10.20
C SER A 849 29.59 -26.88 -9.96
N VAL A 850 28.97 -26.71 -8.79
CA VAL A 850 27.65 -27.30 -8.47
C VAL A 850 26.55 -26.73 -9.38
N TRP A 851 26.72 -25.49 -9.86
CA TRP A 851 25.75 -24.81 -10.70
C TRP A 851 25.94 -25.06 -12.20
N ALA A 852 27.08 -25.65 -12.60
CA ALA A 852 27.42 -25.85 -14.00
C ALA A 852 26.45 -26.83 -14.68
N GLY A 853 25.89 -26.42 -15.82
CA GLY A 853 24.95 -27.24 -16.61
C GLY A 853 23.52 -27.33 -16.05
N GLN A 854 23.24 -26.71 -14.89
CA GLN A 854 21.94 -26.79 -14.23
C GLN A 854 21.02 -25.60 -14.58
N LYS A 855 19.71 -25.82 -14.49
CA LYS A 855 18.67 -24.78 -14.66
C LYS A 855 17.86 -24.62 -13.37
N ARG A 856 17.18 -23.47 -13.22
CA ARG A 856 16.39 -23.13 -12.00
C ARG A 856 17.23 -23.17 -10.71
N LEU A 857 18.39 -22.54 -10.77
CA LEU A 857 19.41 -22.57 -9.71
C LEU A 857 18.91 -22.11 -8.34
N SER A 858 17.97 -21.17 -8.27
CA SER A 858 17.39 -20.74 -6.99
C SER A 858 16.55 -21.83 -6.29
N GLN A 859 15.85 -22.68 -7.06
CA GLN A 859 15.17 -23.84 -6.49
C GLN A 859 16.20 -24.90 -6.11
N LEU A 860 17.12 -25.21 -7.01
CA LEU A 860 18.19 -26.18 -6.78
C LEU A 860 19.01 -25.86 -5.52
N ALA A 861 19.29 -24.58 -5.25
CA ALA A 861 20.00 -24.15 -4.06
C ALA A 861 19.33 -24.62 -2.77
N LYS A 862 18.00 -24.55 -2.69
CA LYS A 862 17.25 -24.98 -1.50
C LYS A 862 17.33 -26.49 -1.29
N TRP A 863 17.14 -27.24 -2.37
CA TRP A 863 17.26 -28.71 -2.36
C TRP A 863 18.68 -29.14 -2.00
N LYS A 864 19.69 -28.50 -2.59
CA LYS A 864 21.10 -28.77 -2.28
C LYS A 864 21.42 -28.44 -0.83
N THR A 865 20.88 -27.35 -0.28
CA THR A 865 21.02 -27.03 1.14
C THR A 865 20.43 -28.12 2.03
N ALA A 866 19.20 -28.56 1.74
CA ALA A 866 18.54 -29.61 2.51
C ALA A 866 19.30 -30.95 2.44
N GLU A 867 19.82 -31.30 1.26
CA GLU A 867 20.66 -32.47 1.05
C GLU A 867 21.94 -32.42 1.91
N GLU A 868 22.68 -31.30 1.88
CA GLU A 868 23.93 -31.15 2.64
C GLU A 868 23.68 -31.08 4.16
N VAL A 869 22.56 -30.48 4.60
CA VAL A 869 22.16 -30.49 6.02
C VAL A 869 21.82 -31.91 6.46
N ALA A 870 21.03 -32.66 5.68
CA ALA A 870 20.72 -34.05 6.00
C ALA A 870 21.98 -34.94 6.00
N ALA A 871 22.92 -34.70 5.08
CA ALA A 871 24.21 -35.37 5.07
C ALA A 871 25.03 -35.07 6.33
N LEU A 872 25.05 -33.80 6.78
CA LEU A 872 25.70 -33.41 8.04
C LEU A 872 25.08 -34.12 9.25
N ILE A 873 23.75 -34.22 9.34
CA ILE A 873 23.06 -34.95 10.42
C ILE A 873 23.47 -36.44 10.42
N ARG A 874 23.57 -37.08 9.25
CA ARG A 874 24.00 -38.48 9.13
C ARG A 874 25.43 -38.72 9.62
N THR A 875 26.30 -37.71 9.54
CA THR A 875 27.70 -37.83 10.01
C THR A 875 27.84 -37.72 11.53
N MET A 876 26.82 -37.25 12.25
CA MET A 876 26.88 -37.07 13.70
C MET A 876 26.31 -38.27 14.47
N PRO A 877 26.90 -38.61 15.63
CA PRO A 877 26.31 -39.55 16.59
C PRO A 877 24.90 -39.11 17.02
N VAL A 878 24.05 -40.07 17.40
CA VAL A 878 22.63 -39.81 17.74
C VAL A 878 22.48 -38.87 18.94
N GLU A 879 23.48 -38.82 19.82
CA GLU A 879 23.56 -37.92 20.97
C GLU A 879 23.79 -36.45 20.56
N GLU A 880 24.51 -36.22 19.46
CA GLU A 880 24.83 -34.89 18.95
C GLU A 880 23.86 -34.40 17.87
N GLN A 881 22.95 -35.26 17.41
CA GLN A 881 21.93 -34.91 16.44
C GLN A 881 20.97 -33.84 17.00
N PRO A 882 20.58 -32.84 16.18
CA PRO A 882 19.67 -31.80 16.61
C PRO A 882 18.28 -32.38 16.88
N LYS A 883 17.65 -31.96 17.97
CA LYS A 883 16.23 -32.27 18.23
C LYS A 883 15.31 -31.29 17.50
N GLN A 884 15.79 -30.08 17.23
CA GLN A 884 15.06 -29.08 16.47
C GLN A 884 15.97 -28.39 15.43
N ILE A 885 15.45 -28.18 14.24
CA ILE A 885 16.07 -27.39 13.17
C ILE A 885 15.18 -26.18 12.91
N ILE A 886 15.73 -24.99 13.10
CA ILE A 886 15.06 -23.72 12.85
C ILE A 886 15.56 -23.14 11.54
N VAL A 887 14.64 -22.90 10.62
CA VAL A 887 14.95 -22.40 9.30
C VAL A 887 14.58 -20.93 9.20
N THR A 888 15.52 -20.12 8.75
CA THR A 888 15.34 -18.66 8.62
C THR A 888 14.38 -18.28 7.50
N ARG A 889 14.24 -19.12 6.47
CA ARG A 889 13.38 -18.88 5.31
C ARG A 889 12.35 -19.99 5.13
N LYS A 890 11.08 -19.60 4.99
CA LYS A 890 9.94 -20.52 4.79
C LYS A 890 10.12 -21.48 3.61
N GLY A 891 10.78 -21.04 2.54
CA GLY A 891 10.98 -21.86 1.34
C GLY A 891 11.89 -23.07 1.50
N MET A 892 12.55 -23.22 2.66
CA MET A 892 13.40 -24.35 3.00
C MET A 892 12.69 -25.42 3.86
N LEU A 893 11.47 -25.14 4.36
CA LEU A 893 10.69 -26.11 5.15
C LEU A 893 10.40 -27.36 4.33
N ASP A 894 9.75 -27.23 3.17
CA ASP A 894 9.40 -28.40 2.35
C ASP A 894 10.62 -29.25 1.93
N PRO A 895 11.74 -28.67 1.42
CA PRO A 895 12.92 -29.47 1.09
C PRO A 895 13.52 -30.20 2.29
N LEU A 896 13.58 -29.57 3.47
CA LEU A 896 14.10 -30.20 4.68
C LEU A 896 13.16 -31.29 5.19
N GLU A 897 11.84 -31.10 5.17
CA GLU A 897 10.87 -32.13 5.53
C GLU A 897 11.04 -33.39 4.68
N VAL A 898 11.28 -33.23 3.37
CA VAL A 898 11.51 -34.35 2.44
C VAL A 898 12.84 -35.04 2.70
N HIS A 899 13.93 -34.28 2.91
CA HIS A 899 15.27 -34.87 3.11
C HIS A 899 15.49 -35.43 4.52
N CYS A 900 14.72 -34.99 5.51
CA CYS A 900 14.78 -35.46 6.89
C CYS A 900 13.71 -36.52 7.24
N LEU A 901 13.05 -37.14 6.24
CA LEU A 901 12.10 -38.24 6.47
C LEU A 901 12.71 -39.42 7.26
N ASP A 902 14.02 -39.65 7.10
CA ASP A 902 14.78 -40.67 7.85
C ASP A 902 14.94 -40.32 9.35
N PHE A 903 14.63 -39.09 9.75
CA PHE A 903 14.80 -38.55 11.11
C PHE A 903 13.48 -38.02 11.69
N PRO A 904 12.50 -38.89 11.99
CA PRO A 904 11.16 -38.46 12.42
C PRO A 904 11.12 -37.74 13.77
N ASN A 905 12.19 -37.84 14.56
CA ASN A 905 12.32 -37.21 15.88
C ASN A 905 12.85 -35.77 15.80
N ILE A 906 13.27 -35.29 14.62
CA ILE A 906 13.79 -33.94 14.43
C ILE A 906 12.65 -33.02 14.03
N VAL A 907 12.40 -32.03 14.86
CA VAL A 907 11.35 -31.03 14.64
C VAL A 907 11.88 -29.93 13.71
N ILE A 908 11.17 -29.66 12.61
CA ILE A 908 11.54 -28.59 11.67
C ILE A 908 10.62 -27.39 11.90
N LYS A 909 11.18 -26.29 12.40
CA LYS A 909 10.47 -25.03 12.67
C LYS A 909 10.95 -23.92 11.74
N GLY A 910 10.07 -22.97 11.44
CA GLY A 910 10.45 -21.69 10.86
C GLY A 910 10.70 -20.63 11.94
N SER A 911 11.25 -19.50 11.54
CA SER A 911 11.39 -18.30 12.38
C SER A 911 10.61 -17.13 11.79
N GLU A 912 9.92 -16.37 12.64
CA GLU A 912 9.37 -15.05 12.29
C GLU A 912 10.41 -13.95 12.39
N LEU A 913 11.41 -14.16 13.25
CA LEU A 913 12.54 -13.26 13.40
C LEU A 913 13.40 -13.31 12.14
N GLN A 914 13.55 -12.18 11.45
CA GLN A 914 14.47 -12.10 10.32
C GLN A 914 15.90 -11.94 10.84
N LEU A 915 16.52 -13.03 11.30
CA LEU A 915 17.87 -13.00 11.86
C LEU A 915 18.92 -12.66 10.78
N PRO A 916 19.95 -11.85 11.10
CA PRO A 916 20.85 -11.28 10.10
C PRO A 916 22.08 -12.18 9.81
N PHE A 917 21.91 -13.51 9.81
CA PHE A 917 23.03 -14.44 9.56
C PHE A 917 23.71 -14.24 8.21
N GLN A 918 22.96 -13.74 7.22
CA GLN A 918 23.51 -13.35 5.93
C GLN A 918 24.65 -12.32 6.00
N ALA A 919 24.66 -11.47 7.04
CA ALA A 919 25.69 -10.46 7.25
C ALA A 919 27.02 -11.07 7.74
N CYS A 920 27.02 -12.33 8.20
CA CYS A 920 28.21 -13.02 8.64
C CYS A 920 29.24 -13.17 7.50
N LEU A 921 28.78 -13.36 6.26
CA LEU A 921 29.62 -13.35 5.05
C LEU A 921 30.37 -12.01 4.83
N LYS A 922 29.91 -10.90 5.42
CA LYS A 922 30.54 -9.59 5.30
C LYS A 922 31.78 -9.45 6.20
N VAL A 923 32.00 -10.41 7.10
CA VAL A 923 33.24 -10.55 7.88
C VAL A 923 34.33 -11.08 6.96
N GLU A 924 35.47 -10.39 6.92
CA GLU A 924 36.57 -10.66 5.98
C GLU A 924 37.08 -12.10 6.07
N LYS A 925 37.19 -12.65 7.29
CA LYS A 925 37.64 -14.03 7.54
C LYS A 925 36.78 -15.06 6.79
N PHE A 926 35.45 -14.91 6.81
CA PHE A 926 34.53 -15.82 6.12
C PHE A 926 34.44 -15.50 4.63
N GLY A 927 34.36 -14.22 4.26
CA GLY A 927 34.26 -13.77 2.88
C GLY A 927 35.45 -14.24 2.03
N ASP A 928 36.67 -14.04 2.53
CA ASP A 928 37.90 -14.44 1.82
C ASP A 928 38.02 -15.96 1.71
N LEU A 929 37.66 -16.69 2.78
CA LEU A 929 37.70 -18.15 2.79
C LEU A 929 36.79 -18.76 1.71
N ILE A 930 35.59 -18.19 1.54
CA ILE A 930 34.60 -18.66 0.55
C ILE A 930 35.03 -18.29 -0.88
N LEU A 931 35.56 -17.09 -1.08
CA LEU A 931 36.02 -16.65 -2.40
C LEU A 931 37.27 -17.40 -2.88
N ARG A 932 38.17 -17.78 -1.97
CA ARG A 932 39.41 -18.53 -2.30
C ARG A 932 39.21 -20.03 -2.45
N ALA A 933 38.06 -20.58 -2.07
CA ALA A 933 37.80 -22.01 -2.15
C ALA A 933 37.70 -22.50 -3.60
N THR A 934 38.46 -23.55 -3.93
CA THR A 934 38.48 -24.20 -5.26
C THR A 934 37.56 -25.42 -5.34
N GLU A 935 37.10 -25.94 -4.20
CA GLU A 935 36.23 -27.12 -4.09
C GLU A 935 35.21 -26.96 -2.94
N PRO A 936 34.11 -27.74 -2.94
CA PRO A 936 33.17 -27.76 -1.83
C PRO A 936 33.80 -28.37 -0.56
N LYS A 937 33.84 -27.61 0.54
CA LYS A 937 34.43 -28.05 1.81
C LYS A 937 33.58 -27.63 3.01
N MET A 938 33.57 -28.44 4.06
CA MET A 938 32.97 -28.10 5.36
C MET A 938 34.05 -27.49 6.26
N VAL A 939 33.75 -26.36 6.90
CA VAL A 939 34.67 -25.69 7.83
C VAL A 939 33.95 -25.42 9.14
N LEU A 940 34.59 -25.79 10.25
CA LEU A 940 34.07 -25.60 11.59
C LEU A 940 34.64 -24.33 12.21
N PHE A 941 33.77 -23.51 12.80
CA PHE A 941 34.14 -22.33 13.59
C PHE A 941 33.39 -22.32 14.91
N ASN A 942 33.93 -21.61 15.90
CA ASN A 942 33.16 -21.11 17.02
C ASN A 942 32.98 -19.60 16.82
N ILE A 943 31.75 -19.13 16.62
CA ILE A 943 31.48 -17.71 16.35
C ILE A 943 31.46 -16.86 17.62
N TYR A 944 31.40 -17.48 18.79
CA TYR A 944 31.48 -16.78 20.08
C TYR A 944 32.91 -16.62 20.59
N ASP A 945 33.90 -17.18 19.90
CA ASP A 945 35.29 -17.20 20.34
C ASP A 945 35.40 -17.74 21.79
N ASP A 946 35.68 -16.89 22.78
CA ASP A 946 35.79 -17.21 24.20
C ASP A 946 34.70 -16.60 25.09
N TRP A 947 33.67 -15.94 24.53
CA TRP A 947 32.67 -15.21 25.31
C TRP A 947 31.93 -16.07 26.34
N LEU A 948 31.76 -17.37 26.08
CA LEU A 948 31.08 -18.29 27.01
C LEU A 948 31.83 -18.49 28.33
N THR A 949 33.06 -18.00 28.45
CA THR A 949 33.82 -18.00 29.71
C THR A 949 33.36 -16.91 30.68
N THR A 950 32.94 -15.75 30.17
CA THR A 950 32.52 -14.58 30.98
C THR A 950 31.02 -14.35 30.96
N ILE A 951 30.32 -14.68 29.87
CA ILE A 951 28.88 -14.42 29.70
C ILE A 951 28.08 -15.68 29.34
N SER A 952 26.78 -15.65 29.62
CA SER A 952 25.85 -16.74 29.27
C SER A 952 25.67 -16.88 27.76
N SER A 953 25.24 -18.07 27.29
CA SER A 953 24.90 -18.31 25.88
C SER A 953 23.81 -17.37 25.36
N TYR A 954 22.86 -16.99 26.22
CA TYR A 954 21.80 -16.02 25.88
C TYR A 954 22.37 -14.65 25.54
N THR A 955 23.29 -14.17 26.38
CA THR A 955 23.95 -12.87 26.21
C THR A 955 24.89 -12.90 25.00
N ALA A 956 25.66 -13.98 24.83
CA ALA A 956 26.57 -14.16 23.69
C ALA A 956 25.81 -14.17 22.35
N PHE A 957 24.67 -14.86 22.29
CA PHE A 957 23.82 -14.84 21.10
C PHE A 957 23.26 -13.44 20.82
N SER A 958 22.81 -12.73 21.87
CA SER A 958 22.28 -11.37 21.72
C SER A 958 23.35 -10.38 21.23
N ARG A 959 24.58 -10.47 21.75
CA ARG A 959 25.75 -9.73 21.26
C ARG A 959 26.01 -10.03 19.78
N LEU A 960 26.01 -11.30 19.40
CA LEU A 960 26.20 -11.71 18.00
C LEU A 960 25.13 -11.11 17.07
N ILE A 961 23.85 -11.20 17.44
CA ILE A 961 22.76 -10.66 16.64
C ILE A 961 22.88 -9.15 16.49
N LEU A 962 23.25 -8.44 17.55
CA LEU A 962 23.48 -6.99 17.51
C LEU A 962 24.58 -6.62 16.51
N ILE A 963 25.72 -7.32 16.55
CA ILE A 963 26.84 -7.09 15.62
C ILE A 963 26.43 -7.40 14.18
N LEU A 964 25.81 -8.55 13.95
CA LEU A 964 25.39 -8.96 12.61
C LEU A 964 24.30 -8.04 12.04
N ARG A 965 23.39 -7.53 12.89
CA ARG A 965 22.36 -6.55 12.49
C ARG A 965 22.99 -5.22 12.11
N ALA A 966 23.92 -4.72 12.92
CA ALA A 966 24.65 -3.50 12.61
C ALA A 966 25.44 -3.65 11.29
N LEU A 967 26.12 -4.78 11.07
CA LEU A 967 26.79 -5.09 9.80
C LEU A 967 25.82 -5.21 8.61
N HIS A 968 24.57 -5.62 8.86
CA HIS A 968 23.54 -5.66 7.85
C HIS A 968 23.11 -4.25 7.43
N VAL A 969 22.88 -3.37 8.43
CA VAL A 969 22.44 -1.98 8.27
C VAL A 969 23.53 -1.10 7.65
N ASP A 970 24.68 -1.01 8.30
CA ASP A 970 25.82 -0.19 7.88
C ASP A 970 27.12 -0.95 8.19
N GLN A 971 27.67 -1.58 7.15
CA GLN A 971 28.89 -2.37 7.26
C GLN A 971 30.11 -1.50 7.64
N GLU A 972 30.20 -0.27 7.12
CA GLU A 972 31.39 0.57 7.30
C GLU A 972 31.45 1.09 8.74
N LYS A 973 30.36 1.69 9.23
CA LYS A 973 30.31 2.22 10.60
C LYS A 973 30.47 1.13 11.64
N THR A 974 29.86 -0.03 11.41
CA THR A 974 29.99 -1.16 12.35
C THR A 974 31.43 -1.64 12.47
N LYS A 975 32.17 -1.73 11.35
CA LYS A 975 33.60 -2.10 11.39
C LYS A 975 34.44 -1.07 12.14
N ILE A 976 34.12 0.22 11.99
CA ILE A 976 34.79 1.30 12.73
C ILE A 976 34.53 1.17 14.24
N ILE A 977 33.27 0.91 14.63
CA ILE A 977 32.89 0.70 16.04
C ILE A 977 33.62 -0.52 16.63
N LEU A 978 33.74 -1.61 15.88
CA LEU A 978 34.42 -2.82 16.35
C LEU A 978 35.94 -2.66 16.48
N ARG A 979 36.56 -1.81 15.66
CA ARG A 979 38.02 -1.57 15.64
C ARG A 979 38.31 -0.06 15.63
N PRO A 980 38.09 0.65 16.74
CA PRO A 980 38.27 2.09 16.81
C PRO A 980 39.75 2.49 16.78
N ASP A 981 40.62 1.67 17.39
CA ASP A 981 42.05 1.92 17.53
C ASP A 981 42.89 0.70 17.12
N LYS A 982 44.15 0.96 16.72
CA LYS A 982 45.12 -0.09 16.34
C LYS A 982 45.53 -0.99 17.51
N SER A 983 45.32 -0.55 18.75
CA SER A 983 45.59 -1.35 19.97
C SER A 983 44.67 -2.56 20.09
N VAL A 984 43.49 -2.53 19.46
CA VAL A 984 42.52 -3.62 19.49
C VAL A 984 42.88 -4.64 18.40
N VAL A 985 43.44 -5.77 18.81
CA VAL A 985 43.86 -6.85 17.91
C VAL A 985 42.81 -7.97 17.92
N THR A 986 42.59 -8.59 16.76
CA THR A 986 41.83 -9.84 16.62
C THR A 986 42.83 -10.99 16.57
N GLU A 987 42.72 -11.95 17.49
CA GLU A 987 43.57 -13.14 17.48
C GLU A 987 43.39 -13.96 16.18
N PRO A 988 44.43 -14.67 15.68
CA PRO A 988 44.32 -15.42 14.42
C PRO A 988 43.22 -16.49 14.41
N HIS A 989 42.95 -17.10 15.57
CA HIS A 989 41.92 -18.12 15.73
C HIS A 989 40.53 -17.52 15.99
N TYR A 990 40.44 -16.27 16.46
CA TYR A 990 39.18 -15.57 16.74
C TYR A 990 38.55 -14.93 15.50
N VAL A 991 37.24 -14.70 15.57
CA VAL A 991 36.47 -13.96 14.56
C VAL A 991 36.38 -12.49 14.95
N TRP A 992 36.18 -12.21 16.24
CA TRP A 992 35.94 -10.88 16.78
C TRP A 992 37.17 -10.30 17.49
N PRO A 993 37.26 -8.97 17.65
CA PRO A 993 38.36 -8.35 18.37
C PRO A 993 38.35 -8.71 19.85
N SER A 994 39.54 -8.88 20.44
CA SER A 994 39.68 -9.21 21.86
C SER A 994 39.51 -7.95 22.71
N LEU A 995 38.36 -7.83 23.37
CA LEU A 995 37.97 -6.68 24.20
C LEU A 995 37.63 -7.13 25.62
N SER A 996 37.79 -6.24 26.61
CA SER A 996 37.28 -6.45 27.97
C SER A 996 35.75 -6.34 28.02
N ASP A 997 35.13 -6.86 29.08
CA ASP A 997 33.67 -6.83 29.23
C ASP A 997 33.12 -5.38 29.29
N GLU A 998 33.80 -4.44 29.95
CA GLU A 998 33.41 -3.01 29.93
C GLU A 998 33.48 -2.40 28.53
N ALA A 999 34.50 -2.74 27.74
CA ALA A 999 34.63 -2.24 26.37
C ALA A 999 33.54 -2.82 25.46
N TRP A 1000 33.17 -4.09 25.67
CA TRP A 1000 32.05 -4.71 24.95
C TRP A 1000 30.72 -3.99 25.24
N ILE A 1001 30.47 -3.57 26.48
CA ILE A 1001 29.24 -2.82 26.82
C ILE A 1001 29.17 -1.50 26.02
N GLN A 1002 30.29 -0.77 25.92
CA GLN A 1002 30.33 0.49 25.15
C GLN A 1002 30.08 0.25 23.65
N VAL A 1003 30.69 -0.80 23.09
CA VAL A 1003 30.49 -1.21 21.71
C VAL A 1003 29.04 -1.61 21.46
N GLU A 1004 28.43 -2.39 22.35
CA GLU A 1004 27.03 -2.82 22.23
C GLU A 1004 26.06 -1.62 22.23
N VAL A 1005 26.27 -0.62 23.09
CA VAL A 1005 25.46 0.60 23.08
C VAL A 1005 25.58 1.34 21.74
N ALA A 1006 26.81 1.50 21.23
CA ALA A 1006 27.04 2.17 19.95
C ALA A 1006 26.40 1.43 18.76
N LEU A 1007 26.43 0.10 18.76
CA LEU A 1007 25.79 -0.72 17.72
C LEU A 1007 24.26 -0.63 17.78
N LYS A 1008 23.67 -0.64 18.99
CA LYS A 1008 22.23 -0.45 19.18
C LYS A 1008 21.77 0.90 18.63
N ASP A 1009 22.47 1.97 18.98
CA ASP A 1009 22.10 3.32 18.56
C ASP A 1009 22.22 3.50 17.03
N LEU A 1010 23.21 2.86 16.40
CA LEU A 1010 23.34 2.81 14.95
C LEU A 1010 22.13 2.16 14.27
N ILE A 1011 21.66 1.02 14.79
CA ILE A 1011 20.49 0.30 14.26
C ILE A 1011 19.23 1.14 14.42
N LEU A 1012 19.02 1.73 15.60
CA LEU A 1012 17.84 2.55 15.88
C LEU A 1012 17.82 3.83 15.04
N ALA A 1013 18.96 4.49 14.87
CA ALA A 1013 19.07 5.69 14.05
C ALA A 1013 18.74 5.41 12.57
N ASP A 1014 19.14 4.26 12.04
CA ASP A 1014 18.75 3.85 10.68
C ASP A 1014 17.26 3.55 10.57
N TYR A 1015 16.68 2.85 11.55
CA TYR A 1015 15.24 2.59 11.61
C TYR A 1015 14.44 3.89 11.68
N GLY A 1016 14.84 4.83 12.54
CA GLY A 1016 14.22 6.14 12.68
C GLY A 1016 14.29 6.96 11.40
N ARG A 1017 15.43 6.94 10.69
CA ARG A 1017 15.58 7.62 9.39
C ARG A 1017 14.76 6.99 8.27
N LYS A 1018 14.62 5.66 8.24
CA LYS A 1018 13.87 4.97 7.17
C LYS A 1018 12.36 5.09 7.33
N ASN A 1019 11.87 5.14 8.56
CA ASN A 1019 10.44 5.17 8.87
C ASN A 1019 9.96 6.55 9.34
N ASN A 1020 10.83 7.55 9.36
CA ASN A 1020 10.59 8.90 9.89
C ASN A 1020 9.98 8.87 11.31
N VAL A 1021 10.61 8.10 12.21
CA VAL A 1021 10.19 7.95 13.61
C VAL A 1021 11.28 8.47 14.53
N ASN A 1022 10.91 9.26 15.52
CA ASN A 1022 11.81 9.63 16.60
C ASN A 1022 12.11 8.39 17.47
N VAL A 1023 13.37 7.96 17.51
CA VAL A 1023 13.84 6.78 18.25
C VAL A 1023 13.53 6.81 19.74
N ALA A 1024 13.38 8.01 20.33
CA ALA A 1024 13.06 8.18 21.75
C ALA A 1024 11.61 7.77 22.09
N SER A 1025 10.72 7.70 21.10
CA SER A 1025 9.32 7.28 21.29
C SER A 1025 9.13 5.75 21.35
N LEU A 1026 10.20 4.98 21.12
CA LEU A 1026 10.16 3.52 21.09
C LEU A 1026 10.21 2.93 22.50
N THR A 1027 9.38 1.92 22.74
CA THR A 1027 9.40 1.09 23.94
C THR A 1027 10.54 0.08 23.91
N GLN A 1028 10.93 -0.46 25.07
CA GLN A 1028 11.98 -1.49 25.15
C GLN A 1028 11.62 -2.78 24.39
N SER A 1029 10.34 -3.16 24.35
CA SER A 1029 9.86 -4.28 23.53
C SER A 1029 10.04 -3.99 22.05
N GLU A 1030 9.68 -2.79 21.58
CA GLU A 1030 9.85 -2.40 20.17
C GLU A 1030 11.34 -2.33 19.79
N VAL A 1031 12.19 -1.81 20.66
CA VAL A 1031 13.65 -1.80 20.45
C VAL A 1031 14.20 -3.21 20.30
N ARG A 1032 13.81 -4.13 21.18
CA ARG A 1032 14.21 -5.55 21.10
C ARG A 1032 13.75 -6.17 19.78
N ASP A 1033 12.49 -5.95 19.42
CA ASP A 1033 11.90 -6.53 18.22
C ASP A 1033 12.53 -5.96 16.93
N ILE A 1034 12.92 -4.68 16.89
CA ILE A 1034 13.71 -4.08 15.80
C ILE A 1034 15.07 -4.77 15.67
N ILE A 1035 15.78 -5.01 16.77
CA ILE A 1035 17.09 -5.67 16.77
C ILE A 1035 16.97 -7.13 16.29
N LEU A 1036 15.90 -7.82 16.72
CA LEU A 1036 15.60 -9.19 16.28
C LEU A 1036 15.05 -9.25 14.84
N GLY A 1037 14.73 -8.11 14.23
CA GLY A 1037 14.34 -7.99 12.83
C GLY A 1037 12.87 -8.27 12.57
N MET A 1038 11.99 -8.00 13.55
CA MET A 1038 10.55 -8.00 13.36
C MET A 1038 10.11 -6.71 12.64
N GLU A 1039 9.13 -6.81 11.77
CA GLU A 1039 8.52 -5.66 11.10
C GLU A 1039 7.52 -4.99 12.05
N ILE A 1040 7.91 -3.84 12.63
CA ILE A 1040 7.06 -3.07 13.54
C ILE A 1040 6.43 -1.90 12.78
N SER A 1041 5.15 -1.62 13.08
CA SER A 1041 4.48 -0.43 12.56
C SER A 1041 5.00 0.83 13.28
N PRO A 1042 5.25 1.94 12.57
CA PRO A 1042 5.70 3.17 13.22
C PRO A 1042 4.67 3.65 14.26
N PRO A 1043 5.11 4.14 15.43
CA PRO A 1043 4.21 4.61 16.49
C PRO A 1043 3.38 5.80 16.01
N SER A 1044 2.14 5.92 16.52
CA SER A 1044 1.19 6.96 16.12
C SER A 1044 1.68 8.39 16.44
N LEU A 1045 1.31 9.36 15.60
CA LEU A 1045 1.68 10.79 15.76
C LEU A 1045 1.30 11.37 17.14
N GLN A 1046 0.17 10.96 17.72
CA GLN A 1046 -0.23 11.36 19.08
C GLN A 1046 0.79 10.90 20.13
N ARG A 1047 1.28 9.66 20.02
CA ARG A 1047 2.26 9.12 20.97
C ARG A 1047 3.62 9.82 20.83
N GLN A 1048 3.98 10.21 19.60
CA GLN A 1048 5.19 11.00 19.33
C GLN A 1048 5.11 12.39 19.95
N GLN A 1049 3.95 13.08 19.84
CA GLN A 1049 3.73 14.39 20.45
C GLN A 1049 3.77 14.33 21.98
N VAL A 1050 3.16 13.31 22.59
CA VAL A 1050 3.20 13.13 24.06
C VAL A 1050 4.64 12.91 24.54
N ALA A 1051 5.42 12.10 23.83
CA ALA A 1051 6.83 11.87 24.15
C ALA A 1051 7.70 13.13 23.96
N GLU A 1052 7.41 13.96 22.96
CA GLU A 1052 8.06 15.27 22.78
C GLU A 1052 7.74 16.24 23.91
N ILE A 1053 6.48 16.29 24.37
CA ILE A 1053 6.06 17.12 25.51
C ILE A 1053 6.73 16.64 26.80
N GLU A 1054 6.79 15.32 27.05
CA GLU A 1054 7.51 14.77 28.20
C GLU A 1054 9.02 15.05 28.14
N LYS A 1055 9.61 15.04 26.94
CA LYS A 1055 11.02 15.35 26.73
C LYS A 1055 11.30 16.84 26.96
N GLN A 1056 10.45 17.75 26.47
CA GLN A 1056 10.55 19.18 26.77
C GLN A 1056 10.39 19.46 28.28
N ALA A 1057 9.52 18.73 28.98
CA ALA A 1057 9.38 18.82 30.43
C ALA A 1057 10.63 18.30 31.18
N ARG A 1058 11.30 17.25 30.68
CA ARG A 1058 12.57 16.74 31.25
C ARG A 1058 13.77 17.63 30.94
N GLU A 1059 13.89 18.15 29.73
CA GLU A 1059 14.99 19.06 29.34
C GLU A 1059 14.92 20.40 30.08
N GLN A 1060 13.73 20.87 30.48
CA GLN A 1060 13.58 22.02 31.40
C GLN A 1060 14.10 21.75 32.82
N SER A 1061 14.26 20.48 33.22
CA SER A 1061 14.66 20.10 34.59
C SER A 1061 16.16 19.80 34.77
N GLN A 1062 16.96 19.75 33.71
CA GLN A 1062 18.41 19.45 33.79
C GLN A 1062 19.25 20.40 32.93
N LEU A 1063 19.51 21.61 33.44
CA LEU A 1063 20.65 22.43 33.04
C LEU A 1063 21.80 22.18 34.03
N THR A 1064 22.69 21.24 33.72
CA THR A 1064 23.93 21.01 34.51
C THR A 1064 25.16 21.39 33.69
N ALA A 1065 25.95 22.34 34.21
CA ALA A 1065 27.20 22.76 33.61
C ALA A 1065 28.22 21.60 33.62
N THR A 1066 28.79 21.27 32.46
CA THR A 1066 29.76 20.16 32.34
C THR A 1066 31.17 20.74 32.38
N THR A 1067 31.98 20.26 33.33
CA THR A 1067 33.40 20.61 33.45
C THR A 1067 34.25 19.54 32.78
N THR A 1068 35.03 19.90 31.77
CA THR A 1068 35.99 19.00 31.11
C THR A 1068 37.42 19.40 31.48
N LYS A 1069 38.22 18.40 31.89
CA LYS A 1069 39.62 18.54 32.30
C LYS A 1069 40.51 17.92 31.22
N THR A 1070 41.40 18.71 30.62
CA THR A 1070 42.35 18.24 29.59
C THR A 1070 43.75 18.80 29.85
N THR A 1071 44.80 18.09 29.40
CA THR A 1071 46.20 18.50 29.58
C THR A 1071 46.83 18.89 28.25
N ASN A 1072 47.68 19.94 28.23
CA ASN A 1072 48.46 20.29 27.03
C ASN A 1072 49.70 19.39 26.87
N VAL A 1073 50.41 19.52 25.74
CA VAL A 1073 51.64 18.73 25.41
C VAL A 1073 52.79 18.95 26.41
N HIS A 1074 52.73 20.00 27.24
CA HIS A 1074 53.68 20.31 28.31
C HIS A 1074 53.22 19.90 29.72
N GLY A 1075 52.05 19.27 29.86
CA GLY A 1075 51.56 18.71 31.13
C GLY A 1075 50.74 19.67 32.01
N ASP A 1076 50.40 20.88 31.52
CA ASP A 1076 49.57 21.81 32.27
C ASP A 1076 48.07 21.44 32.17
N GLU A 1077 47.37 21.47 33.31
CA GLU A 1077 45.94 21.14 33.39
C GLU A 1077 45.05 22.33 32.99
N ILE A 1078 44.21 22.14 31.98
CA ILE A 1078 43.17 23.09 31.55
C ILE A 1078 41.81 22.55 31.97
N ILE A 1079 41.07 23.34 32.74
CA ILE A 1079 39.70 23.02 33.18
C ILE A 1079 38.76 24.01 32.49
N VAL A 1080 37.84 23.50 31.65
CA VAL A 1080 36.83 24.32 30.95
C VAL A 1080 35.45 23.92 31.43
N THR A 1081 34.67 24.91 31.90
CA THR A 1081 33.28 24.73 32.33
C THR A 1081 32.36 25.28 31.24
N THR A 1082 31.65 24.41 30.53
CA THR A 1082 30.65 24.82 29.52
C THR A 1082 29.25 24.82 30.12
N THR A 1083 28.55 25.95 30.01
CA THR A 1083 27.20 26.17 30.55
C THR A 1083 26.11 26.19 29.47
N SER A 1084 26.47 26.30 28.17
CA SER A 1084 25.52 26.34 27.05
C SER A 1084 25.62 25.13 26.10
N ALA A 1085 24.49 24.65 25.60
CA ALA A 1085 24.44 23.53 24.64
C ALA A 1085 25.08 23.86 23.27
N TYR A 1086 25.16 25.14 22.92
CA TYR A 1086 25.80 25.62 21.69
C TYR A 1086 27.33 25.50 21.75
N GLU A 1087 27.93 25.73 22.91
CA GLU A 1087 29.37 25.61 23.13
C GLU A 1087 29.85 24.14 23.14
N GLN A 1088 29.02 23.19 23.59
CA GLN A 1088 29.32 21.75 23.53
C GLN A 1088 29.40 21.22 22.09
N GLN A 1089 28.60 21.75 21.16
CA GLN A 1089 28.68 21.34 19.74
C GLN A 1089 29.90 21.93 19.02
N SER A 1090 30.39 23.08 19.47
CA SER A 1090 31.47 23.82 18.81
C SER A 1090 32.87 23.45 19.30
N PHE A 1091 32.99 22.70 20.41
CA PHE A 1091 34.27 22.24 20.97
C PHE A 1091 34.68 20.80 20.59
N ASN A 1092 34.35 20.33 19.38
CA ASN A 1092 35.07 19.22 18.77
C ASN A 1092 36.24 19.76 17.97
N SER A 1093 37.47 19.55 18.47
CA SER A 1093 38.69 19.95 17.78
C SER A 1093 38.68 19.51 16.31
N LYS A 1094 38.98 20.47 15.42
CA LYS A 1094 39.05 20.35 13.96
C LYS A 1094 39.50 18.96 13.48
N THR A 1095 38.53 18.21 12.99
CA THR A 1095 38.68 17.04 12.10
C THR A 1095 39.58 15.92 12.61
N ASP A 1096 39.01 14.95 13.33
CA ASP A 1096 39.70 13.70 13.66
C ASP A 1096 40.09 12.95 12.36
N TRP A 1097 41.35 13.11 11.96
CA TRP A 1097 41.91 12.51 10.76
C TRP A 1097 42.09 11.00 10.94
N ARG A 1098 42.17 10.50 12.18
CA ARG A 1098 42.34 9.07 12.46
C ARG A 1098 41.08 8.29 12.11
N VAL A 1099 39.92 8.76 12.58
CA VAL A 1099 38.62 8.17 12.23
C VAL A 1099 38.40 8.18 10.71
N ARG A 1100 38.80 9.27 10.03
CA ARG A 1100 38.72 9.37 8.57
C ARG A 1100 39.67 8.40 7.87
N ALA A 1101 40.92 8.28 8.33
CA ALA A 1101 41.88 7.34 7.76
C ALA A 1101 41.42 5.88 7.89
N ILE A 1102 40.84 5.52 9.03
CA ILE A 1102 40.24 4.19 9.24
C ILE A 1102 39.05 4.00 8.30
N SER A 1103 38.17 5.00 8.16
CA SER A 1103 37.02 4.93 7.25
C SER A 1103 37.45 4.77 5.78
N ALA A 1104 38.52 5.44 5.35
CA ALA A 1104 39.05 5.36 4.00
C ALA A 1104 39.56 3.95 3.64
N THR A 1105 40.02 3.15 4.61
CA THR A 1105 40.44 1.75 4.35
C THR A 1105 39.30 0.90 3.77
N ASN A 1106 38.04 1.24 4.08
CA ASN A 1106 36.86 0.52 3.61
C ASN A 1106 36.39 0.94 2.20
N LEU A 1107 36.96 2.00 1.60
CA LEU A 1107 36.56 2.48 0.26
C LEU A 1107 36.67 1.41 -0.83
N GLY A 1108 37.57 0.44 -0.66
CA GLY A 1108 37.69 -0.71 -1.56
C GLY A 1108 36.39 -1.50 -1.71
N LEU A 1109 35.55 -1.56 -0.67
CA LEU A 1109 34.28 -2.30 -0.69
C LEU A 1109 33.26 -1.67 -1.64
N ARG A 1110 33.27 -0.33 -1.79
CA ARG A 1110 32.35 0.40 -2.67
C ARG A 1110 32.58 0.11 -4.16
N THR A 1111 33.78 -0.38 -4.52
CA THR A 1111 34.11 -0.77 -5.90
C THR A 1111 33.38 -2.03 -6.39
N SER A 1112 32.69 -2.73 -5.49
CA SER A 1112 31.81 -3.86 -5.83
C SER A 1112 30.53 -3.41 -6.55
N HIS A 1113 30.02 -2.23 -6.20
CA HIS A 1113 28.79 -1.65 -6.75
C HIS A 1113 29.11 -0.32 -7.43
N ILE A 1114 29.31 -0.37 -8.74
CA ILE A 1114 29.60 0.82 -9.55
C ILE A 1114 28.40 1.06 -10.46
N TYR A 1115 27.76 2.21 -10.28
CA TYR A 1115 26.73 2.71 -11.17
C TYR A 1115 27.40 3.64 -12.18
N VAL A 1116 27.12 3.43 -13.46
CA VAL A 1116 27.54 4.33 -14.53
C VAL A 1116 26.26 4.95 -15.06
N ASN A 1117 26.18 6.28 -15.01
CA ASN A 1117 25.03 6.97 -15.55
C ASN A 1117 25.08 6.90 -17.08
N SER A 1118 24.06 6.34 -17.71
CA SER A 1118 24.03 6.07 -19.14
C SER A 1118 22.82 6.79 -19.77
N ASP A 1119 23.09 7.83 -20.55
CA ASP A 1119 22.14 8.38 -21.52
C ASP A 1119 22.33 7.69 -22.89
N ASP A 1120 21.39 7.90 -23.82
CA ASP A 1120 21.48 7.38 -25.18
C ASP A 1120 22.78 7.85 -25.85
N VAL A 1121 23.52 6.90 -26.45
CA VAL A 1121 24.78 7.18 -27.15
C VAL A 1121 24.46 8.03 -28.38
N ARG A 1122 25.11 9.19 -28.48
CA ARG A 1122 25.09 9.98 -29.73
C ARG A 1122 26.12 9.37 -30.68
N ASP A 1123 25.72 9.06 -31.90
CA ASP A 1123 26.59 8.46 -32.92
C ASP A 1123 27.82 9.35 -33.25
N ASP A 1124 27.72 10.66 -33.01
CA ASP A 1124 28.79 11.65 -33.26
C ASP A 1124 29.72 11.88 -32.04
N GLY A 1125 29.48 11.24 -30.90
CA GLY A 1125 30.22 11.47 -29.65
C GLY A 1125 31.40 10.51 -29.43
N PHE A 1126 32.46 10.97 -28.76
CA PHE A 1126 33.53 10.07 -28.29
C PHE A 1126 33.06 9.20 -27.13
N THR A 1127 33.38 7.91 -27.17
CA THR A 1127 33.13 6.96 -26.07
C THR A 1127 34.40 6.76 -25.25
N TYR A 1128 34.36 7.07 -23.95
CA TYR A 1128 35.51 6.95 -23.05
C TYR A 1128 35.46 5.63 -22.29
N VAL A 1129 36.51 4.81 -22.42
CA VAL A 1129 36.61 3.51 -21.74
C VAL A 1129 37.59 3.65 -20.58
N LEU A 1130 37.08 3.55 -19.35
CA LEU A 1130 37.87 3.59 -18.13
C LEU A 1130 38.15 2.17 -17.60
N PRO A 1131 39.42 1.73 -17.53
CA PRO A 1131 39.76 0.43 -16.96
C PRO A 1131 39.42 0.31 -15.48
N LYS A 1132 38.74 -0.79 -15.10
CA LYS A 1132 38.25 -1.02 -13.73
C LYS A 1132 39.37 -1.09 -12.69
N ASN A 1133 40.55 -1.60 -13.05
CA ASN A 1133 41.71 -1.67 -12.16
C ASN A 1133 42.18 -0.27 -11.76
N ILE A 1134 42.26 0.66 -12.72
CA ILE A 1134 42.69 2.05 -12.48
C ILE A 1134 41.65 2.78 -11.63
N LEU A 1135 40.36 2.64 -11.95
CA LEU A 1135 39.26 3.20 -11.16
C LEU A 1135 39.26 2.65 -9.72
N SER A 1136 39.42 1.34 -9.54
CA SER A 1136 39.49 0.73 -8.21
C SER A 1136 40.66 1.26 -7.39
N ARG A 1137 41.82 1.49 -8.03
CA ARG A 1137 42.98 2.09 -7.35
C ARG A 1137 42.73 3.55 -7.00
N PHE A 1138 42.15 4.33 -7.91
CA PHE A 1138 41.79 5.73 -7.68
C PHE A 1138 40.82 5.89 -6.49
N ILE A 1139 39.79 5.05 -6.40
CA ILE A 1139 38.85 5.06 -5.27
C ILE A 1139 39.54 4.67 -3.96
N LYS A 1140 40.45 3.67 -3.97
CA LYS A 1140 41.18 3.25 -2.76
C LYS A 1140 42.13 4.30 -2.19
N VAL A 1141 42.65 5.19 -3.02
CA VAL A 1141 43.53 6.28 -2.58
C VAL A 1141 42.77 7.57 -2.23
N SER A 1142 41.44 7.56 -2.35
CA SER A 1142 40.61 8.73 -2.10
C SER A 1142 40.18 8.87 -0.64
N ASP A 1143 39.46 9.95 -0.33
CA ASP A 1143 38.87 10.23 0.99
C ASP A 1143 37.35 10.38 0.86
N LEU A 1144 36.63 10.09 1.94
CA LEU A 1144 35.16 10.15 1.94
C LEU A 1144 34.62 11.58 1.91
N ARG A 1145 35.36 12.54 2.46
CA ARG A 1145 34.88 13.91 2.66
C ARG A 1145 35.62 14.91 1.79
N THR A 1146 36.92 14.69 1.59
CA THR A 1146 37.83 15.57 0.85
C THR A 1146 37.90 15.12 -0.61
N GLN A 1147 37.63 16.03 -1.54
CA GLN A 1147 37.70 15.72 -2.96
C GLN A 1147 39.14 15.52 -3.41
N ILE A 1148 39.35 14.50 -4.24
CA ILE A 1148 40.65 14.16 -4.84
C ILE A 1148 40.44 14.04 -6.34
N ALA A 1149 41.37 14.58 -7.11
CA ALA A 1149 41.38 14.61 -8.56
C ALA A 1149 42.63 13.99 -9.19
N GLY A 1150 42.51 13.58 -10.45
CA GLY A 1150 43.61 13.15 -11.30
C GLY A 1150 43.34 13.48 -12.77
N TYR A 1151 44.40 13.76 -13.53
CA TYR A 1151 44.31 14.03 -14.97
C TYR A 1151 44.23 12.71 -15.75
N LEU A 1152 43.36 12.67 -16.75
CA LEU A 1152 43.11 11.51 -17.61
C LEU A 1152 43.97 11.58 -18.86
N TYR A 1153 44.71 10.51 -19.15
CA TYR A 1153 45.49 10.35 -20.38
C TYR A 1153 45.15 9.04 -21.06
N GLY A 1154 45.12 9.04 -22.38
CA GLY A 1154 44.71 7.88 -23.16
C GLY A 1154 45.07 7.96 -24.62
N ALA A 1155 44.57 7.00 -25.39
CA ALA A 1155 44.70 6.97 -26.84
C ALA A 1155 43.50 6.23 -27.45
N SER A 1156 43.20 6.52 -28.72
CA SER A 1156 42.24 5.71 -29.46
C SER A 1156 42.82 4.36 -29.86
N PRO A 1157 42.03 3.27 -29.86
CA PRO A 1157 42.45 2.01 -30.45
C PRO A 1157 42.68 2.19 -31.96
N PRO A 1158 43.61 1.43 -32.57
CA PRO A 1158 43.95 1.57 -33.99
C PRO A 1158 42.74 1.32 -34.91
N ASP A 1159 41.80 0.49 -34.46
CA ASP A 1159 40.63 0.08 -35.24
C ASP A 1159 39.47 1.08 -35.15
N ASN A 1160 39.48 2.00 -34.17
CA ASN A 1160 38.35 2.92 -33.98
C ASN A 1160 38.74 4.25 -33.31
N SER A 1161 38.70 5.34 -34.09
CA SER A 1161 39.02 6.69 -33.64
C SER A 1161 37.95 7.33 -32.75
N SER A 1162 36.70 6.84 -32.76
CA SER A 1162 35.61 7.38 -31.93
C SER A 1162 35.66 6.88 -30.48
N VAL A 1163 36.46 5.85 -30.21
CA VAL A 1163 36.69 5.33 -28.85
C VAL A 1163 37.97 5.94 -28.29
N LYS A 1164 37.93 6.33 -27.02
CA LYS A 1164 39.05 6.87 -26.26
C LYS A 1164 39.31 5.98 -25.06
N GLU A 1165 40.38 5.19 -25.11
CA GLU A 1165 40.77 4.32 -23.99
C GLU A 1165 41.63 5.11 -23.01
N ILE A 1166 41.16 5.25 -21.77
CA ILE A 1166 41.92 5.88 -20.69
C ILE A 1166 42.98 4.87 -20.25
N ARG A 1167 44.27 5.20 -20.44
CA ARG A 1167 45.40 4.32 -20.10
C ARG A 1167 46.06 4.71 -18.79
N ALA A 1168 45.99 5.99 -18.39
CA ALA A 1168 46.60 6.49 -17.17
C ALA A 1168 45.76 7.57 -16.47
N ILE A 1169 45.83 7.58 -15.14
CA ILE A 1169 45.38 8.69 -14.30
C ILE A 1169 46.62 9.26 -13.60
N VAL A 1170 46.93 10.52 -13.85
CA VAL A 1170 48.09 11.20 -13.27
C VAL A 1170 47.67 11.99 -12.05
N MET A 1171 48.22 11.63 -10.90
CA MET A 1171 48.01 12.32 -9.63
C MET A 1171 49.02 13.46 -9.50
N VAL A 1172 48.54 14.70 -9.41
CA VAL A 1172 49.38 15.89 -9.20
C VAL A 1172 49.28 16.36 -7.74
N PRO A 1173 50.25 17.18 -7.26
CA PRO A 1173 50.13 17.83 -5.96
C PRO A 1173 48.83 18.64 -5.88
N GLN A 1174 47.95 18.35 -4.94
CA GLN A 1174 46.60 18.91 -4.90
C GLN A 1174 46.15 19.24 -3.49
N VAL A 1175 45.29 20.24 -3.36
CA VAL A 1175 44.64 20.61 -2.10
C VAL A 1175 43.14 20.45 -2.26
N GLY A 1176 42.60 19.41 -1.64
CA GLY A 1176 41.16 19.12 -1.65
C GLY A 1176 40.42 19.80 -0.51
N SER A 1177 39.20 20.23 -0.78
CA SER A 1177 38.19 20.62 0.20
C SER A 1177 36.97 19.69 0.10
N HIS A 1178 35.89 19.98 0.82
CA HIS A 1178 34.65 19.22 0.69
C HIS A 1178 33.90 19.50 -0.62
N GLN A 1179 34.09 20.70 -1.19
CA GLN A 1179 33.31 21.19 -2.33
C GLN A 1179 34.11 21.30 -3.62
N SER A 1180 35.43 21.52 -3.52
CA SER A 1180 36.34 21.68 -4.66
C SER A 1180 37.71 21.09 -4.40
N VAL A 1181 38.47 20.93 -5.48
CA VAL A 1181 39.88 20.56 -5.46
C VAL A 1181 40.70 21.59 -6.23
N THR A 1182 41.81 22.03 -5.65
CA THR A 1182 42.74 22.96 -6.29
C THR A 1182 43.93 22.19 -6.84
N LEU A 1183 44.18 22.36 -8.14
CA LEU A 1183 45.27 21.72 -8.87
C LEU A 1183 46.33 22.75 -9.29
N PRO A 1184 47.60 22.34 -9.51
CA PRO A 1184 48.64 23.22 -10.04
C PRO A 1184 48.30 23.61 -11.49
N ARG A 1185 48.74 24.79 -11.92
CA ARG A 1185 48.46 25.29 -13.28
C ARG A 1185 49.24 24.55 -14.37
N GLN A 1186 50.39 23.98 -14.05
CA GLN A 1186 51.23 23.27 -15.01
C GLN A 1186 50.70 21.84 -15.20
N LEU A 1187 50.48 21.45 -16.46
CA LEU A 1187 50.14 20.08 -16.81
C LEU A 1187 51.36 19.16 -16.58
N PRO A 1188 51.14 17.87 -16.23
CA PRO A 1188 52.22 16.94 -16.00
C PRO A 1188 52.96 16.59 -17.31
N GLU A 1189 54.28 16.74 -17.32
CA GLU A 1189 55.17 16.34 -18.42
C GLU A 1189 56.01 15.13 -17.99
N HIS A 1190 55.98 14.04 -18.77
CA HIS A 1190 56.75 12.82 -18.51
C HIS A 1190 56.88 11.98 -19.80
N ASP A 1191 58.00 11.27 -19.98
CA ASP A 1191 58.27 10.43 -21.17
C ASP A 1191 57.13 9.43 -21.49
N TYR A 1192 56.62 8.71 -20.49
CA TYR A 1192 55.46 7.81 -20.62
C TYR A 1192 54.14 8.48 -21.09
N LEU A 1193 54.03 9.80 -21.01
CA LEU A 1193 52.85 10.55 -21.47
C LEU A 1193 53.01 11.05 -22.91
N ALA A 1194 54.20 10.98 -23.51
CA ALA A 1194 54.47 11.54 -24.83
C ALA A 1194 53.63 10.89 -25.95
N GLU A 1195 53.27 9.62 -25.80
CA GLU A 1195 52.41 8.87 -26.75
C GLU A 1195 50.91 8.94 -26.41
N LEU A 1196 50.53 9.64 -25.32
CA LEU A 1196 49.15 9.70 -24.83
C LEU A 1196 48.58 11.12 -24.95
N GLU A 1197 47.32 11.22 -25.38
CA GLU A 1197 46.62 12.50 -25.45
C GLU A 1197 45.90 12.79 -24.10
N PRO A 1198 45.82 14.06 -23.68
CA PRO A 1198 45.05 14.45 -22.50
C PRO A 1198 43.55 14.36 -22.79
N LEU A 1199 42.84 13.56 -22.01
CA LEU A 1199 41.39 13.32 -22.13
C LEU A 1199 40.56 14.08 -21.07
N GLY A 1200 41.21 14.90 -20.23
CA GLY A 1200 40.56 15.72 -19.21
C GLY A 1200 40.94 15.31 -17.79
N TRP A 1201 39.98 15.27 -16.86
CA TRP A 1201 40.25 14.96 -15.45
C TRP A 1201 39.08 14.24 -14.77
N ILE A 1202 39.40 13.49 -13.72
CA ILE A 1202 38.44 12.80 -12.85
C ILE A 1202 38.59 13.31 -11.42
N HIS A 1203 37.50 13.46 -10.68
CA HIS A 1203 37.55 13.75 -9.25
C HIS A 1203 36.45 13.05 -8.45
N THR A 1204 36.69 12.88 -7.15
CA THR A 1204 35.72 12.33 -6.21
C THR A 1204 34.81 13.42 -5.66
N GLN A 1205 33.56 13.06 -5.39
CA GLN A 1205 32.62 13.94 -4.68
C GLN A 1205 31.81 13.16 -3.63
N PRO A 1206 31.49 13.80 -2.48
CA PRO A 1206 30.80 13.13 -1.39
C PRO A 1206 29.32 12.88 -1.68
N ASN A 1207 28.70 13.75 -2.49
CA ASN A 1207 27.28 13.67 -2.84
C ASN A 1207 27.11 13.41 -4.34
N GLU A 1208 26.03 12.72 -4.70
CA GLU A 1208 25.65 12.53 -6.10
C GLU A 1208 24.86 13.75 -6.60
N LEU A 1209 25.37 14.38 -7.66
CA LEU A 1209 24.74 15.52 -8.31
C LEU A 1209 24.32 15.12 -9.72
N THR A 1210 23.14 15.58 -10.15
CA THR A 1210 22.62 15.35 -11.50
C THR A 1210 23.32 16.20 -12.57
N GLN A 1211 23.98 17.28 -12.14
CA GLN A 1211 24.67 18.23 -13.00
C GLN A 1211 26.04 18.56 -12.41
N LEU A 1212 26.96 19.00 -13.25
CA LEU A 1212 28.29 19.41 -12.83
C LEU A 1212 28.20 20.65 -11.91
N PRO A 1213 28.86 20.67 -10.74
CA PRO A 1213 28.81 21.83 -9.87
C PRO A 1213 29.55 23.03 -10.49
N PRO A 1214 29.17 24.28 -10.14
CA PRO A 1214 29.77 25.48 -10.72
C PRO A 1214 31.30 25.57 -10.57
N GLN A 1215 31.84 25.08 -9.46
CA GLN A 1215 33.28 25.10 -9.17
C GLN A 1215 34.08 24.23 -10.17
N ASP A 1216 33.51 23.13 -10.63
CA ASP A 1216 34.15 22.24 -11.60
C ASP A 1216 34.10 22.85 -13.02
N VAL A 1217 33.01 23.58 -13.35
CA VAL A 1217 32.91 24.33 -14.62
C VAL A 1217 34.01 25.37 -14.69
N VAL A 1218 34.18 26.16 -13.63
CA VAL A 1218 35.23 27.20 -13.56
C VAL A 1218 36.63 26.58 -13.65
N SER A 1219 36.88 25.50 -12.90
CA SER A 1219 38.21 24.85 -12.87
C SER A 1219 38.58 24.23 -14.22
N HIS A 1220 37.62 23.58 -14.88
CA HIS A 1220 37.84 23.00 -16.20
C HIS A 1220 38.00 24.08 -17.28
N ALA A 1221 37.17 25.13 -17.25
CA ALA A 1221 37.29 26.25 -18.18
C ALA A 1221 38.63 27.00 -18.05
N LYS A 1222 39.10 27.22 -16.81
CA LYS A 1222 40.44 27.78 -16.53
C LYS A 1222 41.55 26.93 -17.15
N THR A 1223 41.46 25.62 -17.02
CA THR A 1223 42.49 24.69 -17.54
C THR A 1223 42.48 24.65 -19.06
N LEU A 1224 41.30 24.67 -19.66
CA LEU A 1224 41.08 24.67 -21.10
C LEU A 1224 41.56 25.97 -21.78
N ASP A 1225 41.41 27.11 -21.12
CA ASP A 1225 41.90 28.41 -21.61
C ASP A 1225 43.42 28.54 -21.47
N ALA A 1226 43.97 28.04 -20.35
CA ALA A 1226 45.41 28.12 -20.07
C ALA A 1226 46.26 27.13 -20.89
N SER A 1227 45.71 26.00 -21.35
CA SER A 1227 46.47 24.92 -21.98
C SER A 1227 45.96 24.58 -23.39
N PRO A 1228 46.73 24.87 -24.46
CA PRO A 1228 46.34 24.53 -25.83
C PRO A 1228 46.36 23.01 -26.10
N ALA A 1229 47.01 22.22 -25.25
CA ALA A 1229 47.03 20.76 -25.35
C ALA A 1229 45.66 20.10 -25.10
N TRP A 1230 44.75 20.81 -24.41
CA TRP A 1230 43.40 20.31 -24.14
C TRP A 1230 42.45 20.69 -25.27
N GLU A 1231 42.12 19.71 -26.11
CA GLU A 1231 41.13 19.90 -27.16
C GLU A 1231 39.71 19.93 -26.57
N ARG A 1232 38.98 21.02 -26.82
CA ARG A 1232 37.62 21.24 -26.32
C ARG A 1232 36.66 20.08 -26.60
N ASP A 1233 36.87 19.38 -27.71
CA ASP A 1233 35.96 18.31 -28.12
C ASP A 1233 36.27 16.94 -27.49
N LYS A 1234 37.50 16.72 -27.05
CA LYS A 1234 38.01 15.45 -26.51
C LYS A 1234 38.19 15.43 -25.00
N THR A 1235 38.21 16.60 -24.34
CA THR A 1235 38.41 16.65 -22.89
C THR A 1235 37.10 16.56 -22.12
N ILE A 1236 37.06 15.69 -21.11
CA ILE A 1236 35.89 15.48 -20.25
C ILE A 1236 36.20 15.71 -18.77
N ILE A 1237 35.14 15.87 -17.99
CA ILE A 1237 35.15 15.88 -16.53
C ILE A 1237 34.42 14.63 -16.07
N MET A 1238 35.12 13.74 -15.37
CA MET A 1238 34.51 12.56 -14.76
C MET A 1238 34.31 12.80 -13.26
N THR A 1239 33.09 12.61 -12.77
CA THR A 1239 32.79 12.71 -11.34
C THR A 1239 32.53 11.32 -10.76
N CYS A 1240 33.17 11.01 -9.64
CA CYS A 1240 33.00 9.77 -8.89
C CYS A 1240 32.32 10.07 -7.55
N SER A 1241 31.00 9.90 -7.49
CA SER A 1241 30.20 10.15 -6.29
C SER A 1241 30.20 8.97 -5.33
N PHE A 1242 30.40 9.25 -4.06
CA PHE A 1242 30.44 8.27 -2.98
C PHE A 1242 29.12 8.15 -2.24
N THR A 1243 28.28 7.22 -2.66
CA THR A 1243 27.07 6.81 -1.92
C THR A 1243 27.40 5.70 -0.92
N PRO A 1244 26.65 5.54 0.20
CA PRO A 1244 26.88 4.43 1.12
C PRO A 1244 26.83 3.06 0.41
N GLY A 1245 27.94 2.33 0.42
CA GLY A 1245 28.06 1.00 -0.19
C GLY A 1245 28.26 0.94 -1.71
N SER A 1246 28.29 2.08 -2.42
CA SER A 1246 28.46 2.10 -3.89
C SER A 1246 29.17 3.36 -4.38
N CYS A 1247 29.56 3.36 -5.66
CA CYS A 1247 30.08 4.53 -6.35
C CYS A 1247 29.23 4.82 -7.59
N SER A 1248 28.93 6.08 -7.86
CA SER A 1248 28.28 6.51 -9.10
C SER A 1248 29.29 7.29 -9.94
N LEU A 1249 29.42 6.93 -11.21
CA LEU A 1249 30.33 7.55 -12.16
C LEU A 1249 29.51 8.26 -13.24
N THR A 1250 29.77 9.54 -13.42
CA THR A 1250 29.19 10.33 -14.52
C THR A 1250 30.29 11.08 -15.26
N ALA A 1251 30.21 11.12 -16.58
CA ALA A 1251 31.13 11.87 -17.43
C ALA A 1251 30.39 13.07 -18.06
N TYR A 1252 31.05 14.22 -18.08
CA TYR A 1252 30.51 15.47 -18.58
C TYR A 1252 31.46 16.11 -19.58
N LYS A 1253 30.88 16.85 -20.52
CA LYS A 1253 31.58 17.74 -21.44
C LYS A 1253 31.01 19.15 -21.27
N LEU A 1254 31.87 20.17 -21.25
CA LEU A 1254 31.39 21.56 -21.20
C LEU A 1254 30.92 22.02 -22.58
N THR A 1255 29.81 22.76 -22.60
CA THR A 1255 29.38 23.50 -23.78
C THR A 1255 30.25 24.75 -23.98
N PRO A 1256 30.31 25.32 -25.20
CA PRO A 1256 31.01 26.58 -25.43
C PRO A 1256 30.53 27.73 -24.52
N GLU A 1257 29.22 27.79 -24.25
CA GLU A 1257 28.63 28.73 -23.30
C GLU A 1257 29.09 28.49 -21.87
N GLY A 1258 29.19 27.22 -21.44
CA GLY A 1258 29.71 26.85 -20.13
C GLY A 1258 31.18 27.21 -19.96
N VAL A 1259 32.00 27.07 -21.02
CA VAL A 1259 33.39 27.53 -21.03
C VAL A 1259 33.45 29.05 -20.89
N ALA A 1260 32.68 29.79 -21.71
CA ALA A 1260 32.65 31.25 -21.63
C ALA A 1260 32.20 31.75 -20.25
N TRP A 1261 31.17 31.13 -19.67
CA TRP A 1261 30.72 31.44 -18.31
C TRP A 1261 31.79 31.12 -17.26
N GLY A 1262 32.43 29.95 -17.37
CA GLY A 1262 33.50 29.53 -16.47
C GLY A 1262 34.70 30.48 -16.51
N VAL A 1263 35.09 30.96 -17.70
CA VAL A 1263 36.13 31.99 -17.89
C VAL A 1263 35.69 33.37 -17.40
N ALA A 1264 34.41 33.72 -17.49
CA ALA A 1264 33.91 35.00 -16.97
C ALA A 1264 33.83 35.05 -15.43
N GLN A 1265 33.60 33.91 -14.79
CA GLN A 1265 33.62 33.75 -13.33
C GLN A 1265 35.02 33.49 -12.77
N ALA A 1266 35.98 33.18 -13.65
CA ALA A 1266 37.34 32.79 -13.34
C ALA A 1266 38.19 33.95 -12.82
#